data_AF-K3VZ53-F1
#
_entry.id   AF-K3VZ53-F1
#
_cell.length_a   1.000
_cell.length_b   1.000
_cell.length_c   1.000
_cell.angle_alpha   90.00
_cell.angle_beta   90.00
_cell.angle_gamma   90.00
#
_symmetry.space_group_name_H-M   'P 1'
#
loop_
_entity.id
_entity.type
_entity.pdbx_description
1 polymer ?
#
loop_
_entity_poly.entity_id
_entity_poly.type
_entity_poly.pdbx_seq_one_letter_code
_entity_poly.pdbx_strand_id
1 'polypeptide(L)'
;MEKVRKTYFDPLVTTKGQIRDILRDLPEGSAHPFSPEGILLCRTKDGIEEIPISGHSEDFFYNAVDLGQMGEILLRRMEGFRNILGAFGDFQIMQAPSTTFKIPMSDKISILAVSERYPTYYDLCFGDEKGNTSCWCSTSTLPGLSHSGDRTANNDLLQYATLDKDRLTEEPVCVFISGFRGTQITRFLGTHPALMVADHEEKTFYIVPVPLDKATIGTATLCCPLVVKRDGDSLVCSILPRATVDPTKTCEGRRTDSPCFSEAISSAEFTITAAQEEPVQRADEIVVPESTPLEIKGEPLKKRTAIITTNPDNLPELVSYSDVQIIRFGTGLEFIHSEDTDEEDSNKSAVVLPCIFGSRLEGPVLLATGKTPINVPFSESKALCSYYEQLDNVVVVVDEKMTDNARNLAPNLRINALFIVQLETKEKLETADKVSEVLSAANINAVTALAGPQSLILAHVDDKFYFYRGLANPKALDTPKLEFGADVTDVIKTANLSSLLVGNISRLFNLEEDNSVVLPYTSQVVKTHELSKLFERMTIDEIKNILDDITAVVPQLQALLGEKDLQRLSKELVDTLSAKVDKLMGPMRKDYAEYLTTEFDISDKESILKKNRMLGELRKASKHTQSSLATVITSLTNMMSSQTTSKRTHDMKRLIRKTQISNNVEATKSMTFESLTDLLENHAQDMGVMLLNIETIPYKELLGNLQGSTIDAKPACALDDRILHLGGFDAGIIMEQSQIHHHGPLRSQAGPDHPILALPYLSKTRGTGSMLAWVCWDEFVNLKSPYTVRWMEKCNESHIAALRIMMRDTLSQAFISREFHYAAGSPEIGQLMGSLLMAAMSKLAGMRTSAPVVLDTAEDTVTRLMRGLFGSLMTIAGSGVRPLSMVWQLVGLAPQYDIPASYTDWAWYENVVELYPYTGWPLEQFHENVAKLLDKVILRFISKNEDTAKIKANAALSMIQYCKLRNIQLEHCRTIVTAFKRMFTDDDSDVAAIAGRLLENVPTKLEKQTSGFTKMMKYLRHLSKGGERRSVDDLVYASVYTKRSAAFKELKTAVAEACGEKDWDKAKKDCQAVLDKHKEIASFYQVEPEKLKVQNIHTYRELISADVSADADQATKNKTKKTVQRILDDAEKMRVPWQVGKDAEKNGIEPLDEGFLELILTGKKPETESEETSQAVTAPSAAAKGEFSQFEGSVLPAFISTMEKDLSAEDVCDILNVPASSMRVFIKALSPDFVWNDLGQRFKMVVLGLLENRTNRVESRPAARLLNML
;
A
#
# COMPACT_ATOMS: atom_id res chain seq x y z
N MET A 1 36.81 -18.19 -7.34
CA MET A 1 35.88 -17.22 -6.72
C MET A 1 36.16 -16.98 -5.24
N GLU A 2 36.47 -18.01 -4.43
CA GLU A 2 36.67 -17.86 -2.98
C GLU A 2 37.74 -16.84 -2.54
N LYS A 3 38.75 -16.57 -3.39
CA LYS A 3 39.83 -15.61 -3.14
C LYS A 3 39.47 -14.13 -3.41
N VAL A 4 38.35 -13.83 -4.07
CA VAL A 4 37.97 -12.47 -4.51
C VAL A 4 37.26 -11.70 -3.40
N ARG A 5 37.87 -10.65 -2.85
CA ARG A 5 37.31 -9.81 -1.77
C ARG A 5 36.55 -8.58 -2.28
N LYS A 6 37.06 -7.91 -3.30
CA LYS A 6 36.43 -6.73 -3.93
C LYS A 6 36.64 -6.78 -5.44
N THR A 7 35.63 -6.41 -6.22
CA THR A 7 35.75 -6.40 -7.68
C THR A 7 35.91 -4.96 -8.16
N TYR A 8 36.87 -4.77 -9.06
CA TYR A 8 37.19 -3.52 -9.73
C TYR A 8 36.94 -3.74 -11.22
N PHE A 9 36.25 -2.81 -11.86
CA PHE A 9 36.02 -2.85 -13.29
C PHE A 9 36.35 -1.50 -13.90
N ASP A 10 37.38 -1.48 -14.73
CA ASP A 10 37.74 -0.35 -15.57
C ASP A 10 37.22 -0.60 -17.00
N PRO A 11 36.22 0.18 -17.44
CA PRO A 11 35.57 -0.04 -18.74
C PRO A 11 36.43 0.36 -19.95
N LEU A 12 37.62 0.95 -19.75
CA LEU A 12 38.53 1.35 -20.83
C LEU A 12 39.72 0.40 -21.02
N VAL A 13 39.85 -0.61 -20.16
CA VAL A 13 40.98 -1.54 -20.21
C VAL A 13 40.74 -2.65 -21.23
N THR A 14 41.68 -2.81 -22.17
CA THR A 14 41.57 -3.76 -23.30
C THR A 14 42.42 -5.01 -23.14
N THR A 15 43.44 -5.00 -22.26
CA THR A 15 44.41 -6.10 -22.17
C THR A 15 44.62 -6.61 -20.74
N LYS A 16 44.95 -7.91 -20.59
CA LYS A 16 45.35 -8.48 -19.30
C LYS A 16 46.56 -7.79 -18.66
N GLY A 17 47.48 -7.26 -19.48
CA GLY A 17 48.67 -6.56 -18.97
C GLY A 17 48.30 -5.34 -18.15
N GLN A 18 47.44 -4.48 -18.70
CA GLN A 18 46.90 -3.31 -18.01
C GLN A 18 46.12 -3.69 -16.75
N ILE A 19 45.30 -4.75 -16.81
CA ILE A 19 44.60 -5.25 -15.62
C ILE A 19 45.59 -5.67 -14.52
N ARG A 20 46.68 -6.35 -14.89
CA ARG A 20 47.72 -6.76 -13.93
C ARG A 20 48.40 -5.56 -13.29
N ASP A 21 48.60 -4.47 -14.03
CA ASP A 21 49.21 -3.26 -13.48
C ASP A 21 48.27 -2.58 -12.48
N ILE A 22 46.96 -2.47 -12.81
CA ILE A 22 45.94 -1.95 -11.89
C ILE A 22 45.87 -2.76 -10.59
N LEU A 23 45.89 -4.09 -10.69
CA LEU A 23 45.74 -4.98 -9.53
C LEU A 23 46.98 -5.02 -8.62
N ARG A 24 48.16 -4.61 -9.08
CA ARG A 24 49.39 -4.62 -8.25
C ARG A 24 49.31 -3.65 -7.09
N ASP A 25 48.68 -2.51 -7.31
CA ASP A 25 48.58 -1.40 -6.36
C ASP A 25 47.34 -1.51 -5.46
N LEU A 26 46.55 -2.58 -5.63
CA LEU A 26 45.33 -2.82 -4.87
C LEU A 26 45.53 -3.91 -3.79
N PRO A 27 44.70 -3.91 -2.72
CA PRO A 27 44.79 -4.91 -1.65
C PRO A 27 44.63 -6.35 -2.13
N GLU A 28 45.16 -7.30 -1.36
CA GLU A 28 44.94 -8.73 -1.60
C GLU A 28 43.43 -9.05 -1.66
N GLY A 29 43.05 -9.89 -2.63
CA GLY A 29 41.66 -10.21 -2.94
C GLY A 29 40.99 -9.26 -3.94
N SER A 30 41.65 -8.20 -4.40
CA SER A 30 41.13 -7.35 -5.47
C SER A 30 41.08 -8.12 -6.80
N ALA A 31 39.96 -8.08 -7.51
CA ALA A 31 39.82 -8.76 -8.80
C ALA A 31 39.24 -7.87 -9.89
N HIS A 32 39.54 -8.19 -11.15
CA HIS A 32 39.05 -7.47 -12.32
C HIS A 32 38.72 -8.45 -13.46
N PRO A 33 37.56 -8.30 -14.14
CA PRO A 33 37.15 -9.21 -15.20
C PRO A 33 37.96 -9.00 -16.49
N PHE A 34 38.15 -10.07 -17.25
CA PHE A 34 38.65 -10.05 -18.61
C PHE A 34 37.77 -10.96 -19.46
N SER A 35 36.74 -10.36 -20.07
CA SER A 35 35.70 -11.08 -20.80
C SER A 35 36.15 -11.84 -22.05
N PRO A 36 37.19 -11.44 -22.83
CA PRO A 36 37.58 -12.19 -24.03
C PRO A 36 37.96 -13.65 -23.76
N GLU A 37 38.44 -13.94 -22.56
CA GLU A 37 38.76 -15.31 -22.13
C GLU A 37 37.81 -15.82 -21.03
N GLY A 38 36.83 -15.02 -20.63
CA GLY A 38 35.90 -15.34 -19.55
C GLY A 38 36.61 -15.66 -18.25
N ILE A 39 37.53 -14.79 -17.80
CA ILE A 39 38.29 -14.95 -16.55
C ILE A 39 38.19 -13.71 -15.65
N LEU A 40 38.46 -13.88 -14.36
CA LEU A 40 38.76 -12.84 -13.38
C LEU A 40 40.25 -12.91 -13.02
N LEU A 41 40.98 -11.81 -13.20
CA LEU A 41 42.33 -11.68 -12.63
C LEU A 41 42.19 -11.24 -11.18
N CYS A 42 42.79 -11.97 -10.23
CA CYS A 42 42.67 -11.72 -8.79
C CYS A 42 44.05 -11.56 -8.15
N ARG A 43 44.27 -10.46 -7.42
CA ARG A 43 45.45 -10.25 -6.58
C ARG A 43 45.40 -11.20 -5.38
N THR A 44 46.47 -11.97 -5.17
CA THR A 44 46.63 -12.91 -4.05
C THR A 44 48.01 -12.71 -3.42
N LYS A 45 48.26 -13.38 -2.29
CA LYS A 45 49.56 -13.41 -1.60
C LYS A 45 50.70 -13.89 -2.51
N ASP A 46 50.40 -14.80 -3.42
CA ASP A 46 51.37 -15.45 -4.31
C ASP A 46 51.50 -14.77 -5.68
N GLY A 47 50.77 -13.67 -5.91
CA GLY A 47 50.75 -12.94 -7.19
C GLY A 47 49.34 -12.76 -7.75
N ILE A 48 49.21 -12.53 -9.07
CA ILE A 48 47.91 -12.37 -9.73
C ILE A 48 47.51 -13.70 -10.37
N GLU A 49 46.44 -14.30 -9.86
CA GLU A 49 45.87 -15.56 -10.35
C GLU A 49 44.73 -15.31 -11.35
N GLU A 50 44.55 -16.22 -12.31
CA GLU A 50 43.44 -16.20 -13.26
C GLU A 50 42.35 -17.20 -12.80
N ILE A 51 41.12 -16.72 -12.62
CA ILE A 51 39.97 -17.50 -12.15
C ILE A 51 38.98 -17.61 -13.32
N PRO A 52 38.68 -18.82 -13.85
CA PRO A 52 37.70 -18.97 -14.92
C PRO A 52 36.28 -18.66 -14.44
N ILE A 53 35.53 -17.89 -15.24
CA ILE A 53 34.14 -17.51 -15.00
C ILE A 53 33.19 -17.85 -16.15
N SER A 54 33.69 -18.33 -17.29
CA SER A 54 32.91 -18.68 -18.49
C SER A 54 31.83 -19.76 -18.28
N GLY A 55 31.87 -20.53 -17.20
CA GLY A 55 30.87 -21.53 -16.85
C GLY A 55 29.67 -21.01 -16.03
N HIS A 56 29.61 -19.71 -15.74
CA HIS A 56 28.58 -19.09 -14.90
C HIS A 56 27.69 -18.15 -15.72
N SER A 57 26.36 -18.23 -15.57
CA SER A 57 25.41 -17.28 -16.18
C SER A 57 25.54 -15.89 -15.54
N GLU A 58 25.10 -14.83 -16.21
CA GLU A 58 25.13 -13.47 -15.63
C GLU A 58 24.38 -13.40 -14.29
N ASP A 59 23.22 -14.08 -14.18
CA ASP A 59 22.42 -14.23 -12.94
C ASP A 59 23.21 -14.82 -11.75
N PHE A 60 24.33 -15.51 -12.00
CA PHE A 60 25.19 -16.02 -10.94
C PHE A 60 25.83 -14.87 -10.14
N PHE A 61 26.12 -13.74 -10.79
CA PHE A 61 26.91 -12.64 -10.23
C PHE A 61 26.06 -11.51 -9.62
N TYR A 62 24.73 -11.56 -9.70
CA TYR A 62 23.86 -10.52 -9.15
C TYR A 62 22.55 -11.04 -8.58
N ASN A 63 22.03 -10.30 -7.60
CA ASN A 63 20.73 -10.55 -6.99
C ASN A 63 19.77 -9.43 -7.39
N ALA A 64 18.78 -9.73 -8.23
CA ALA A 64 17.72 -8.80 -8.62
C ALA A 64 16.65 -8.71 -7.52
N VAL A 65 17.02 -8.31 -6.31
CA VAL A 65 16.01 -7.94 -5.29
C VAL A 65 15.61 -6.51 -5.58
N ASP A 66 14.41 -6.35 -6.13
CA ASP A 66 13.73 -5.06 -6.22
C ASP A 66 13.47 -4.56 -4.78
N LEU A 67 14.24 -3.56 -4.34
CA LEU A 67 14.11 -2.97 -2.99
C LEU A 67 12.71 -2.39 -2.76
N GLY A 68 12.04 -1.98 -3.85
CA GLY A 68 10.68 -1.52 -3.83
C GLY A 68 9.67 -2.60 -3.48
N GLN A 69 9.77 -3.75 -4.15
CA GLN A 69 8.96 -4.94 -3.82
C GLN A 69 9.27 -5.45 -2.40
N MET A 70 10.55 -5.37 -2.00
CA MET A 70 10.98 -5.78 -0.65
C MET A 70 10.35 -4.90 0.44
N GLY A 71 10.27 -3.57 0.24
CA GLY A 71 9.62 -2.67 1.19
C GLY A 71 8.15 -3.04 1.48
N GLU A 72 7.36 -3.35 0.45
CA GLU A 72 5.96 -3.78 0.60
C GLU A 72 5.83 -5.13 1.32
N ILE A 73 6.66 -6.10 0.92
CA ILE A 73 6.70 -7.42 1.54
C ILE A 73 7.07 -7.27 3.02
N LEU A 74 8.05 -6.43 3.35
CA LEU A 74 8.48 -6.19 4.72
C LEU A 74 7.39 -5.51 5.55
N LEU A 75 6.76 -4.45 5.06
CA LEU A 75 5.66 -3.78 5.76
C LEU A 75 4.50 -4.76 6.04
N ARG A 76 4.12 -5.57 5.04
CA ARG A 76 3.09 -6.61 5.21
C ARG A 76 3.49 -7.63 6.28
N ARG A 77 4.73 -8.12 6.26
CA ARG A 77 5.23 -9.11 7.23
C ARG A 77 5.32 -8.51 8.64
N MET A 78 5.82 -7.28 8.75
CA MET A 78 5.94 -6.56 10.02
C MET A 78 4.58 -6.27 10.67
N GLU A 79 3.52 -6.02 9.88
CA GLU A 79 2.14 -5.90 10.39
C GLU A 79 1.67 -7.20 11.08
N GLY A 80 2.13 -8.36 10.62
CA GLY A 80 1.91 -9.65 11.29
C GLY A 80 2.47 -9.70 12.72
N PHE A 81 3.44 -8.85 13.05
CA PHE A 81 4.10 -8.73 14.35
C PHE A 81 3.75 -7.44 15.09
N ARG A 82 2.59 -6.84 14.81
CA ARG A 82 2.17 -5.53 15.38
C ARG A 82 2.30 -5.39 16.90
N ASN A 83 2.12 -6.48 17.66
CA ASN A 83 2.28 -6.45 19.12
C ASN A 83 3.72 -6.20 19.58
N ILE A 84 4.70 -6.47 18.72
CA ILE A 84 6.14 -6.33 18.99
C ILE A 84 6.69 -5.11 18.23
N LEU A 85 6.36 -4.99 16.94
CA LEU A 85 6.89 -3.96 16.06
C LEU A 85 5.98 -2.71 15.97
N GLY A 86 4.89 -2.65 16.74
CA GLY A 86 3.91 -1.56 16.66
C GLY A 86 4.47 -0.17 16.97
N ALA A 87 5.56 -0.10 17.74
CA ALA A 87 6.29 1.13 18.05
C ALA A 87 7.04 1.73 16.84
N PHE A 88 7.22 0.96 15.77
CA PHE A 88 7.90 1.36 14.55
C PHE A 88 6.95 1.78 13.43
N GLY A 89 5.67 2.02 13.75
CA GLY A 89 4.65 2.31 12.74
C GLY A 89 4.88 3.60 11.94
N ASP A 90 5.72 4.51 12.44
CA ASP A 90 6.13 5.76 11.81
C ASP A 90 7.57 5.74 11.24
N PHE A 91 8.27 4.61 11.34
CA PHE A 91 9.63 4.47 10.82
C PHE A 91 9.62 4.35 9.29
N GLN A 92 10.60 4.98 8.64
CA GLN A 92 10.85 4.81 7.21
C GLN A 92 11.78 3.63 6.98
N ILE A 93 11.59 2.86 5.91
CA ILE A 93 12.52 1.80 5.52
C ILE A 93 13.40 2.35 4.40
N MET A 94 14.70 2.43 4.63
CA MET A 94 15.69 2.96 3.70
C MET A 94 16.84 1.97 3.53
N GLN A 95 17.59 2.08 2.43
CA GLN A 95 18.87 1.40 2.33
C GLN A 95 19.87 2.06 3.29
N ALA A 96 20.83 1.29 3.82
CA ALA A 96 21.94 1.87 4.57
C ALA A 96 22.63 2.99 3.76
N PRO A 97 22.94 4.14 4.38
CA PRO A 97 23.38 5.35 3.67
C PRO A 97 24.80 5.22 3.10
N SER A 98 25.59 4.29 3.63
CA SER A 98 26.97 4.00 3.25
C SER A 98 27.35 2.60 3.75
N THR A 99 28.53 2.12 3.34
CA THR A 99 29.10 0.84 3.83
C THR A 99 29.41 0.90 5.33
N THR A 100 29.85 2.04 5.83
CA THR A 100 30.02 2.30 7.27
C THR A 100 29.19 3.51 7.68
N PHE A 101 28.29 3.33 8.64
CA PHE A 101 27.40 4.37 9.13
C PHE A 101 27.22 4.29 10.65
N LYS A 102 26.73 5.38 11.26
CA LYS A 102 26.61 5.53 12.71
C LYS A 102 25.17 5.86 13.08
N ILE A 103 24.65 5.18 14.09
CA ILE A 103 23.31 5.43 14.64
C ILE A 103 23.40 5.64 16.16
N PRO A 104 22.51 6.43 16.77
CA PRO A 104 22.42 6.55 18.22
C PRO A 104 21.96 5.23 18.86
N MET A 105 22.57 4.84 19.98
CA MET A 105 22.14 3.65 20.72
C MET A 105 20.81 3.90 21.45
N SER A 106 19.99 2.85 21.55
CA SER A 106 18.72 2.87 22.26
C SER A 106 18.49 1.53 22.94
N ASP A 107 17.89 1.54 24.13
CA ASP A 107 17.49 0.33 24.87
C ASP A 107 16.29 -0.41 24.22
N LYS A 108 15.81 0.09 23.08
CA LYS A 108 14.77 -0.52 22.25
C LYS A 108 15.39 -1.52 21.26
N ILE A 109 14.55 -2.11 20.40
CA ILE A 109 15.02 -3.02 19.34
C ILE A 109 15.97 -2.27 18.40
N SER A 110 17.22 -2.71 18.32
CA SER A 110 18.28 -2.04 17.56
C SER A 110 18.57 -2.74 16.23
N ILE A 111 18.48 -4.08 16.20
CA ILE A 111 18.76 -4.90 15.01
C ILE A 111 17.66 -5.95 14.89
N LEU A 112 17.11 -6.16 13.71
CA LEU A 112 16.10 -7.19 13.46
C LEU A 112 16.23 -7.84 12.09
N ALA A 113 15.70 -9.05 11.98
CA ALA A 113 15.56 -9.77 10.73
C ALA A 113 14.11 -10.24 10.54
N VAL A 114 13.60 -10.10 9.32
CA VAL A 114 12.25 -10.55 8.93
C VAL A 114 12.37 -11.44 7.70
N SER A 115 11.77 -12.63 7.77
CA SER A 115 11.87 -13.64 6.71
C SER A 115 10.63 -14.54 6.67
N GLU A 116 10.57 -15.43 5.68
CA GLU A 116 9.63 -16.56 5.68
C GLU A 116 10.24 -17.78 6.38
N ARG A 117 9.37 -18.63 6.95
CA ARG A 117 9.77 -19.90 7.57
C ARG A 117 10.08 -21.02 6.59
N TYR A 118 9.78 -20.82 5.31
CA TYR A 118 10.11 -21.78 4.24
C TYR A 118 11.24 -21.21 3.37
N PRO A 119 12.18 -22.05 2.89
CA PRO A 119 12.19 -23.50 3.01
C PRO A 119 12.59 -24.06 4.39
N THR A 120 13.22 -23.26 5.27
CA THR A 120 13.48 -23.53 6.71
C THR A 120 13.62 -22.19 7.48
N TYR A 121 14.17 -22.17 8.70
CA TYR A 121 14.43 -20.93 9.46
C TYR A 121 15.71 -20.21 9.00
N TYR A 122 15.58 -18.89 8.80
CA TYR A 122 16.65 -17.93 8.54
C TYR A 122 17.02 -17.27 9.87
N ASP A 123 18.07 -17.76 10.54
CA ASP A 123 18.34 -17.39 11.94
C ASP A 123 19.30 -16.21 12.06
N LEU A 124 18.79 -15.09 12.58
CA LEU A 124 19.59 -13.97 13.06
C LEU A 124 20.39 -14.38 14.30
N CYS A 125 21.69 -14.20 14.24
CA CYS A 125 22.63 -14.55 15.29
C CYS A 125 23.69 -13.45 15.46
N PHE A 126 24.33 -13.45 16.63
CA PHE A 126 25.39 -12.52 16.99
C PHE A 126 26.59 -13.27 17.54
N GLY A 127 27.81 -12.84 17.21
CA GLY A 127 29.04 -13.53 17.59
C GLY A 127 30.20 -12.59 17.92
N ASP A 128 31.07 -12.99 18.83
CA ASP A 128 32.35 -12.31 19.09
C ASP A 128 33.55 -13.06 18.48
N GLU A 129 34.73 -12.45 18.54
CA GLU A 129 35.98 -13.06 18.04
C GLU A 129 36.33 -14.37 18.77
N LYS A 130 35.88 -14.53 20.01
CA LYS A 130 36.14 -15.71 20.86
C LYS A 130 35.18 -16.87 20.54
N GLY A 131 34.23 -16.68 19.63
CA GLY A 131 33.24 -17.68 19.22
C GLY A 131 32.03 -17.77 20.14
N ASN A 132 31.85 -16.86 21.09
CA ASN A 132 30.62 -16.79 21.89
C ASN A 132 29.49 -16.27 21.00
N THR A 133 28.34 -16.92 21.07
CA THR A 133 27.21 -16.59 20.19
C THR A 133 25.91 -16.37 20.95
N SER A 134 25.16 -15.33 20.56
CA SER A 134 23.76 -15.13 20.96
C SER A 134 22.84 -15.46 19.79
N CYS A 135 21.84 -16.31 20.00
CA CYS A 135 20.93 -16.81 18.96
C CYS A 135 19.56 -17.17 19.56
N TRP A 136 18.69 -17.84 18.77
CA TRP A 136 17.32 -18.17 19.18
C TRP A 136 17.21 -18.97 20.49
N CYS A 137 18.17 -19.86 20.78
CA CYS A 137 18.19 -20.71 21.97
C CYS A 137 19.20 -20.26 23.05
N SER A 138 19.98 -19.22 22.80
CA SER A 138 20.96 -18.66 23.74
C SER A 138 20.91 -17.15 23.63
N THR A 139 19.95 -16.54 24.31
CA THR A 139 19.50 -15.18 23.99
C THR A 139 20.38 -14.06 24.55
N SER A 140 21.25 -14.33 25.52
CA SER A 140 22.00 -13.28 26.23
C SER A 140 23.42 -13.74 26.59
N THR A 141 24.12 -14.38 25.65
CA THR A 141 25.51 -14.83 25.84
C THR A 141 26.47 -13.65 25.81
N LEU A 142 26.28 -12.74 24.85
CA LEU A 142 27.10 -11.53 24.71
C LEU A 142 26.64 -10.43 25.68
N PRO A 143 27.56 -9.79 26.43
CA PRO A 143 27.21 -8.73 27.38
C PRO A 143 26.48 -7.56 26.72
N GLY A 144 25.39 -7.11 27.33
CA GLY A 144 24.58 -5.98 26.83
C GLY A 144 23.75 -6.26 25.59
N LEU A 145 23.76 -7.49 25.06
CA LEU A 145 22.94 -7.89 23.92
C LEU A 145 21.90 -8.92 24.34
N SER A 146 20.62 -8.64 24.06
CA SER A 146 19.50 -9.56 24.31
C SER A 146 18.75 -9.87 23.03
N HIS A 147 18.73 -11.14 22.66
CA HIS A 147 18.07 -11.70 21.48
C HIS A 147 16.63 -12.11 21.79
N SER A 148 15.72 -11.93 20.83
CA SER A 148 14.28 -12.15 21.02
C SER A 148 13.85 -13.61 21.07
N GLY A 149 14.68 -14.51 20.56
CA GLY A 149 14.23 -15.84 20.12
C GLY A 149 13.41 -15.78 18.83
N ASP A 150 12.85 -16.91 18.43
CA ASP A 150 11.99 -16.99 17.23
C ASP A 150 10.59 -16.46 17.53
N ARG A 151 10.18 -15.42 16.81
CA ARG A 151 8.81 -14.91 16.85
C ARG A 151 8.14 -15.24 15.53
N THR A 152 7.03 -15.97 15.58
CA THR A 152 6.34 -16.43 14.37
C THR A 152 4.92 -15.90 14.30
N ALA A 153 4.52 -15.42 13.12
CA ALA A 153 3.15 -15.04 12.79
C ALA A 153 2.81 -15.63 11.41
N ASN A 154 1.84 -16.54 11.35
CA ASN A 154 1.55 -17.33 10.14
C ASN A 154 2.82 -18.04 9.60
N ASN A 155 3.24 -17.66 8.38
CA ASN A 155 4.41 -18.20 7.71
C ASN A 155 5.66 -17.32 7.87
N ASP A 156 5.54 -16.19 8.55
CA ASP A 156 6.62 -15.21 8.70
C ASP A 156 7.37 -15.45 10.02
N LEU A 157 8.66 -15.12 10.00
CA LEU A 157 9.60 -15.19 11.12
C LEU A 157 10.17 -13.79 11.39
N LEU A 158 10.20 -13.43 12.67
CA LEU A 158 10.85 -12.24 13.20
C LEU A 158 11.85 -12.66 14.28
N GLN A 159 13.06 -12.16 14.16
CA GLN A 159 14.08 -12.21 15.21
C GLN A 159 14.65 -10.81 15.38
N TYR A 160 15.01 -10.43 16.60
CA TYR A 160 15.57 -9.11 16.87
C TYR A 160 16.48 -9.12 18.09
N ALA A 161 17.30 -8.08 18.21
CA ALA A 161 18.14 -7.83 19.36
C ALA A 161 17.92 -6.41 19.92
N THR A 162 17.95 -6.31 21.24
CA THR A 162 18.04 -5.04 21.98
C THR A 162 19.45 -4.89 22.51
N LEU A 163 20.05 -3.70 22.33
CA LEU A 163 21.40 -3.39 22.79
C LEU A 163 21.31 -2.41 23.98
N ASP A 164 21.72 -2.89 25.15
CA ASP A 164 21.78 -2.09 26.37
C ASP A 164 23.00 -1.17 26.33
N LYS A 165 22.75 0.13 26.33
CA LYS A 165 23.79 1.15 26.23
C LYS A 165 24.79 1.09 27.38
N ASP A 166 24.41 0.68 28.57
CA ASP A 166 25.32 0.67 29.73
C ASP A 166 26.13 -0.63 29.83
N ARG A 167 25.64 -1.71 29.22
CA ARG A 167 26.23 -3.05 29.35
C ARG A 167 26.96 -3.56 28.11
N LEU A 168 26.70 -2.97 26.94
CA LEU A 168 27.36 -3.40 25.70
C LEU A 168 28.84 -2.99 25.71
N THR A 169 29.72 -3.95 25.42
CA THR A 169 31.17 -3.73 25.34
C THR A 169 31.57 -2.93 24.10
N GLU A 170 32.74 -2.30 24.13
CA GLU A 170 33.36 -1.69 22.95
C GLU A 170 34.04 -2.72 22.02
N GLU A 171 34.07 -4.00 22.41
CA GLU A 171 34.51 -5.08 21.52
C GLU A 171 33.54 -5.22 20.32
N PRO A 172 34.04 -5.37 19.07
CA PRO A 172 33.19 -5.58 17.90
C PRO A 172 32.37 -6.87 17.96
N VAL A 173 31.15 -6.81 17.45
CA VAL A 173 30.20 -7.94 17.40
C VAL A 173 29.81 -8.20 15.95
N CYS A 174 29.98 -9.44 15.50
CA CYS A 174 29.47 -9.94 14.24
C CYS A 174 27.95 -10.09 14.28
N VAL A 175 27.26 -9.57 13.28
CA VAL A 175 25.83 -9.80 13.03
C VAL A 175 25.74 -10.73 11.82
N PHE A 176 25.24 -11.94 12.03
CA PHE A 176 25.30 -12.98 11.03
C PHE A 176 24.00 -13.77 10.94
N ILE A 177 23.81 -14.42 9.79
CA ILE A 177 22.69 -15.28 9.50
C ILE A 177 23.19 -16.72 9.48
N SER A 178 22.46 -17.61 10.15
CA SER A 178 22.68 -19.04 10.12
C SER A 178 21.45 -19.74 9.54
N GLY A 179 21.65 -20.70 8.64
CA GLY A 179 20.57 -21.57 8.21
C GLY A 179 20.31 -22.66 9.24
N PHE A 180 19.05 -22.86 9.62
CA PHE A 180 18.70 -23.90 10.59
C PHE A 180 19.04 -25.31 10.08
N ARG A 181 19.66 -26.12 10.95
CA ARG A 181 20.09 -27.52 10.66
C ARG A 181 20.91 -27.68 9.38
N GLY A 182 21.85 -26.78 9.13
CA GLY A 182 22.76 -26.85 7.98
C GLY A 182 22.09 -26.48 6.66
N THR A 183 20.97 -25.78 6.70
CA THR A 183 20.34 -25.28 5.46
C THR A 183 21.24 -24.23 4.82
N GLN A 184 21.52 -24.39 3.52
CA GLN A 184 22.27 -23.41 2.76
C GLN A 184 21.50 -22.09 2.65
N ILE A 185 22.19 -20.97 2.88
CA ILE A 185 21.59 -19.62 2.90
C ILE A 185 21.05 -19.25 1.50
N THR A 186 21.64 -19.78 0.44
CA THR A 186 21.16 -19.63 -0.95
C THR A 186 19.75 -20.16 -1.19
N ARG A 187 19.21 -21.03 -0.32
CA ARG A 187 17.83 -21.53 -0.43
C ARG A 187 16.76 -20.49 -0.09
N PHE A 188 17.15 -19.38 0.56
CA PHE A 188 16.27 -18.25 0.85
C PHE A 188 16.19 -17.25 -0.32
N LEU A 189 16.85 -17.55 -1.44
CA LEU A 189 16.71 -16.77 -2.67
C LEU A 189 15.24 -16.78 -3.12
N GLY A 190 14.69 -15.60 -3.42
CA GLY A 190 13.29 -15.43 -3.80
C GLY A 190 12.29 -15.39 -2.63
N THR A 191 12.72 -15.58 -1.37
CA THR A 191 11.85 -15.43 -0.19
C THR A 191 11.92 -14.03 0.44
N HIS A 192 12.71 -13.12 -0.16
CA HIS A 192 12.91 -11.73 0.27
C HIS A 192 13.17 -11.56 1.78
N PRO A 193 14.17 -12.24 2.38
CA PRO A 193 14.54 -11.98 3.78
C PRO A 193 15.24 -10.61 3.89
N ALA A 194 15.06 -9.91 5.00
CA ALA A 194 15.76 -8.65 5.26
C ALA A 194 16.38 -8.62 6.65
N LEU A 195 17.60 -8.09 6.71
CA LEU A 195 18.30 -7.70 7.93
C LEU A 195 18.25 -6.17 8.01
N MET A 196 17.84 -5.62 9.16
CA MET A 196 17.64 -4.19 9.35
C MET A 196 18.26 -3.70 10.66
N VAL A 197 18.77 -2.47 10.62
CA VAL A 197 19.27 -1.73 11.77
C VAL A 197 18.34 -0.53 12.02
N ALA A 198 17.94 -0.30 13.26
CA ALA A 198 16.96 0.72 13.62
C ALA A 198 17.64 1.97 14.19
N ASP A 199 17.43 3.11 13.53
CA ASP A 199 17.73 4.45 14.05
C ASP A 199 16.46 5.02 14.70
N HIS A 200 16.48 5.16 16.03
CA HIS A 200 15.34 5.65 16.79
C HIS A 200 15.20 7.18 16.81
N GLU A 201 16.26 7.90 16.46
CA GLU A 201 16.25 9.38 16.40
C GLU A 201 15.69 9.83 15.06
N GLU A 202 16.26 9.30 13.97
CA GLU A 202 15.80 9.59 12.60
C GLU A 202 14.57 8.75 12.21
N LYS A 203 14.11 7.86 13.09
CA LYS A 203 12.97 6.94 12.88
C LYS A 203 13.10 6.21 11.54
N THR A 204 14.24 5.57 11.33
CA THR A 204 14.58 4.93 10.07
C THR A 204 15.09 3.51 10.31
N PHE A 205 14.64 2.56 9.48
CA PHE A 205 15.23 1.23 9.35
C PHE A 205 16.18 1.22 8.17
N TYR A 206 17.46 0.99 8.44
CA TYR A 206 18.46 0.78 7.42
C TYR A 206 18.52 -0.70 7.06
N ILE A 207 18.16 -1.04 5.82
CA ILE A 207 18.32 -2.37 5.25
C ILE A 207 19.81 -2.65 5.04
N VAL A 208 20.27 -3.76 5.62
CA VAL A 208 21.60 -4.30 5.43
C VAL A 208 21.54 -5.33 4.30
N PRO A 209 22.30 -5.14 3.21
CA PRO A 209 22.31 -6.10 2.11
C PRO A 209 22.93 -7.42 2.56
N VAL A 210 22.17 -8.51 2.47
CA VAL A 210 22.67 -9.87 2.71
C VAL A 210 22.79 -10.59 1.36
N PRO A 211 23.98 -11.03 0.96
CA PRO A 211 24.14 -11.77 -0.28
C PRO A 211 23.49 -13.15 -0.17
N LEU A 212 22.62 -13.49 -1.12
CA LEU A 212 21.95 -14.80 -1.22
C LEU A 212 22.36 -15.56 -2.49
N ASP A 213 23.23 -14.97 -3.31
CA ASP A 213 23.70 -15.56 -4.56
C ASP A 213 24.86 -16.54 -4.34
N LYS A 214 24.92 -17.55 -5.21
CA LYS A 214 25.90 -18.63 -5.10
C LYS A 214 27.33 -18.17 -5.42
N ALA A 215 27.53 -17.05 -6.13
CA ALA A 215 28.87 -16.52 -6.41
C ALA A 215 29.55 -15.94 -5.17
N THR A 216 28.77 -15.24 -4.34
CA THR A 216 29.27 -14.54 -3.17
C THR A 216 29.41 -15.48 -1.98
N ILE A 217 28.40 -16.31 -1.74
CA ILE A 217 28.32 -17.16 -0.54
C ILE A 217 28.43 -18.67 -0.81
N GLY A 218 28.53 -19.13 -2.06
CA GLY A 218 28.74 -20.54 -2.38
C GLY A 218 27.68 -21.47 -1.79
N THR A 219 28.12 -22.47 -1.01
CA THR A 219 27.24 -23.39 -0.25
C THR A 219 27.18 -23.04 1.24
N ALA A 220 27.39 -21.76 1.60
CA ALA A 220 27.41 -21.30 2.98
C ALA A 220 26.14 -21.66 3.76
N THR A 221 26.34 -22.13 4.99
CA THR A 221 25.30 -22.33 5.99
C THR A 221 25.31 -21.22 7.04
N LEU A 222 26.39 -20.44 7.10
CA LEU A 222 26.55 -19.25 7.92
C LEU A 222 27.12 -18.10 7.09
N CYS A 223 26.55 -16.89 7.20
CA CYS A 223 26.97 -15.70 6.46
C CYS A 223 26.95 -14.48 7.39
N CYS A 224 28.08 -13.78 7.52
CA CYS A 224 28.23 -12.57 8.32
C CYS A 224 28.37 -11.34 7.40
N PRO A 225 27.27 -10.61 7.14
CA PRO A 225 27.30 -9.41 6.29
C PRO A 225 27.67 -8.12 7.05
N LEU A 226 27.57 -8.09 8.38
CA LEU A 226 27.66 -6.86 9.17
C LEU A 226 28.48 -7.09 10.45
N VAL A 227 29.32 -6.10 10.79
CA VAL A 227 29.95 -6.01 12.11
C VAL A 227 29.55 -4.69 12.76
N VAL A 228 29.15 -4.74 14.02
CA VAL A 228 28.76 -3.56 14.80
C VAL A 228 29.72 -3.35 15.96
N LYS A 229 29.97 -2.08 16.29
CA LYS A 229 30.83 -1.70 17.41
C LYS A 229 30.23 -0.50 18.13
N ARG A 230 30.25 -0.54 19.46
CA ARG A 230 29.90 0.64 20.27
C ARG A 230 30.99 1.71 20.18
N ASP A 231 30.57 2.94 19.96
CA ASP A 231 31.41 4.15 20.00
C ASP A 231 30.69 5.22 20.84
N GLY A 232 31.02 5.26 22.14
CA GLY A 232 30.35 6.10 23.13
C GLY A 232 28.86 5.79 23.24
N ASP A 233 28.03 6.75 22.83
CA ASP A 233 26.56 6.71 22.87
C ASP A 233 25.93 6.24 21.55
N SER A 234 26.75 5.74 20.64
CA SER A 234 26.36 5.37 19.29
C SER A 234 26.86 3.98 18.91
N LEU A 235 26.19 3.38 17.94
CA LEU A 235 26.56 2.14 17.31
C LEU A 235 27.10 2.43 15.91
N VAL A 236 28.37 2.07 15.67
CA VAL A 236 28.98 2.11 14.34
C VAL A 236 28.71 0.77 13.67
N CYS A 237 28.07 0.81 12.51
CA CYS A 237 27.70 -0.34 11.70
C CYS A 237 28.61 -0.39 10.47
N SER A 238 29.35 -1.48 10.30
CA SER A 238 30.24 -1.73 9.16
C SER A 238 29.71 -2.91 8.33
N ILE A 239 29.08 -2.60 7.20
CA ILE A 239 28.63 -3.57 6.20
C ILE A 239 29.86 -4.04 5.44
N LEU A 240 30.13 -5.34 5.48
CA LEU A 240 31.31 -5.89 4.84
C LEU A 240 31.18 -5.83 3.31
N PRO A 241 32.20 -5.32 2.59
CA PRO A 241 32.21 -5.33 1.12
C PRO A 241 32.01 -6.72 0.52
N ARG A 242 32.48 -7.75 1.24
CA ARG A 242 32.13 -9.15 1.04
C ARG A 242 31.81 -9.79 2.39
N ALA A 243 30.60 -10.32 2.51
CA ALA A 243 30.20 -11.08 3.69
C ALA A 243 31.13 -12.29 3.89
N THR A 244 31.60 -12.50 5.12
CA THR A 244 32.35 -13.72 5.45
C THR A 244 31.38 -14.88 5.62
N VAL A 245 31.82 -16.09 5.28
CA VAL A 245 30.93 -17.26 5.22
C VAL A 245 31.58 -18.52 5.78
N ASP A 246 30.75 -19.45 6.25
CA ASP A 246 31.16 -20.79 6.63
C ASP A 246 30.17 -21.83 6.03
N PRO A 247 30.64 -22.79 5.22
CA PRO A 247 29.79 -23.81 4.62
C PRO A 247 29.53 -25.03 5.52
N THR A 248 30.19 -25.12 6.66
CA THR A 248 30.14 -26.30 7.53
C THR A 248 29.56 -26.03 8.91
N LYS A 249 29.55 -24.77 9.34
CA LYS A 249 29.07 -24.37 10.66
C LYS A 249 27.66 -23.81 10.61
N THR A 250 26.92 -24.10 11.67
CA THR A 250 25.64 -23.50 12.00
C THR A 250 25.62 -23.10 13.46
N CYS A 251 24.91 -22.02 13.78
CA CYS A 251 24.76 -21.57 15.15
C CYS A 251 23.74 -22.43 15.88
N GLU A 252 24.19 -23.19 16.88
CA GLU A 252 23.34 -24.11 17.65
C GLU A 252 23.25 -23.75 19.14
N GLY A 253 23.74 -22.57 19.55
CA GLY A 253 23.65 -22.13 20.93
C GLY A 253 24.65 -21.04 21.31
N ARG A 254 25.15 -21.13 22.54
CA ARG A 254 26.02 -20.12 23.18
C ARG A 254 27.43 -20.01 22.63
N ARG A 255 27.87 -20.98 21.82
CA ARG A 255 29.22 -20.99 21.27
C ARG A 255 29.22 -21.64 19.88
N THR A 256 29.86 -20.97 18.94
CA THR A 256 30.07 -21.45 17.57
C THR A 256 31.52 -21.16 17.19
N ASP A 257 32.37 -22.18 17.15
CA ASP A 257 33.76 -21.99 16.73
C ASP A 257 33.81 -21.94 15.19
N SER A 258 33.79 -20.72 14.62
CA SER A 258 33.92 -20.45 13.19
C SER A 258 34.97 -19.36 12.93
N PRO A 259 35.91 -19.58 11.98
CA PRO A 259 36.90 -18.56 11.61
C PRO A 259 36.27 -17.32 10.95
N CYS A 260 35.00 -17.45 10.52
CA CYS A 260 34.20 -16.39 9.91
C CYS A 260 34.10 -15.13 10.79
N PHE A 261 34.08 -15.28 12.12
CA PHE A 261 33.94 -14.16 13.04
C PHE A 261 35.21 -13.33 13.16
N SER A 262 36.36 -13.97 13.37
CA SER A 262 37.66 -13.27 13.37
C SER A 262 37.94 -12.60 12.02
N GLU A 263 37.60 -13.27 10.92
CA GLU A 263 37.76 -12.71 9.58
C GLU A 263 36.85 -11.48 9.36
N ALA A 264 35.58 -11.56 9.77
CA ALA A 264 34.63 -10.46 9.68
C ALA A 264 35.12 -9.23 10.45
N ILE A 265 35.52 -9.42 11.71
CA ILE A 265 36.00 -8.33 12.58
C ILE A 265 37.25 -7.68 12.01
N SER A 266 38.18 -8.48 11.47
CA SER A 266 39.40 -7.96 10.83
C SER A 266 39.14 -7.18 9.53
N SER A 267 38.03 -7.49 8.84
CA SER A 267 37.65 -6.88 7.56
C SER A 267 36.73 -5.66 7.73
N ALA A 268 36.26 -5.39 8.95
CA ALA A 268 35.33 -4.31 9.24
C ALA A 268 36.06 -2.95 9.31
N GLU A 269 35.52 -1.94 8.63
CA GLU A 269 36.01 -0.58 8.66
C GLU A 269 35.13 0.27 9.60
N PHE A 270 35.71 0.77 10.69
CA PHE A 270 35.02 1.59 11.69
C PHE A 270 35.32 3.09 11.58
N THR A 271 36.19 3.47 10.64
CA THR A 271 36.53 4.87 10.41
C THR A 271 35.42 5.50 9.58
N ILE A 272 34.71 6.46 10.17
CA ILE A 272 33.77 7.31 9.41
C ILE A 272 34.62 8.44 8.85
N THR A 273 35.19 8.23 7.67
CA THR A 273 35.99 9.25 7.00
C THR A 273 35.04 10.37 6.57
N ALA A 274 34.92 11.42 7.39
CA ALA A 274 34.69 12.74 6.79
C ALA A 274 35.86 12.96 5.82
N ALA A 275 35.60 13.44 4.60
CA ALA A 275 36.66 13.76 3.65
C ALA A 275 37.68 14.67 4.33
N GLN A 276 38.76 14.09 4.84
CA GLN A 276 39.94 14.83 5.23
C GLN A 276 40.64 15.12 3.91
N GLU A 277 40.79 16.41 3.63
CA GLU A 277 41.78 16.91 2.69
C GLU A 277 43.08 16.13 2.94
N GLU A 278 43.49 15.30 1.98
CA GLU A 278 44.89 14.94 1.93
C GLU A 278 45.65 16.26 1.91
N PRO A 279 46.58 16.50 2.86
CA PRO A 279 47.38 17.69 2.81
C PRO A 279 48.15 17.62 1.51
N VAL A 280 47.75 18.46 0.56
CA VAL A 280 48.57 18.82 -0.58
C VAL A 280 49.85 19.36 0.02
N GLN A 281 50.86 18.49 0.14
CA GLN A 281 52.23 18.95 0.16
C GLN A 281 52.36 19.73 -1.13
N ARG A 282 52.36 21.07 -1.02
CA ARG A 282 52.78 21.96 -2.08
C ARG A 282 54.17 21.49 -2.47
N ALA A 283 54.25 20.63 -3.49
CA ALA A 283 55.41 20.55 -4.32
C ALA A 283 55.55 21.94 -4.91
N ASP A 284 56.70 22.56 -4.64
CA ASP A 284 57.08 23.85 -5.20
C ASP A 284 56.72 23.89 -6.69
N GLU A 285 56.13 25.02 -7.10
CA GLU A 285 55.73 25.31 -8.48
C GLU A 285 56.91 25.04 -9.44
N ILE A 286 56.95 23.85 -10.02
CA ILE A 286 57.63 23.66 -11.29
C ILE A 286 56.64 24.19 -12.32
N VAL A 287 56.96 25.37 -12.85
CA VAL A 287 56.33 25.95 -14.03
C VAL A 287 56.38 24.91 -15.16
N VAL A 288 55.25 24.24 -15.40
CA VAL A 288 55.05 23.38 -16.57
C VAL A 288 54.44 24.27 -17.67
N PRO A 289 55.08 24.35 -18.86
CA PRO A 289 54.64 25.19 -19.96
C PRO A 289 53.31 24.71 -20.54
N GLU A 290 52.60 25.63 -21.22
CA GLU A 290 51.34 25.43 -21.92
C GLU A 290 51.17 24.02 -22.51
N SER A 291 50.08 23.36 -22.12
CA SER A 291 49.72 22.01 -22.52
C SER A 291 49.64 21.89 -24.03
N THR A 292 50.53 21.06 -24.58
CA THR A 292 50.45 20.54 -25.96
C THR A 292 49.21 19.64 -26.08
N PRO A 293 48.54 19.58 -27.25
CA PRO A 293 47.38 18.71 -27.44
C PRO A 293 47.79 17.24 -27.27
N LEU A 294 47.14 16.53 -26.35
CA LEU A 294 47.34 15.10 -26.14
C LEU A 294 46.89 14.32 -27.39
N GLU A 295 47.75 13.43 -27.90
CA GLU A 295 47.52 12.62 -29.10
C GLU A 295 46.31 11.69 -28.92
N ILE A 296 45.24 11.96 -29.68
CA ILE A 296 44.12 11.03 -29.91
C ILE A 296 44.65 9.91 -30.83
N LYS A 297 44.71 8.67 -30.35
CA LYS A 297 44.98 7.50 -31.21
C LYS A 297 43.69 7.07 -31.89
N GLY A 298 43.39 7.69 -33.03
CA GLY A 298 42.24 7.37 -33.89
C GLY A 298 41.78 8.59 -34.68
N GLU A 299 41.09 8.40 -35.80
CA GLU A 299 40.47 9.52 -36.53
C GLU A 299 39.58 10.33 -35.57
N PRO A 300 39.66 11.68 -35.54
CA PRO A 300 38.82 12.47 -34.67
C PRO A 300 37.35 12.23 -35.07
N LEU A 301 36.56 11.72 -34.13
CA LEU A 301 35.11 11.58 -34.29
C LEU A 301 34.52 12.96 -34.59
N LYS A 302 34.27 13.26 -35.87
CA LYS A 302 33.75 14.56 -36.34
C LYS A 302 32.28 14.80 -35.96
N LYS A 303 31.60 13.80 -35.41
CA LYS A 303 30.16 13.82 -35.10
C LYS A 303 29.91 14.56 -33.79
N ARG A 304 29.09 15.62 -33.86
CA ARG A 304 28.70 16.46 -32.69
C ARG A 304 27.41 16.02 -32.00
N THR A 305 26.80 14.92 -32.45
CA THR A 305 25.61 14.32 -31.83
C THR A 305 25.89 12.86 -31.50
N ALA A 306 25.51 12.42 -30.30
CA ALA A 306 25.65 11.03 -29.89
C ALA A 306 24.34 10.44 -29.34
N ILE A 307 24.11 9.16 -29.64
CA ILE A 307 23.09 8.32 -28.99
C ILE A 307 23.82 7.31 -28.12
N ILE A 308 23.58 7.36 -26.81
CA ILE A 308 24.11 6.42 -25.84
C ILE A 308 22.98 5.45 -25.50
N THR A 309 23.12 4.16 -25.82
CA THR A 309 22.00 3.21 -25.71
C THR A 309 22.39 1.88 -25.07
N THR A 310 21.44 1.28 -24.35
CA THR A 310 21.54 -0.11 -23.88
C THR A 310 21.19 -1.14 -24.95
N ASN A 311 20.39 -0.74 -25.94
CA ASN A 311 19.94 -1.61 -27.03
C ASN A 311 19.89 -0.81 -28.35
N PRO A 312 20.86 -1.00 -29.26
CA PRO A 312 20.89 -0.28 -30.53
C PRO A 312 19.79 -0.73 -31.50
N ASP A 313 19.30 -1.97 -31.40
CA ASP A 313 18.30 -2.52 -32.32
C ASP A 313 16.90 -1.94 -32.13
N ASN A 314 16.65 -1.35 -30.96
CA ASN A 314 15.34 -0.83 -30.56
C ASN A 314 15.36 0.69 -30.40
N LEU A 315 16.16 1.41 -31.18
CA LEU A 315 16.21 2.87 -31.12
C LEU A 315 14.93 3.47 -31.70
N PRO A 316 14.29 4.45 -31.03
CA PRO A 316 13.12 5.11 -31.60
C PRO A 316 13.51 5.92 -32.85
N GLU A 317 12.60 6.00 -33.83
CA GLU A 317 12.76 6.79 -35.07
C GLU A 317 12.75 8.30 -34.79
N LEU A 318 13.78 8.80 -34.13
CA LEU A 318 13.93 10.21 -33.73
C LEU A 318 15.05 10.93 -34.46
N VAL A 319 16.06 10.20 -34.98
CA VAL A 319 17.29 10.80 -35.51
C VAL A 319 17.69 10.16 -36.84
N SER A 320 18.23 10.96 -37.77
CA SER A 320 18.93 10.44 -38.93
C SER A 320 20.27 9.82 -38.49
N TYR A 321 20.42 8.51 -38.65
CA TYR A 321 21.58 7.76 -38.17
C TYR A 321 22.88 8.04 -38.96
N SER A 322 22.80 8.76 -40.09
CA SER A 322 23.94 9.11 -40.94
C SER A 322 25.03 9.94 -40.24
N ASP A 323 24.63 10.88 -39.37
CA ASP A 323 25.53 11.90 -38.78
C ASP A 323 25.70 11.76 -37.25
N VAL A 324 25.26 10.64 -36.68
CA VAL A 324 25.23 10.41 -35.22
C VAL A 324 26.22 9.34 -34.82
N GLN A 325 26.93 9.54 -33.70
CA GLN A 325 27.74 8.49 -33.09
C GLN A 325 26.85 7.64 -32.18
N ILE A 326 26.77 6.33 -32.43
CA ILE A 326 26.06 5.40 -31.55
C ILE A 326 27.08 4.80 -30.59
N ILE A 327 26.81 4.93 -29.29
CA ILE A 327 27.63 4.39 -28.20
C ILE A 327 26.74 3.41 -27.45
N ARG A 328 27.07 2.13 -27.51
CA ARG A 328 26.37 1.13 -26.74
C ARG A 328 27.02 0.95 -25.38
N PHE A 329 26.19 0.82 -24.35
CA PHE A 329 26.64 0.48 -23.02
C PHE A 329 25.75 -0.56 -22.35
N GLY A 330 26.31 -1.31 -21.41
CA GLY A 330 25.60 -2.37 -20.69
C GLY A 330 26.54 -2.88 -19.62
N THR A 331 27.24 -3.96 -19.88
CA THR A 331 28.37 -4.42 -19.05
C THR A 331 29.73 -3.93 -19.54
N GLY A 332 29.80 -3.25 -20.69
CA GLY A 332 31.00 -2.62 -21.23
C GLY A 332 30.63 -1.47 -22.17
N LEU A 333 31.63 -0.83 -22.78
CA LEU A 333 31.45 0.27 -23.74
C LEU A 333 31.78 -0.16 -25.16
N GLU A 334 30.95 0.25 -26.11
CA GLU A 334 31.13 -0.03 -27.52
C GLU A 334 30.81 1.19 -28.38
N PHE A 335 31.71 1.54 -29.31
CA PHE A 335 31.47 2.60 -30.31
C PHE A 335 31.12 1.93 -31.64
N ILE A 336 29.87 2.06 -32.06
CA ILE A 336 29.37 1.40 -33.27
C ILE A 336 29.77 2.25 -34.50
N HIS A 337 30.38 1.61 -35.49
CA HIS A 337 30.67 2.21 -36.78
C HIS A 337 29.44 2.10 -37.70
N SER A 338 29.19 3.13 -38.51
CA SER A 338 27.98 3.25 -39.34
C SER A 338 27.83 2.22 -40.47
N GLU A 339 28.79 1.31 -40.63
CA GLU A 339 28.84 0.30 -41.70
C GLU A 339 28.57 -1.14 -41.23
N ASP A 340 28.41 -1.40 -39.91
CA ASP A 340 28.40 -2.76 -39.32
C ASP A 340 27.05 -3.20 -38.68
N THR A 341 25.91 -2.61 -39.05
CA THR A 341 24.61 -2.88 -38.39
C THR A 341 23.99 -4.27 -38.64
N ASP A 342 24.66 -5.19 -39.35
CA ASP A 342 24.09 -6.48 -39.79
C ASP A 342 24.52 -7.70 -38.93
N GLU A 343 25.36 -7.55 -37.91
CA GLU A 343 25.68 -8.67 -37.00
C GLU A 343 24.61 -8.83 -35.91
N GLU A 344 23.84 -9.93 -35.97
CA GLU A 344 22.89 -10.34 -34.91
C GLU A 344 23.62 -10.53 -33.58
N ASP A 345 23.59 -9.53 -32.70
CA ASP A 345 24.25 -9.63 -31.42
C ASP A 345 23.42 -10.47 -30.43
N SER A 346 23.80 -11.74 -30.33
CA SER A 346 23.19 -12.75 -29.46
C SER A 346 23.27 -12.46 -27.95
N ASN A 347 23.97 -11.40 -27.51
CA ASN A 347 24.21 -11.11 -26.10
C ASN A 347 23.43 -9.89 -25.57
N LYS A 348 22.12 -10.03 -25.40
CA LYS A 348 21.35 -9.13 -24.54
C LYS A 348 21.77 -9.36 -23.08
N SER A 349 22.63 -8.47 -22.57
CA SER A 349 23.05 -8.45 -21.17
C SER A 349 21.83 -8.35 -20.25
N ALA A 350 21.79 -9.16 -19.19
CA ALA A 350 20.71 -9.18 -18.22
C ALA A 350 20.84 -8.04 -17.18
N VAL A 351 22.01 -7.37 -17.13
CA VAL A 351 22.29 -6.21 -16.27
C VAL A 351 22.93 -5.06 -17.04
N VAL A 352 22.65 -3.83 -16.58
CA VAL A 352 23.27 -2.59 -17.06
C VAL A 352 24.13 -1.98 -15.93
N LEU A 353 25.42 -1.73 -16.19
CA LEU A 353 26.39 -1.07 -15.31
C LEU A 353 26.56 0.42 -15.70
N PRO A 354 26.81 1.32 -14.75
CA PRO A 354 26.98 2.76 -15.00
C PRO A 354 28.38 3.10 -15.54
N CYS A 355 28.80 2.46 -16.63
CA CYS A 355 30.16 2.55 -17.16
C CYS A 355 30.40 3.70 -18.17
N ILE A 356 29.37 4.48 -18.51
CA ILE A 356 29.41 5.45 -19.61
C ILE A 356 30.52 6.50 -19.53
N PHE A 357 30.99 6.84 -18.32
CA PHE A 357 32.00 7.87 -18.08
C PHE A 357 33.44 7.34 -18.16
N GLY A 358 33.64 6.04 -18.40
CA GLY A 358 34.98 5.46 -18.47
C GLY A 358 35.68 5.33 -17.11
N SER A 359 35.03 5.73 -16.01
CA SER A 359 35.59 5.71 -14.67
C SER A 359 35.65 4.28 -14.12
N ARG A 360 36.73 3.95 -13.40
CA ARG A 360 36.87 2.68 -12.70
C ARG A 360 35.79 2.52 -11.64
N LEU A 361 34.95 1.50 -11.80
CA LEU A 361 33.93 1.10 -10.85
C LEU A 361 34.53 0.14 -9.81
N GLU A 362 34.12 0.26 -8.57
CA GLU A 362 34.52 -0.66 -7.50
C GLU A 362 33.32 -1.05 -6.64
N GLY A 363 33.22 -2.33 -6.26
CA GLY A 363 32.06 -2.80 -5.51
C GLY A 363 31.84 -4.31 -5.54
N PRO A 364 30.57 -4.76 -5.55
CA PRO A 364 30.21 -6.16 -5.37
C PRO A 364 30.63 -7.01 -6.58
N VAL A 365 30.50 -8.33 -6.42
CA VAL A 365 30.81 -9.34 -7.44
C VAL A 365 30.04 -9.12 -8.75
N LEU A 366 28.95 -8.35 -8.75
CA LEU A 366 28.24 -7.91 -9.96
C LEU A 366 29.18 -7.29 -11.00
N LEU A 367 30.24 -6.57 -10.60
CA LEU A 367 31.21 -6.00 -11.55
C LEU A 367 32.00 -7.06 -12.33
N ALA A 368 31.96 -8.33 -11.93
CA ALA A 368 32.57 -9.43 -12.68
C ALA A 368 31.88 -9.71 -14.02
N THR A 369 30.65 -9.21 -14.23
CA THR A 369 29.98 -9.26 -15.54
C THR A 369 30.57 -8.28 -16.55
N GLY A 370 31.48 -7.40 -16.12
CA GLY A 370 32.11 -6.36 -16.93
C GLY A 370 32.78 -6.92 -18.19
N LYS A 371 32.52 -6.29 -19.34
CA LYS A 371 33.07 -6.66 -20.64
C LYS A 371 34.13 -5.66 -21.08
N THR A 372 35.19 -6.17 -21.71
CA THR A 372 36.22 -5.33 -22.35
C THR A 372 35.60 -4.44 -23.41
N PRO A 373 36.05 -3.17 -23.54
CA PRO A 373 35.50 -2.24 -24.49
C PRO A 373 35.76 -2.65 -25.94
N ILE A 374 34.85 -2.27 -26.82
CA ILE A 374 34.91 -2.55 -28.27
C ILE A 374 34.95 -1.21 -29.01
N ASN A 375 35.93 -1.04 -29.91
CA ASN A 375 36.08 0.17 -30.75
C ASN A 375 36.16 1.52 -30.00
N VAL A 376 36.42 1.52 -28.68
CA VAL A 376 36.55 2.76 -27.90
C VAL A 376 37.86 3.47 -28.25
N PRO A 377 37.84 4.70 -28.78
CA PRO A 377 39.05 5.39 -29.25
C PRO A 377 39.84 6.09 -28.12
N PHE A 378 39.44 5.90 -26.87
CA PHE A 378 39.98 6.60 -25.70
C PHE A 378 40.63 5.60 -24.74
N SER A 379 41.84 5.93 -24.25
CA SER A 379 42.57 5.11 -23.27
C SER A 379 42.38 5.57 -21.83
N GLU A 380 41.78 6.75 -21.60
CA GLU A 380 41.59 7.35 -20.29
C GLU A 380 40.20 7.98 -20.16
N SER A 381 39.61 7.90 -18.95
CA SER A 381 38.28 8.46 -18.64
C SER A 381 38.21 9.96 -18.94
N LYS A 382 39.28 10.71 -18.64
CA LYS A 382 39.34 12.16 -18.88
C LYS A 382 39.16 12.51 -20.36
N ALA A 383 39.75 11.74 -21.27
CA ALA A 383 39.63 11.97 -22.70
C ALA A 383 38.21 11.68 -23.22
N LEU A 384 37.58 10.61 -22.72
CA LEU A 384 36.18 10.29 -23.02
C LEU A 384 35.22 11.39 -22.52
N CYS A 385 35.42 11.87 -21.30
CA CYS A 385 34.63 12.96 -20.73
C CYS A 385 34.80 14.26 -21.52
N SER A 386 36.02 14.60 -21.93
CA SER A 386 36.28 15.76 -22.79
C SER A 386 35.60 15.65 -24.17
N TYR A 387 35.41 14.44 -24.70
CA TYR A 387 34.59 14.23 -25.89
C TYR A 387 33.11 14.52 -25.63
N TYR A 388 32.55 14.03 -24.52
CA TYR A 388 31.15 14.29 -24.16
C TYR A 388 30.86 15.78 -23.93
N GLU A 389 31.80 16.53 -23.38
CA GLU A 389 31.70 17.99 -23.20
C GLU A 389 31.57 18.75 -24.52
N GLN A 390 32.14 18.22 -25.61
CA GLN A 390 32.10 18.83 -26.95
C GLN A 390 30.84 18.48 -27.75
N LEU A 391 29.96 17.63 -27.22
CA LEU A 391 28.74 17.22 -27.91
C LEU A 391 27.68 18.33 -27.87
N ASP A 392 27.16 18.68 -29.05
CA ASP A 392 26.05 19.60 -29.17
C ASP A 392 24.78 18.93 -28.63
N ASN A 393 24.57 17.64 -28.92
CA ASN A 393 23.36 16.89 -28.54
C ASN A 393 23.68 15.47 -28.07
N VAL A 394 23.00 15.06 -27.00
CA VAL A 394 23.12 13.71 -26.44
C VAL A 394 21.73 13.16 -26.17
N VAL A 395 21.46 11.95 -26.67
CA VAL A 395 20.27 11.18 -26.33
C VAL A 395 20.73 9.91 -25.62
N VAL A 396 20.15 9.63 -24.46
CA VAL A 396 20.45 8.44 -23.67
C VAL A 396 19.20 7.55 -23.64
N VAL A 397 19.29 6.37 -24.24
CA VAL A 397 18.18 5.41 -24.34
C VAL A 397 18.46 4.20 -23.44
N VAL A 398 17.61 4.01 -22.43
CA VAL A 398 17.81 3.01 -21.37
C VAL A 398 16.56 2.17 -21.17
N ASP A 399 16.75 0.90 -20.84
CA ASP A 399 15.68 0.02 -20.40
C ASP A 399 15.60 -0.07 -18.86
N GLU A 400 14.69 -0.89 -18.37
CA GLU A 400 14.43 -1.07 -16.94
C GLU A 400 15.41 -2.02 -16.22
N LYS A 401 16.50 -2.47 -16.88
CA LYS A 401 17.37 -3.54 -16.36
C LYS A 401 18.49 -3.07 -15.43
N MET A 402 18.67 -1.77 -15.22
CA MET A 402 19.63 -1.29 -14.21
C MET A 402 19.11 -1.58 -12.80
N THR A 403 19.81 -2.44 -12.07
CA THR A 403 19.48 -2.81 -10.68
C THR A 403 19.89 -1.70 -9.70
N ASP A 404 19.30 -1.69 -8.49
CA ASP A 404 19.69 -0.73 -7.44
C ASP A 404 21.18 -0.88 -7.04
N ASN A 405 21.69 -2.12 -7.04
CA ASN A 405 23.10 -2.40 -6.79
C ASN A 405 24.00 -1.78 -7.87
N ALA A 406 23.58 -1.81 -9.14
CA ALA A 406 24.32 -1.16 -10.22
C ALA A 406 24.24 0.37 -10.13
N ARG A 407 23.07 0.92 -9.79
CA ARG A 407 22.87 2.38 -9.61
C ARG A 407 23.85 2.95 -8.59
N ASN A 408 24.03 2.27 -7.46
CA ASN A 408 24.91 2.73 -6.37
C ASN A 408 26.41 2.70 -6.72
N LEU A 409 26.79 2.13 -7.86
CA LEU A 409 28.18 2.14 -8.35
C LEU A 409 28.47 3.38 -9.22
N ALA A 410 27.45 4.18 -9.55
CA ALA A 410 27.62 5.33 -10.43
C ALA A 410 28.56 6.38 -9.78
N PRO A 411 29.57 6.88 -10.52
CA PRO A 411 30.44 7.96 -10.05
C PRO A 411 29.63 9.24 -9.86
N ASN A 412 30.17 10.30 -9.25
CA ASN A 412 29.46 11.59 -9.08
C ASN A 412 29.20 12.38 -10.38
N LEU A 413 29.80 11.94 -11.49
CA LEU A 413 29.57 12.50 -12.82
C LEU A 413 28.16 12.15 -13.33
N ARG A 414 27.50 13.13 -13.92
CA ARG A 414 26.20 13.03 -14.56
C ARG A 414 26.25 13.69 -15.94
N ILE A 415 25.36 13.29 -16.84
CA ILE A 415 25.25 13.87 -18.19
C ILE A 415 23.89 14.54 -18.39
N ASN A 416 23.91 15.82 -18.78
CA ASN A 416 22.74 16.59 -19.16
C ASN A 416 22.33 16.24 -20.60
N ALA A 417 21.26 15.46 -20.74
CA ALA A 417 20.85 14.87 -22.01
C ALA A 417 19.33 14.68 -22.09
N LEU A 418 18.85 14.24 -23.27
CA LEU A 418 17.51 13.69 -23.42
C LEU A 418 17.54 12.21 -23.01
N PHE A 419 16.91 11.87 -21.90
CA PHE A 419 16.74 10.49 -21.43
C PHE A 419 15.43 9.91 -21.93
N ILE A 420 15.49 8.74 -22.56
CA ILE A 420 14.34 7.98 -23.02
C ILE A 420 14.37 6.63 -22.30
N VAL A 421 13.41 6.42 -21.40
CA VAL A 421 13.23 5.16 -20.68
C VAL A 421 12.28 4.27 -21.48
N GLN A 422 12.78 3.15 -21.98
CA GLN A 422 11.99 2.16 -22.72
C GLN A 422 11.30 1.22 -21.75
N LEU A 423 9.96 1.17 -21.81
CA LEU A 423 9.16 0.29 -20.97
C LEU A 423 8.56 -0.83 -21.80
N GLU A 424 8.65 -2.06 -21.32
CA GLU A 424 8.02 -3.22 -21.95
C GLU A 424 6.63 -3.46 -21.33
N THR A 425 5.56 -3.12 -22.04
CA THR A 425 4.18 -3.37 -21.58
C THR A 425 3.52 -4.51 -22.36
N LYS A 426 2.72 -5.34 -21.65
CA LYS A 426 1.92 -6.41 -22.28
C LYS A 426 0.54 -5.94 -22.75
N GLU A 427 0.12 -4.74 -22.35
CA GLU A 427 -1.18 -4.14 -22.66
C GLU A 427 -1.00 -2.79 -23.33
N LYS A 428 -1.89 -2.45 -24.27
CA LYS A 428 -1.98 -1.10 -24.84
C LYS A 428 -2.47 -0.10 -23.79
N LEU A 429 -1.80 1.05 -23.72
CA LEU A 429 -2.13 2.13 -22.80
C LEU A 429 -3.19 3.06 -23.42
N GLU A 430 -4.47 2.77 -23.16
CA GLU A 430 -5.60 3.52 -23.74
C GLU A 430 -6.13 4.65 -22.84
N THR A 431 -5.83 4.65 -21.53
CA THR A 431 -6.34 5.64 -20.57
C THR A 431 -5.20 6.32 -19.80
N ALA A 432 -5.41 7.58 -19.40
CA ALA A 432 -4.44 8.35 -18.61
C ALA A 432 -4.10 7.66 -17.27
N ASP A 433 -5.08 7.01 -16.64
CA ASP A 433 -4.84 6.24 -15.40
C ASP A 433 -3.89 5.06 -15.60
N LYS A 434 -4.05 4.31 -16.70
CA LYS A 434 -3.15 3.20 -17.04
C LYS A 434 -1.74 3.68 -17.37
N VAL A 435 -1.63 4.80 -18.11
CA VAL A 435 -0.35 5.45 -18.40
C VAL A 435 0.32 5.84 -17.08
N SER A 436 -0.39 6.52 -16.19
CA SER A 436 0.13 6.93 -14.89
C SER A 436 0.55 5.74 -14.02
N GLU A 437 -0.20 4.65 -14.01
CA GLU A 437 0.14 3.42 -13.27
C GLU A 437 1.43 2.78 -13.78
N VAL A 438 1.57 2.59 -15.10
CA VAL A 438 2.78 2.01 -15.71
C VAL A 438 3.99 2.91 -15.50
N LEU A 439 3.86 4.22 -15.78
CA LEU A 439 4.94 5.17 -15.57
C LEU A 439 5.34 5.24 -14.09
N SER A 440 4.38 5.10 -13.18
CA SER A 440 4.70 5.12 -11.76
C SER A 440 5.48 3.88 -11.32
N ALA A 441 5.22 2.72 -11.95
CA ALA A 441 5.89 1.45 -11.66
C ALA A 441 7.25 1.28 -12.37
N ALA A 442 7.56 2.16 -13.33
CA ALA A 442 8.78 2.09 -14.14
C ALA A 442 10.06 2.18 -13.31
N ASN A 443 11.03 1.30 -13.56
CA ASN A 443 12.35 1.38 -12.95
C ASN A 443 13.20 2.46 -13.65
N ILE A 444 13.47 3.56 -12.95
CA ILE A 444 14.25 4.70 -13.47
C ILE A 444 15.69 4.75 -12.93
N ASN A 445 16.23 3.62 -12.45
CA ASN A 445 17.57 3.57 -11.86
C ASN A 445 18.68 4.13 -12.78
N ALA A 446 18.60 3.83 -14.08
CA ALA A 446 19.54 4.38 -15.06
C ALA A 446 19.46 5.91 -15.17
N VAL A 447 18.25 6.49 -15.07
CA VAL A 447 18.08 7.94 -15.04
C VAL A 447 18.69 8.52 -13.76
N THR A 448 18.42 7.92 -12.59
CA THR A 448 18.97 8.42 -11.32
C THR A 448 20.50 8.30 -11.23
N ALA A 449 21.08 7.27 -11.86
CA ALA A 449 22.52 7.05 -11.90
C ALA A 449 23.24 7.99 -12.86
N LEU A 450 22.64 8.31 -14.01
CA LEU A 450 23.37 8.90 -15.14
C LEU A 450 22.91 10.33 -15.48
N ALA A 451 21.64 10.68 -15.24
CA ALA A 451 21.08 11.95 -15.69
C ALA A 451 21.55 13.13 -14.84
N GLY A 452 21.99 14.20 -15.51
CA GLY A 452 22.31 15.47 -14.88
C GLY A 452 21.06 16.27 -14.54
N PRO A 453 21.18 17.29 -13.66
CA PRO A 453 20.05 18.07 -13.18
C PRO A 453 19.27 18.78 -14.30
N GLN A 454 19.92 19.15 -15.41
CA GLN A 454 19.29 19.83 -16.55
C GLN A 454 18.83 18.86 -17.67
N SER A 455 18.58 17.59 -17.35
CA SER A 455 18.11 16.60 -18.33
C SER A 455 16.60 16.67 -18.56
N LEU A 456 16.15 16.25 -19.75
CA LEU A 456 14.76 15.96 -20.06
C LEU A 456 14.53 14.46 -19.98
N ILE A 457 13.50 14.00 -19.28
CA ILE A 457 13.21 12.57 -19.10
C ILE A 457 11.84 12.26 -19.70
N LEU A 458 11.84 11.37 -20.68
CA LEU A 458 10.66 10.84 -21.35
C LEU A 458 10.59 9.33 -21.16
N ALA A 459 9.37 8.80 -21.13
CA ALA A 459 9.12 7.36 -21.21
C ALA A 459 8.61 7.00 -22.60
N HIS A 460 9.17 5.96 -23.19
CA HIS A 460 8.78 5.44 -24.49
C HIS A 460 8.05 4.11 -24.29
N VAL A 461 6.78 4.08 -24.71
CA VAL A 461 5.92 2.89 -24.62
C VAL A 461 5.22 2.71 -25.95
N ASP A 462 5.33 1.52 -26.53
CA ASP A 462 4.94 1.22 -27.90
C ASP A 462 5.58 2.23 -28.88
N ASP A 463 4.79 3.15 -29.46
CA ASP A 463 5.22 4.18 -30.42
C ASP A 463 5.04 5.63 -29.90
N LYS A 464 4.87 5.78 -28.57
CA LYS A 464 4.52 7.06 -27.94
C LYS A 464 5.54 7.51 -26.90
N PHE A 465 5.70 8.83 -26.81
CA PHE A 465 6.52 9.51 -25.81
C PHE A 465 5.64 10.19 -24.77
N TYR A 466 5.87 9.84 -23.51
CA TYR A 466 5.19 10.45 -22.37
C TYR A 466 6.17 11.26 -21.53
N PHE A 467 5.76 12.47 -21.14
CA PHE A 467 6.54 13.33 -20.26
C PHE A 467 6.64 12.71 -18.86
N TYR A 468 7.86 12.48 -18.39
CA TYR A 468 8.10 11.95 -17.04
C TYR A 468 8.49 13.07 -16.07
N ARG A 469 9.58 13.81 -16.38
CA ARG A 469 10.04 14.99 -15.63
C ARG A 469 11.17 15.71 -16.38
N GLY A 470 11.64 16.83 -15.82
CA GLY A 470 12.89 17.47 -16.21
C GLY A 470 12.70 18.77 -16.98
N LEU A 471 13.78 19.20 -17.62
CA LEU A 471 13.87 20.50 -18.26
C LEU A 471 14.07 20.37 -19.77
N ALA A 472 13.35 21.18 -20.53
CA ALA A 472 13.57 21.35 -21.96
C ALA A 472 13.75 22.83 -22.30
N ASN A 473 14.19 23.11 -23.51
CA ASN A 473 14.17 24.46 -24.07
C ASN A 473 12.70 24.93 -24.17
N PRO A 474 12.30 26.02 -23.49
CA PRO A 474 10.92 26.49 -23.48
C PRO A 474 10.35 26.82 -24.86
N LYS A 475 11.23 27.12 -25.84
CA LYS A 475 10.82 27.40 -27.23
C LYS A 475 10.40 26.14 -27.98
N ALA A 476 10.86 24.97 -27.54
CA ALA A 476 10.55 23.68 -28.16
C ALA A 476 9.53 22.88 -27.34
N LEU A 477 9.68 22.86 -26.01
CA LEU A 477 8.77 22.15 -25.11
C LEU A 477 8.65 22.90 -23.77
N ASP A 478 7.43 23.32 -23.44
CA ASP A 478 7.12 24.11 -22.24
C ASP A 478 6.83 23.18 -21.04
N THR A 479 7.90 22.68 -20.39
CA THR A 479 7.79 21.63 -19.36
C THR A 479 7.00 22.03 -18.09
N PRO A 480 6.99 23.28 -17.60
CA PRO A 480 6.16 23.69 -16.47
C PRO A 480 4.65 23.51 -16.67
N LYS A 481 4.18 23.46 -17.93
CA LYS A 481 2.77 23.26 -18.26
C LYS A 481 2.40 21.80 -18.51
N LEU A 482 3.37 20.89 -18.48
CA LEU A 482 3.15 19.48 -18.75
C LEU A 482 2.91 18.72 -17.45
N GLU A 483 1.80 18.00 -17.41
CA GLU A 483 1.52 17.05 -16.35
C GLU A 483 2.32 15.75 -16.57
N PHE A 484 2.56 15.03 -15.48
CA PHE A 484 3.16 13.70 -15.55
C PHE A 484 2.31 12.76 -16.41
N GLY A 485 2.95 12.08 -17.36
CA GLY A 485 2.26 11.18 -18.29
C GLY A 485 1.58 11.88 -19.45
N ALA A 486 1.80 13.19 -19.65
CA ALA A 486 1.33 13.89 -20.84
C ALA A 486 1.96 13.30 -22.12
N ASP A 487 1.14 13.02 -23.14
CA ASP A 487 1.60 12.57 -24.45
C ASP A 487 2.29 13.74 -25.17
N VAL A 488 3.58 13.61 -25.45
CA VAL A 488 4.41 14.62 -26.14
C VAL A 488 4.89 14.14 -27.50
N THR A 489 4.34 13.03 -28.00
CA THR A 489 4.83 12.34 -29.21
C THR A 489 4.91 13.27 -30.42
N ASP A 490 3.86 14.05 -30.68
CA ASP A 490 3.81 14.94 -31.84
C ASP A 490 4.85 16.06 -31.76
N VAL A 491 5.05 16.63 -30.57
CA VAL A 491 6.05 17.68 -30.34
C VAL A 491 7.46 17.13 -30.51
N ILE A 492 7.72 15.93 -30.00
CA ILE A 492 9.03 15.29 -30.10
C ILE A 492 9.36 14.86 -31.53
N LYS A 493 8.38 14.35 -32.30
CA LYS A 493 8.58 13.97 -33.71
C LYS A 493 8.76 15.18 -34.65
N THR A 494 8.22 16.34 -34.27
CA THR A 494 8.33 17.58 -35.08
C THR A 494 9.50 18.46 -34.67
N ALA A 495 9.95 18.39 -33.42
CA ALA A 495 11.09 19.14 -32.92
C ALA A 495 12.41 18.56 -33.43
N ASN A 496 13.34 19.42 -33.81
CA ASN A 496 14.73 19.02 -33.99
C ASN A 496 15.31 18.71 -32.59
N LEU A 497 15.96 17.55 -32.40
CA LEU A 497 16.60 17.18 -31.14
C LEU A 497 17.55 18.26 -30.60
N SER A 498 18.21 18.99 -31.51
CA SER A 498 19.08 20.10 -31.15
C SER A 498 18.38 21.31 -30.54
N SER A 499 17.06 21.36 -30.64
CA SER A 499 16.23 22.41 -30.07
C SER A 499 15.59 22.02 -28.75
N LEU A 500 15.59 20.73 -28.35
CA LEU A 500 14.89 20.24 -27.16
C LEU A 500 15.66 20.50 -25.87
N LEU A 501 16.99 20.40 -25.88
CA LEU A 501 17.82 20.67 -24.72
C LEU A 501 18.09 22.17 -24.58
N VAL A 502 18.23 22.64 -23.34
CA VAL A 502 18.62 24.02 -23.08
C VAL A 502 20.07 24.23 -23.56
N GLY A 503 20.30 25.26 -24.37
CA GLY A 503 21.60 25.60 -24.93
C GLY A 503 22.53 26.29 -23.92
N ASN A 504 23.84 26.30 -24.19
CA ASN A 504 24.89 26.95 -23.38
C ASN A 504 25.07 26.42 -21.94
N ILE A 505 24.75 25.15 -21.69
CA ILE A 505 24.99 24.47 -20.41
C ILE A 505 26.00 23.34 -20.62
N SER A 506 26.87 23.11 -19.64
CA SER A 506 27.80 21.98 -19.66
C SER A 506 27.05 20.65 -19.81
N ARG A 507 27.54 19.78 -20.70
CA ARG A 507 26.98 18.44 -20.90
C ARG A 507 27.32 17.52 -19.73
N LEU A 508 28.50 17.66 -19.14
CA LEU A 508 28.87 16.93 -17.93
C LEU A 508 28.67 17.81 -16.69
N PHE A 509 28.14 17.19 -15.64
CA PHE A 509 27.87 17.82 -14.36
C PHE A 509 28.45 16.94 -13.24
N ASN A 510 29.23 17.53 -12.35
CA ASN A 510 29.78 16.82 -11.19
C ASN A 510 29.03 17.25 -9.92
N LEU A 511 28.34 16.29 -9.29
CA LEU A 511 27.50 16.56 -8.12
C LEU A 511 28.27 17.04 -6.88
N GLU A 512 29.58 16.79 -6.79
CA GLU A 512 30.40 17.25 -5.66
C GLU A 512 30.94 18.68 -5.85
N GLU A 513 31.18 19.09 -7.10
CA GLU A 513 31.88 20.35 -7.41
C GLU A 513 30.92 21.50 -7.74
N ASP A 514 29.73 21.19 -8.27
CA ASP A 514 28.76 22.19 -8.72
C ASP A 514 27.35 21.89 -8.17
N ASN A 515 26.65 22.96 -7.78
CA ASN A 515 25.27 22.94 -7.30
C ASN A 515 24.42 24.03 -7.95
N SER A 516 24.75 24.36 -9.20
CA SER A 516 24.05 25.37 -9.98
C SER A 516 22.77 24.83 -10.61
N VAL A 517 21.71 25.64 -10.58
CA VAL A 517 20.45 25.44 -11.30
C VAL A 517 20.29 26.48 -12.40
N VAL A 518 19.52 26.11 -13.43
CA VAL A 518 19.23 26.97 -14.57
C VAL A 518 17.79 27.46 -14.50
N LEU A 519 17.61 28.76 -14.69
CA LEU A 519 16.33 29.42 -14.89
C LEU A 519 16.12 29.59 -16.41
N PRO A 520 15.42 28.67 -17.08
CA PRO A 520 15.37 28.60 -18.55
C PRO A 520 14.64 29.79 -19.23
N TYR A 521 13.66 30.41 -18.59
CA TYR A 521 12.87 31.52 -19.14
C TYR A 521 13.62 32.85 -19.00
N THR A 522 14.32 33.05 -17.88
CA THR A 522 15.20 34.21 -17.68
C THR A 522 16.63 33.99 -18.19
N SER A 523 16.98 32.77 -18.60
CA SER A 523 18.32 32.37 -19.07
C SER A 523 19.43 32.68 -18.06
N GLN A 524 19.17 32.46 -16.77
CA GLN A 524 20.14 32.66 -15.68
C GLN A 524 20.62 31.34 -15.09
N VAL A 525 21.86 31.31 -14.61
CA VAL A 525 22.43 30.19 -13.85
C VAL A 525 22.70 30.69 -12.44
N VAL A 526 22.15 29.99 -11.44
CA VAL A 526 22.16 30.43 -10.03
C VAL A 526 22.57 29.26 -9.15
N LYS A 527 23.42 29.50 -8.15
CA LYS A 527 23.74 28.45 -7.16
C LYS A 527 22.56 28.22 -6.22
N THR A 528 22.34 26.98 -5.79
CA THR A 528 21.19 26.62 -4.92
C THR A 528 21.05 27.55 -3.70
N HIS A 529 22.14 27.88 -3.03
CA HIS A 529 22.16 28.74 -1.82
C HIS A 529 21.98 30.24 -2.11
N GLU A 530 22.04 30.68 -3.37
CA GLU A 530 21.82 32.08 -3.76
C GLU A 530 20.36 32.35 -4.14
N LEU A 531 19.55 31.30 -4.30
CA LEU A 531 18.13 31.44 -4.63
C LEU A 531 17.36 32.25 -3.59
N SER A 532 17.65 32.08 -2.29
CA SER A 532 17.01 32.87 -1.23
C SER A 532 17.33 34.36 -1.35
N LYS A 533 18.60 34.70 -1.61
CA LYS A 533 19.05 36.08 -1.86
C LYS A 533 18.44 36.66 -3.13
N LEU A 534 18.25 35.84 -4.17
CA LEU A 534 17.59 36.26 -5.40
C LEU A 534 16.14 36.66 -5.11
N PHE A 535 15.41 35.81 -4.39
CA PHE A 535 14.03 36.10 -3.98
C PHE A 535 14.00 37.33 -3.10
N GLU A 536 14.91 37.47 -2.13
CA GLU A 536 15.00 38.64 -1.26
C GLU A 536 15.16 39.97 -2.03
N ARG A 537 15.83 39.97 -3.19
CA ARG A 537 16.01 41.17 -4.02
C ARG A 537 14.82 41.48 -4.92
N MET A 538 14.06 40.48 -5.34
CA MET A 538 12.93 40.64 -6.25
C MET A 538 11.68 41.21 -5.55
N THR A 539 10.87 41.96 -6.29
CA THR A 539 9.52 42.37 -5.89
C THR A 539 8.52 41.20 -6.03
N ILE A 540 7.35 41.31 -5.40
CA ILE A 540 6.32 40.26 -5.47
C ILE A 540 5.84 40.03 -6.91
N ASP A 541 5.73 41.09 -7.71
CA ASP A 541 5.34 40.99 -9.13
C ASP A 541 6.45 40.36 -9.98
N GLU A 542 7.73 40.66 -9.69
CA GLU A 542 8.85 40.00 -10.36
C GLU A 542 8.90 38.51 -10.05
N ILE A 543 8.64 38.11 -8.79
CA ILE A 543 8.58 36.70 -8.38
C ILE A 543 7.46 35.95 -9.10
N LYS A 544 6.30 36.61 -9.29
CA LYS A 544 5.20 36.05 -10.08
C LYS A 544 5.59 35.84 -11.54
N ASN A 545 6.35 36.77 -12.12
CA ASN A 545 6.77 36.70 -13.52
C ASN A 545 7.83 35.61 -13.78
N ILE A 546 8.47 35.07 -12.73
CA ILE A 546 9.41 33.94 -12.81
C ILE A 546 8.80 32.62 -12.33
N LEU A 547 7.46 32.50 -12.22
CA LEU A 547 6.80 31.27 -11.78
C LEU A 547 7.21 30.04 -12.59
N ASP A 548 7.30 30.19 -13.92
CA ASP A 548 7.68 29.10 -14.82
C ASP A 548 9.15 28.68 -14.58
N ASP A 549 10.03 29.64 -14.28
CA ASP A 549 11.41 29.38 -13.87
C ASP A 549 11.49 28.65 -12.53
N ILE A 550 10.68 29.04 -11.54
CA ILE A 550 10.62 28.38 -10.23
C ILE A 550 10.16 26.92 -10.37
N THR A 551 9.15 26.69 -11.20
CA THR A 551 8.62 25.34 -11.48
C THR A 551 9.64 24.48 -12.23
N ALA A 552 10.42 25.08 -13.14
CA ALA A 552 11.50 24.42 -13.86
C ALA A 552 12.74 24.12 -12.99
N VAL A 553 12.95 24.87 -11.91
CA VAL A 553 14.06 24.65 -10.95
C VAL A 553 13.79 23.48 -10.01
N VAL A 554 12.53 23.20 -9.69
CA VAL A 554 12.15 22.10 -8.78
C VAL A 554 12.82 20.77 -9.16
N PRO A 555 12.67 20.22 -10.39
CA PRO A 555 13.32 18.97 -10.76
C PRO A 555 14.85 18.99 -10.65
N GLN A 556 15.48 20.15 -10.88
CA GLN A 556 16.93 20.32 -10.77
C GLN A 556 17.38 20.24 -9.31
N LEU A 557 16.68 20.92 -8.40
CA LEU A 557 16.94 20.85 -6.96
C LEU A 557 16.73 19.43 -6.42
N GLN A 558 15.71 18.72 -6.92
CA GLN A 558 15.45 17.32 -6.57
C GLN A 558 16.54 16.35 -7.03
N ALA A 559 17.33 16.72 -8.04
CA ALA A 559 18.47 15.95 -8.53
C ALA A 559 19.77 16.34 -7.80
N LEU A 560 19.90 17.59 -7.34
CA LEU A 560 21.10 18.13 -6.68
C LEU A 560 21.14 17.91 -5.16
N LEU A 561 19.99 18.01 -4.49
CA LEU A 561 19.92 18.06 -3.03
C LEU A 561 19.29 16.79 -2.44
N GLY A 562 19.87 16.31 -1.35
CA GLY A 562 19.24 15.32 -0.47
C GLY A 562 18.01 15.89 0.24
N GLU A 563 17.18 15.01 0.81
CA GLU A 563 15.88 15.38 1.41
C GLU A 563 15.99 16.48 2.48
N LYS A 564 16.97 16.37 3.38
CA LYS A 564 17.20 17.32 4.48
C LYS A 564 17.58 18.72 3.97
N ASP A 565 18.48 18.79 2.99
CA ASP A 565 18.92 20.07 2.42
C ASP A 565 17.83 20.73 1.58
N LEU A 566 17.04 19.93 0.87
CA LEU A 566 15.89 20.38 0.10
C LEU A 566 14.80 20.97 1.00
N GLN A 567 14.48 20.30 2.11
CA GLN A 567 13.52 20.80 3.12
C GLN A 567 14.01 22.12 3.74
N ARG A 568 15.31 22.20 4.08
CA ARG A 568 15.91 23.44 4.61
C ARG A 568 15.78 24.59 3.61
N LEU A 569 16.15 24.36 2.34
CA LEU A 569 16.09 25.38 1.29
C LEU A 569 14.65 25.81 1.00
N SER A 570 13.72 24.86 0.90
CA SER A 570 12.29 25.14 0.69
C SER A 570 11.75 26.05 1.80
N LYS A 571 12.04 25.72 3.06
CA LYS A 571 11.67 26.55 4.21
C LYS A 571 12.28 27.95 4.12
N GLU A 572 13.56 28.07 3.83
CA GLU A 572 14.24 29.38 3.72
C GLU A 572 13.61 30.26 2.61
N LEU A 573 13.26 29.67 1.46
CA LEU A 573 12.60 30.37 0.37
C LEU A 573 11.19 30.82 0.76
N VAL A 574 10.39 29.95 1.39
CA VAL A 574 9.03 30.28 1.86
C VAL A 574 9.05 31.34 2.97
N ASP A 575 9.99 31.25 3.91
CA ASP A 575 10.18 32.25 4.98
C ASP A 575 10.56 33.61 4.37
N THR A 576 11.43 33.63 3.35
CA THR A 576 11.80 34.85 2.62
C THR A 576 10.61 35.50 1.92
N LEU A 577 9.76 34.71 1.27
CA LEU A 577 8.53 35.19 0.62
C LEU A 577 7.54 35.73 1.67
N SER A 578 7.36 35.02 2.78
CA SER A 578 6.47 35.42 3.88
C SER A 578 6.91 36.74 4.50
N ALA A 579 8.20 36.91 4.77
CA ALA A 579 8.77 38.15 5.30
C ALA A 579 8.55 39.36 4.37
N LYS A 580 8.55 39.15 3.05
CA LYS A 580 8.21 40.21 2.08
C LYS A 580 6.74 40.61 2.14
N VAL A 581 5.84 39.63 2.24
CA VAL A 581 4.41 39.89 2.42
C VAL A 581 4.18 40.69 3.70
N ASP A 582 4.82 40.30 4.80
CA ASP A 582 4.70 41.02 6.07
C ASP A 582 5.30 42.42 6.02
N LYS A 583 6.39 42.65 5.29
CA LYS A 583 6.95 44.00 5.10
C LYS A 583 6.01 44.90 4.29
N LEU A 584 5.29 44.35 3.32
CA LEU A 584 4.34 45.10 2.49
C LEU A 584 3.02 45.37 3.21
N MET A 585 2.50 44.37 3.92
CA MET A 585 1.21 44.44 4.61
C MET A 585 1.31 45.04 6.01
N GLY A 586 2.46 44.94 6.67
CA GLY A 586 2.69 45.38 8.05
C GLY A 586 2.28 46.83 8.33
N PRO A 587 2.65 47.82 7.49
CA PRO A 587 2.20 49.20 7.65
C PRO A 587 0.68 49.35 7.55
N MET A 588 0.04 48.70 6.57
CA MET A 588 -1.42 48.77 6.39
C MET A 588 -2.18 48.10 7.54
N ARG A 589 -1.66 46.97 8.05
CA ARG A 589 -2.18 46.29 9.25
C ARG A 589 -2.05 47.17 10.49
N LYS A 590 -0.89 47.83 10.65
CA LYS A 590 -0.63 48.74 11.76
C LYS A 590 -1.55 49.97 11.72
N ASP A 591 -1.70 50.59 10.56
CA ASP A 591 -2.58 51.76 10.38
C ASP A 591 -4.05 51.38 10.61
N TYR A 592 -4.48 50.19 10.18
CA TYR A 592 -5.83 49.67 10.45
C TYR A 592 -6.05 49.38 11.94
N ALA A 593 -5.09 48.73 12.60
CA ALA A 593 -5.14 48.45 14.03
C ALA A 593 -5.13 49.72 14.88
N GLU A 594 -4.29 50.70 14.53
CA GLU A 594 -4.21 52.00 15.21
C GLU A 594 -5.52 52.78 15.02
N TYR A 595 -6.09 52.80 13.82
CA TYR A 595 -7.40 53.39 13.56
C TYR A 595 -8.51 52.72 14.37
N LEU A 596 -8.55 51.38 14.42
CA LEU A 596 -9.55 50.64 15.20
C LEU A 596 -9.43 50.85 16.71
N THR A 597 -8.20 51.00 17.22
CA THR A 597 -7.96 51.10 18.66
C THR A 597 -8.07 52.53 19.19
N THR A 598 -7.88 53.54 18.35
CA THR A 598 -7.81 54.95 18.81
C THR A 598 -8.89 55.87 18.23
N GLU A 599 -9.41 55.58 17.03
CA GLU A 599 -10.28 56.50 16.28
C GLU A 599 -11.67 55.92 15.94
N PHE A 600 -11.86 54.60 16.01
CA PHE A 600 -13.10 53.96 15.57
C PHE A 600 -14.23 54.12 16.60
N ASP A 601 -15.37 54.65 16.14
CA ASP A 601 -16.61 54.76 16.93
C ASP A 601 -17.75 54.07 16.18
N ILE A 602 -18.31 53.03 16.80
CA ILE A 602 -19.39 52.22 16.25
C ILE A 602 -20.71 53.01 16.11
N SER A 603 -20.81 54.16 16.78
CA SER A 603 -21.96 55.06 16.76
C SER A 603 -21.95 56.01 15.55
N ASP A 604 -20.78 56.20 14.92
CA ASP A 604 -20.57 57.15 13.84
C ASP A 604 -20.56 56.47 12.46
N LYS A 605 -21.42 56.95 11.57
CA LYS A 605 -21.59 56.42 10.23
C LYS A 605 -20.39 56.70 9.33
N GLU A 606 -19.67 57.81 9.53
CA GLU A 606 -18.43 58.09 8.79
C GLU A 606 -17.28 57.20 9.26
N SER A 607 -17.16 56.95 10.57
CA SER A 607 -16.18 56.02 11.14
C SER A 607 -16.39 54.58 10.62
N ILE A 608 -17.64 54.13 10.48
CA ILE A 608 -17.97 52.83 9.85
C ILE A 608 -17.56 52.79 8.36
N LEU A 609 -17.80 53.88 7.61
CA LEU A 609 -17.41 53.95 6.20
C LEU A 609 -15.89 53.96 6.02
N LYS A 610 -15.16 54.71 6.85
CA LYS A 610 -13.69 54.75 6.85
C LYS A 610 -13.10 53.39 7.23
N LYS A 611 -13.64 52.72 8.26
CA LYS A 611 -13.31 51.32 8.59
C LYS A 611 -13.48 50.39 7.39
N ASN A 612 -14.66 50.41 6.77
CA ASN A 612 -14.98 49.50 5.65
C ASN A 612 -14.10 49.77 4.42
N ARG A 613 -13.72 51.04 4.20
CA ARG A 613 -12.77 51.41 3.14
C ARG A 613 -11.36 50.91 3.42
N MET A 614 -10.82 51.16 4.62
CA MET A 614 -9.47 50.69 5.00
C MET A 614 -9.40 49.16 4.95
N LEU A 615 -10.45 48.48 5.43
CA LEU A 615 -10.60 47.03 5.30
C LEU A 615 -10.69 46.58 3.84
N GLY A 616 -11.43 47.28 2.99
CA GLY A 616 -11.52 46.97 1.56
C GLY A 616 -10.20 47.15 0.81
N GLU A 617 -9.41 48.16 1.17
CA GLU A 617 -8.07 48.39 0.63
C GLU A 617 -7.08 47.31 1.11
N LEU A 618 -7.13 46.94 2.39
CA LEU A 618 -6.33 45.86 2.97
C LEU A 618 -6.66 44.50 2.34
N ARG A 619 -7.94 44.15 2.21
CA ARG A 619 -8.43 42.95 1.50
C ARG A 619 -7.97 42.91 0.04
N LYS A 620 -8.03 44.04 -0.66
CA LYS A 620 -7.60 44.11 -2.07
C LYS A 620 -6.10 43.90 -2.21
N ALA A 621 -5.30 44.50 -1.32
CA ALA A 621 -3.86 44.34 -1.29
C ALA A 621 -3.44 42.90 -0.92
N SER A 622 -4.11 42.29 0.06
CA SER A 622 -3.82 40.92 0.47
C SER A 622 -4.24 39.89 -0.57
N LYS A 623 -5.46 39.98 -1.11
CA LYS A 623 -5.90 39.11 -2.20
C LYS A 623 -4.99 39.18 -3.42
N HIS A 624 -4.51 40.37 -3.77
CA HIS A 624 -3.54 40.54 -4.84
C HIS A 624 -2.21 39.85 -4.52
N THR A 625 -1.67 40.08 -3.32
CA THR A 625 -0.39 39.52 -2.87
C THR A 625 -0.43 38.00 -2.73
N GLN A 626 -1.49 37.45 -2.12
CA GLN A 626 -1.70 36.02 -1.92
C GLN A 626 -1.93 35.30 -3.25
N SER A 627 -2.72 35.87 -4.17
CA SER A 627 -2.89 35.29 -5.52
C SER A 627 -1.58 35.23 -6.32
N SER A 628 -0.66 36.16 -6.07
CA SER A 628 0.63 36.23 -6.76
C SER A 628 1.66 35.23 -6.21
N LEU A 629 1.53 34.78 -4.96
CA LEU A 629 2.51 33.92 -4.29
C LEU A 629 2.03 32.49 -4.00
N ALA A 630 0.71 32.24 -4.00
CA ALA A 630 0.15 30.93 -3.64
C ALA A 630 0.70 29.78 -4.51
N THR A 631 0.78 29.98 -5.83
CA THR A 631 1.30 28.96 -6.76
C THR A 631 2.80 28.73 -6.56
N VAL A 632 3.56 29.80 -6.28
CA VAL A 632 5.01 29.73 -6.03
C VAL A 632 5.29 28.96 -4.75
N ILE A 633 4.61 29.32 -3.64
CA ILE A 633 4.75 28.64 -2.35
C ILE A 633 4.37 27.17 -2.50
N THR A 634 3.26 26.87 -3.18
CA THR A 634 2.82 25.49 -3.40
C THR A 634 3.87 24.67 -4.16
N SER A 635 4.48 25.21 -5.22
CA SER A 635 5.54 24.51 -5.97
C SER A 635 6.79 24.25 -5.11
N LEU A 636 7.17 25.20 -4.23
CA LEU A 636 8.34 25.06 -3.35
C LEU A 636 8.09 24.10 -2.18
N THR A 637 6.90 24.13 -1.58
CA THR A 637 6.51 23.24 -0.48
C THR A 637 6.30 21.79 -0.95
N ASN A 638 5.91 21.59 -2.21
CA ASN A 638 5.73 20.25 -2.78
C ASN A 638 7.03 19.61 -3.33
N MET A 639 8.19 20.20 -3.06
CA MET A 639 9.48 19.75 -3.57
C MET A 639 10.04 18.59 -2.74
N MET A 640 9.84 17.33 -3.17
CA MET A 640 10.44 16.14 -2.53
C MET A 640 11.72 15.67 -3.25
N SER A 641 12.77 15.22 -2.54
CA SER A 641 14.01 14.76 -3.18
C SER A 641 13.78 13.51 -4.03
N SER A 642 14.48 13.43 -5.17
CA SER A 642 14.35 12.32 -6.12
C SER A 642 15.61 11.45 -6.25
N GLN A 643 16.64 11.75 -5.45
CA GLN A 643 17.93 11.05 -5.49
C GLN A 643 17.83 9.60 -5.01
N THR A 644 16.82 9.25 -4.20
CA THR A 644 16.74 7.97 -3.46
C THR A 644 15.64 7.02 -3.93
N THR A 645 14.82 7.40 -4.92
CA THR A 645 13.63 6.61 -5.33
C THR A 645 13.81 5.96 -6.71
N SER A 646 13.78 4.63 -6.76
CA SER A 646 13.92 3.82 -7.99
C SER A 646 12.63 3.69 -8.80
N LYS A 647 11.47 3.83 -8.16
CA LYS A 647 10.11 3.85 -8.75
C LYS A 647 9.23 4.89 -8.06
N ARG A 648 8.29 5.50 -8.81
CA ARG A 648 7.35 6.52 -8.28
C ARG A 648 6.14 5.91 -7.54
N THR A 649 5.88 4.62 -7.70
CA THR A 649 4.86 3.85 -6.94
C THR A 649 5.18 3.69 -5.45
N HIS A 650 6.37 4.08 -4.98
CA HIS A 650 6.69 3.98 -3.56
C HIS A 650 5.97 5.04 -2.73
N ASP A 651 5.11 4.52 -1.86
CA ASP A 651 4.36 5.21 -0.81
C ASP A 651 3.43 6.34 -1.28
N MET A 652 3.22 6.60 -2.58
CA MET A 652 2.46 7.77 -3.04
C MET A 652 1.08 7.94 -2.35
N LYS A 653 0.29 6.92 -2.00
CA LYS A 653 -0.99 7.17 -1.25
C LYS A 653 -0.79 7.48 0.24
N ARG A 654 0.30 7.02 0.86
CA ARG A 654 0.60 7.19 2.29
C ARG A 654 1.63 8.29 2.53
N LEU A 655 2.66 8.44 1.70
CA LEU A 655 3.45 9.66 1.48
C LEU A 655 2.59 10.80 0.96
N ILE A 656 1.73 10.72 -0.07
CA ILE A 656 0.81 11.86 -0.37
C ILE A 656 -0.02 12.18 0.85
N ARG A 657 -0.54 11.19 1.60
CA ARG A 657 -1.27 11.52 2.83
C ARG A 657 -0.36 12.13 3.91
N LYS A 658 0.85 11.62 4.13
CA LYS A 658 1.83 12.10 5.14
C LYS A 658 2.39 13.48 4.75
N THR A 659 2.71 13.67 3.49
CA THR A 659 3.15 14.91 2.82
C THR A 659 2.02 15.91 2.75
N GLN A 660 0.79 15.55 2.36
CA GLN A 660 -0.37 16.45 2.43
C GLN A 660 -0.67 16.84 3.88
N ILE A 661 -0.55 15.91 4.85
CA ILE A 661 -0.63 16.24 6.27
C ILE A 661 0.52 17.16 6.68
N SER A 662 1.75 16.91 6.25
CA SER A 662 2.93 17.74 6.57
C SER A 662 2.81 19.13 5.97
N ASN A 663 2.45 19.25 4.69
CA ASN A 663 2.22 20.49 3.97
C ASN A 663 1.07 21.27 4.58
N ASN A 664 -0.03 20.60 4.95
CA ASN A 664 -1.13 21.24 5.68
C ASN A 664 -0.66 21.75 7.06
N VAL A 665 0.18 21.00 7.78
CA VAL A 665 0.76 21.42 9.07
C VAL A 665 1.70 22.62 8.91
N GLU A 666 2.57 22.61 7.92
CA GLU A 666 3.50 23.72 7.63
C GLU A 666 2.74 24.97 7.17
N ALA A 667 1.80 24.84 6.24
CA ALA A 667 0.96 25.95 5.80
C ALA A 667 0.13 26.55 6.93
N THR A 668 -0.28 25.74 7.91
CA THR A 668 -0.99 26.23 9.12
C THR A 668 -0.05 26.96 10.07
N LYS A 669 1.20 26.51 10.23
CA LYS A 669 2.20 27.19 11.07
C LYS A 669 2.55 28.58 10.55
N SER A 670 2.51 28.80 9.23
CA SER A 670 2.75 30.09 8.60
C SER A 670 1.48 30.95 8.43
N MET A 671 0.35 30.52 8.99
CA MET A 671 -0.94 31.20 8.82
C MET A 671 -0.99 32.51 9.61
N THR A 672 -1.61 33.54 9.03
CA THR A 672 -1.89 34.85 9.69
C THR A 672 -3.38 34.99 10.03
N PHE A 673 -3.75 35.95 10.89
CA PHE A 673 -5.16 36.25 11.21
C PHE A 673 -5.99 36.62 9.97
N GLU A 674 -5.35 37.23 8.98
CA GLU A 674 -5.96 37.53 7.69
C GLU A 674 -6.29 36.25 6.92
N SER A 675 -5.33 35.34 6.79
CA SER A 675 -5.57 34.04 6.15
C SER A 675 -6.64 33.22 6.87
N LEU A 676 -6.70 33.29 8.21
CA LEU A 676 -7.76 32.68 9.01
C LEU A 676 -9.13 33.31 8.70
N THR A 677 -9.18 34.65 8.65
CA THR A 677 -10.42 35.40 8.35
C THR A 677 -10.94 35.06 6.95
N ASP A 678 -10.06 34.99 5.95
CA ASP A 678 -10.40 34.60 4.59
C ASP A 678 -10.92 33.16 4.52
N LEU A 679 -10.32 32.22 5.26
CA LEU A 679 -10.81 30.85 5.34
C LEU A 679 -12.22 30.78 5.91
N LEU A 680 -12.48 31.52 6.99
CA LEU A 680 -13.80 31.58 7.62
C LEU A 680 -14.83 32.26 6.70
N GLU A 681 -14.48 33.36 6.03
CA GLU A 681 -15.37 34.07 5.10
C GLU A 681 -15.75 33.20 3.89
N ASN A 682 -14.80 32.40 3.36
CA ASN A 682 -15.04 31.60 2.16
C ASN A 682 -15.72 30.25 2.40
N HIS A 683 -15.50 29.63 3.56
CA HIS A 683 -15.93 28.24 3.81
C HIS A 683 -16.87 28.05 5.02
N ALA A 684 -16.97 29.06 5.89
CA ALA A 684 -17.85 29.09 7.06
C ALA A 684 -18.54 30.45 7.15
N GLN A 685 -19.13 30.93 6.06
CA GLN A 685 -19.69 32.27 5.97
C GLN A 685 -20.91 32.43 6.88
N ASP A 686 -21.82 31.45 6.88
CA ASP A 686 -23.17 31.61 7.41
C ASP A 686 -23.21 31.40 8.93
N MET A 687 -22.92 30.18 9.40
CA MET A 687 -22.85 29.90 10.85
C MET A 687 -21.50 30.25 11.47
N GLY A 688 -20.43 30.37 10.66
CA GLY A 688 -19.10 30.74 11.13
C GLY A 688 -18.55 29.85 12.22
N VAL A 689 -18.47 30.38 13.42
CA VAL A 689 -17.94 29.66 14.58
C VAL A 689 -18.96 29.63 15.71
N MET A 690 -19.17 28.46 16.31
CA MET A 690 -19.87 28.33 17.57
C MET A 690 -18.93 28.65 18.72
N LEU A 691 -19.39 29.44 19.68
CA LEU A 691 -18.60 29.82 20.84
C LEU A 691 -18.93 28.94 22.05
N LEU A 692 -17.89 28.46 22.74
CA LEU A 692 -18.00 27.65 23.95
C LEU A 692 -17.14 28.24 25.06
N ASN A 693 -17.76 28.66 26.16
CA ASN A 693 -17.05 29.15 27.33
C ASN A 693 -16.27 28.02 28.01
N ILE A 694 -15.01 28.29 28.38
CA ILE A 694 -14.12 27.37 29.08
C ILE A 694 -13.89 27.83 30.51
N GLU A 695 -14.38 27.03 31.45
CA GLU A 695 -14.23 27.26 32.88
C GLU A 695 -12.81 26.87 33.31
N THR A 696 -12.05 27.85 33.83
CA THR A 696 -10.61 27.72 34.09
C THR A 696 -10.24 26.55 35.00
N ILE A 697 -10.95 26.38 36.13
CA ILE A 697 -10.60 25.36 37.13
C ILE A 697 -10.93 23.95 36.61
N PRO A 698 -12.17 23.64 36.15
CA PRO A 698 -12.46 22.31 35.64
C PRO A 698 -11.64 21.97 34.38
N TYR A 699 -11.31 22.95 33.54
CA TYR A 699 -10.42 22.74 32.40
C TYR A 699 -9.00 22.35 32.83
N LYS A 700 -8.48 22.96 33.90
CA LYS A 700 -7.18 22.59 34.48
C LYS A 700 -7.17 21.15 34.99
N GLU A 701 -8.22 20.76 35.71
CA GLU A 701 -8.39 19.39 36.22
C GLU A 701 -8.51 18.36 35.08
N LEU A 702 -9.21 18.73 33.99
CA LEU A 702 -9.32 17.91 32.79
C LEU A 702 -7.96 17.66 32.14
N LEU A 703 -7.11 18.68 32.02
CA LEU A 703 -5.75 18.57 31.47
C LEU A 703 -4.86 17.61 32.29
N GLY A 704 -5.01 17.62 33.62
CA GLY A 704 -4.29 16.70 34.51
C GLY A 704 -4.72 15.24 34.38
N ASN A 705 -5.91 14.98 33.84
CA ASN A 705 -6.50 13.64 33.74
C ASN A 705 -6.56 13.07 32.30
N LEU A 706 -5.89 13.68 31.32
CA LEU A 706 -5.93 13.23 29.92
C LEU A 706 -5.35 11.83 29.69
N GLN A 707 -4.53 11.31 30.60
CA GLN A 707 -4.03 9.93 30.55
C GLN A 707 -4.97 8.91 31.21
N GLY A 708 -6.08 9.36 31.79
CA GLY A 708 -7.08 8.51 32.45
C GLY A 708 -7.90 7.68 31.46
N SER A 709 -8.58 6.63 31.95
CA SER A 709 -9.40 5.73 31.14
C SER A 709 -10.68 6.39 30.57
N THR A 710 -11.15 7.48 31.18
CA THR A 710 -12.34 8.24 30.75
C THR A 710 -12.09 9.74 30.87
N ILE A 711 -12.27 10.47 29.76
CA ILE A 711 -12.11 11.93 29.67
C ILE A 711 -13.51 12.55 29.56
N ASP A 712 -13.92 13.34 30.56
CA ASP A 712 -15.20 14.08 30.53
C ASP A 712 -14.96 15.59 30.56
N ALA A 713 -15.25 16.25 29.44
CA ALA A 713 -15.08 17.70 29.30
C ALA A 713 -16.35 18.51 29.67
N LYS A 714 -17.49 17.86 29.95
CA LYS A 714 -18.77 18.55 30.23
C LYS A 714 -18.70 19.56 31.39
N PRO A 715 -17.93 19.34 32.47
CA PRO A 715 -17.77 20.32 33.55
C PRO A 715 -16.94 21.55 33.17
N ALA A 716 -16.06 21.44 32.17
CA ALA A 716 -15.20 22.52 31.69
C ALA A 716 -15.87 23.44 30.68
N CYS A 717 -17.06 23.08 30.19
CA CYS A 717 -17.72 23.74 29.08
C CYS A 717 -19.07 24.35 29.48
N ALA A 718 -19.31 25.60 29.08
CA ALA A 718 -20.59 26.27 29.20
C ALA A 718 -20.96 27.01 27.90
N LEU A 719 -22.24 27.09 27.57
CA LEU A 719 -22.71 27.98 26.50
C LEU A 719 -22.82 29.41 27.03
N ASP A 720 -22.72 30.38 26.13
CA ASP A 720 -23.05 31.76 26.44
C ASP A 720 -24.52 32.03 26.06
N ASP A 721 -25.29 32.55 27.01
CA ASP A 721 -26.72 32.79 26.82
C ASP A 721 -27.02 33.94 25.85
N ARG A 722 -26.02 34.75 25.48
CA ARG A 722 -26.17 35.93 24.62
C ARG A 722 -25.56 35.75 23.23
N ILE A 723 -24.44 35.05 23.12
CA ILE A 723 -23.72 34.86 21.85
C ILE A 723 -23.36 33.40 21.67
N LEU A 724 -24.18 32.67 20.93
CA LEU A 724 -23.98 31.25 20.64
C LEU A 724 -22.99 31.02 19.48
N HIS A 725 -23.00 31.90 18.47
CA HIS A 725 -22.15 31.81 17.30
C HIS A 725 -21.83 33.21 16.74
N LEU A 726 -20.80 33.28 15.89
CA LEU A 726 -20.42 34.45 15.10
C LEU A 726 -20.27 34.02 13.63
N GLY A 727 -20.73 34.85 12.69
CA GLY A 727 -20.50 34.63 11.26
C GLY A 727 -19.00 34.62 10.93
N GLY A 728 -18.59 33.93 9.86
CA GLY A 728 -17.18 33.63 9.60
C GLY A 728 -16.28 34.86 9.55
N PHE A 729 -16.73 35.91 8.87
CA PHE A 729 -15.96 37.15 8.76
C PHE A 729 -15.86 37.91 10.09
N ASP A 730 -16.96 38.03 10.84
CA ASP A 730 -16.97 38.69 12.16
C ASP A 730 -16.11 37.94 13.17
N ALA A 731 -16.12 36.60 13.12
CA ALA A 731 -15.31 35.75 13.96
C ALA A 731 -13.81 35.99 13.76
N GLY A 732 -13.35 36.06 12.50
CA GLY A 732 -11.94 36.31 12.18
C GLY A 732 -11.44 37.65 12.75
N ILE A 733 -12.20 38.72 12.56
CA ILE A 733 -11.87 40.05 13.10
C ILE A 733 -11.88 40.04 14.63
N ILE A 734 -12.93 39.49 15.25
CA ILE A 734 -13.06 39.50 16.71
C ILE A 734 -11.93 38.68 17.35
N MET A 735 -11.53 37.56 16.75
CA MET A 735 -10.38 36.77 17.22
C MET A 735 -9.10 37.58 17.20
N GLU A 736 -8.77 38.25 16.09
CA GLU A 736 -7.56 39.08 15.97
C GLU A 736 -7.53 40.21 17.02
N GLN A 737 -8.59 41.01 17.07
CA GLN A 737 -8.62 42.23 17.89
C GLN A 737 -8.65 41.94 19.40
N SER A 738 -9.14 40.76 19.79
CA SER A 738 -9.33 40.44 21.20
C SER A 738 -8.11 39.81 21.88
N GLN A 739 -7.08 39.38 21.12
CA GLN A 739 -5.91 38.69 21.70
C GLN A 739 -5.08 39.58 22.63
N ILE A 740 -4.94 40.87 22.32
CA ILE A 740 -4.12 41.82 23.10
C ILE A 740 -4.60 41.90 24.56
N HIS A 741 -5.90 41.69 24.79
CA HIS A 741 -6.52 41.75 26.12
C HIS A 741 -7.01 40.39 26.62
N HIS A 742 -6.58 39.30 26.00
CA HIS A 742 -6.96 37.96 26.42
C HIS A 742 -6.22 37.59 27.70
N HIS A 743 -6.94 37.46 28.82
CA HIS A 743 -6.39 37.05 30.13
C HIS A 743 -6.90 35.69 30.60
N GLY A 744 -7.49 34.90 29.71
CA GLY A 744 -8.11 33.63 30.04
C GLY A 744 -7.18 32.41 29.92
N PRO A 745 -7.66 31.21 30.29
CA PRO A 745 -6.86 29.97 30.27
C PRO A 745 -6.26 29.61 28.91
N LEU A 746 -6.93 29.98 27.81
CA LEU A 746 -6.54 29.62 26.44
C LEU A 746 -5.71 30.68 25.73
N ARG A 747 -5.21 31.70 26.45
CA ARG A 747 -4.31 32.69 25.87
C ARG A 747 -3.08 32.00 25.28
N SER A 748 -2.71 32.36 24.05
CA SER A 748 -1.52 31.84 23.38
C SER A 748 -0.24 32.18 24.15
N GLN A 749 0.68 31.21 24.25
CA GLN A 749 2.04 31.44 24.72
C GLN A 749 2.94 32.09 23.66
N ALA A 750 2.59 31.97 22.38
CA ALA A 750 3.37 32.53 21.26
C ALA A 750 3.19 34.05 21.08
N GLY A 751 2.24 34.67 21.78
CA GLY A 751 1.97 36.10 21.74
C GLY A 751 0.62 36.44 21.08
N PRO A 752 0.24 37.73 21.09
CA PRO A 752 -1.06 38.20 20.60
C PRO A 752 -1.20 38.17 19.07
N ASP A 753 -0.08 38.15 18.34
CA ASP A 753 -0.06 38.14 16.88
C ASP A 753 -0.19 36.72 16.28
N HIS A 754 -0.17 35.68 17.13
CA HIS A 754 -0.29 34.28 16.72
C HIS A 754 -1.77 33.89 16.56
N PRO A 755 -2.21 33.41 15.38
CA PRO A 755 -3.60 33.01 15.16
C PRO A 755 -4.00 31.82 16.02
N ILE A 756 -5.10 31.98 16.77
CA ILE A 756 -5.69 30.93 17.60
C ILE A 756 -7.21 30.89 17.46
N LEU A 757 -7.81 29.72 17.71
CA LEU A 757 -9.26 29.51 17.71
C LEU A 757 -9.86 29.69 19.11
N ALA A 758 -9.41 30.74 19.80
CA ALA A 758 -9.90 31.14 21.11
C ALA A 758 -9.96 32.66 21.24
N LEU A 759 -10.89 33.15 22.05
CA LEU A 759 -11.06 34.58 22.36
C LEU A 759 -11.39 34.74 23.84
N PRO A 760 -11.21 35.93 24.45
CA PRO A 760 -11.74 36.22 25.77
C PRO A 760 -13.28 36.16 25.80
N TYR A 761 -13.85 36.07 27.00
CA TYR A 761 -15.29 36.23 27.17
C TYR A 761 -15.77 37.56 26.58
N LEU A 762 -16.67 37.48 25.59
CA LEU A 762 -17.27 38.67 24.97
C LEU A 762 -18.23 39.39 25.92
N SER A 763 -18.81 38.65 26.87
CA SER A 763 -19.71 39.19 27.88
C SER A 763 -18.93 39.71 29.10
N LYS A 764 -18.91 41.04 29.29
CA LYS A 764 -18.27 41.70 30.44
C LYS A 764 -18.79 41.22 31.80
N THR A 765 -19.98 40.62 31.87
CA THR A 765 -20.59 40.17 33.13
C THR A 765 -20.01 38.84 33.67
N ARG A 766 -19.29 38.07 32.85
CA ARG A 766 -18.66 36.79 33.26
C ARG A 766 -17.22 36.94 33.78
N GLY A 767 -16.66 38.15 33.80
CA GLY A 767 -15.28 38.39 34.22
C GLY A 767 -14.24 37.95 33.19
N THR A 768 -13.06 37.53 33.64
CA THR A 768 -11.95 37.09 32.77
C THR A 768 -11.98 35.58 32.53
N GLY A 769 -12.02 35.17 31.27
CA GLY A 769 -12.01 33.76 30.87
C GLY A 769 -11.73 33.60 29.37
N SER A 770 -11.96 32.40 28.83
CA SER A 770 -11.77 32.10 27.40
C SER A 770 -12.98 31.40 26.80
N MET A 771 -13.26 31.69 25.54
CA MET A 771 -14.18 30.94 24.70
C MET A 771 -13.37 30.19 23.64
N LEU A 772 -13.70 28.93 23.37
CA LEU A 772 -13.27 28.21 22.18
C LEU A 772 -14.22 28.52 21.02
N ALA A 773 -13.66 28.58 19.83
CA ALA A 773 -14.42 28.80 18.60
C ALA A 773 -14.40 27.55 17.72
N TRP A 774 -15.54 26.86 17.66
CA TRP A 774 -15.74 25.67 16.83
C TRP A 774 -16.29 26.04 15.48
N VAL A 775 -15.49 25.81 14.44
CA VAL A 775 -15.86 26.16 13.07
C VAL A 775 -16.99 25.26 12.58
N CYS A 776 -18.03 25.89 12.05
CA CYS A 776 -19.21 25.26 11.47
C CYS A 776 -19.18 25.48 9.96
N TRP A 777 -18.49 24.59 9.24
CA TRP A 777 -18.34 24.67 7.79
C TRP A 777 -19.69 24.65 7.07
N ASP A 778 -19.89 25.57 6.13
CA ASP A 778 -21.15 25.72 5.41
C ASP A 778 -21.52 24.44 4.64
N GLU A 779 -20.51 23.73 4.13
CA GLU A 779 -20.70 22.45 3.45
C GLU A 779 -21.23 21.33 4.35
N PHE A 780 -20.97 21.40 5.66
CA PHE A 780 -21.52 20.45 6.65
C PHE A 780 -22.87 20.91 7.17
N VAL A 781 -23.02 22.22 7.43
CA VAL A 781 -24.30 22.83 7.82
C VAL A 781 -25.39 22.53 6.77
N ASN A 782 -25.05 22.67 5.49
CA ASN A 782 -25.96 22.48 4.36
C ASN A 782 -25.98 21.04 3.83
N LEU A 783 -25.28 20.11 4.49
CA LEU A 783 -25.23 18.72 4.06
C LEU A 783 -26.58 18.04 4.24
N LYS A 784 -27.16 17.54 3.14
CA LYS A 784 -28.44 16.80 3.17
C LYS A 784 -28.32 15.45 3.83
N SER A 785 -27.22 14.74 3.57
CA SER A 785 -27.02 13.37 4.01
C SER A 785 -25.53 13.12 4.29
N PRO A 786 -25.17 12.56 5.45
CA PRO A 786 -23.79 12.29 5.81
C PRO A 786 -23.21 11.06 5.09
N TYR A 787 -24.06 10.25 4.46
CA TYR A 787 -23.68 8.97 3.84
C TYR A 787 -23.04 9.11 2.45
N THR A 788 -23.14 10.29 1.83
CA THR A 788 -22.50 10.59 0.54
C THR A 788 -21.07 11.11 0.69
N VAL A 789 -20.65 11.43 1.91
CA VAL A 789 -19.35 12.03 2.20
C VAL A 789 -18.32 10.95 2.50
N ARG A 790 -17.17 11.04 1.82
CA ARG A 790 -15.99 10.23 2.14
C ARG A 790 -15.19 10.89 3.26
N TRP A 791 -15.61 10.71 4.51
CA TRP A 791 -15.06 11.40 5.69
C TRP A 791 -13.53 11.28 5.85
N MET A 792 -12.96 10.14 5.46
CA MET A 792 -11.51 9.89 5.49
C MET A 792 -10.71 10.69 4.45
N GLU A 793 -11.34 11.07 3.34
CA GLU A 793 -10.74 11.96 2.33
C GLU A 793 -10.98 13.42 2.75
N LYS A 794 -12.21 13.72 3.21
CA LYS A 794 -12.67 15.04 3.65
C LYS A 794 -11.77 15.66 4.72
N CYS A 795 -11.23 14.86 5.65
CA CYS A 795 -10.37 15.36 6.71
C CYS A 795 -9.00 15.89 6.23
N ASN A 796 -8.61 15.66 4.98
CA ASN A 796 -7.34 16.09 4.40
C ASN A 796 -7.49 17.33 3.49
N GLU A 797 -8.73 17.79 3.24
CA GLU A 797 -8.96 19.07 2.56
C GLU A 797 -8.30 20.21 3.35
N SER A 798 -7.67 21.14 2.65
CA SER A 798 -6.73 22.11 3.23
C SER A 798 -7.38 23.00 4.28
N HIS A 799 -8.58 23.55 4.03
CA HIS A 799 -9.30 24.41 4.98
C HIS A 799 -9.73 23.65 6.24
N ILE A 800 -10.27 22.43 6.08
CA ILE A 800 -10.66 21.56 7.21
C ILE A 800 -9.45 21.16 8.05
N ALA A 801 -8.37 20.74 7.39
CA ALA A 801 -7.15 20.33 8.05
C ALA A 801 -6.50 21.49 8.82
N ALA A 802 -6.44 22.68 8.22
CA ALA A 802 -5.81 23.86 8.81
C ALA A 802 -6.44 24.25 10.15
N LEU A 803 -7.78 24.40 10.19
CA LEU A 803 -8.44 24.82 11.43
C LEU A 803 -8.43 23.73 12.51
N ARG A 804 -8.43 22.44 12.13
CA ARG A 804 -8.19 21.35 13.09
C ARG A 804 -6.78 21.42 13.68
N ILE A 805 -5.77 21.65 12.86
CA ILE A 805 -4.37 21.76 13.31
C ILE A 805 -4.21 22.98 14.23
N MET A 806 -4.79 24.12 13.84
CA MET A 806 -4.82 25.33 14.66
C MET A 806 -5.56 25.14 15.98
N MET A 807 -6.65 24.36 16.02
CA MET A 807 -7.34 24.02 17.27
C MET A 807 -6.44 23.20 18.21
N ARG A 808 -5.71 22.21 17.67
CA ARG A 808 -4.75 21.43 18.47
C ARG A 808 -3.62 22.32 18.99
N ASP A 809 -3.15 23.25 18.15
CA ASP A 809 -2.15 24.24 18.55
C ASP A 809 -2.68 25.15 19.67
N THR A 810 -3.90 25.70 19.50
CA THR A 810 -4.61 26.53 20.48
C THR A 810 -4.71 25.84 21.85
N LEU A 811 -5.06 24.55 21.87
CA LEU A 811 -5.17 23.79 23.12
C LEU A 811 -3.81 23.47 23.75
N SER A 812 -2.80 23.15 22.95
CA SER A 812 -1.46 22.78 23.44
C SER A 812 -0.63 23.99 23.89
N GLN A 813 -0.72 25.11 23.17
CA GLN A 813 0.00 26.35 23.45
C GLN A 813 -0.78 27.31 24.36
N ALA A 814 -1.94 26.89 24.88
CA ALA A 814 -2.66 27.65 25.89
C ALA A 814 -1.80 27.88 27.14
N PHE A 815 -1.89 29.05 27.74
CA PHE A 815 -1.15 29.41 28.96
C PHE A 815 -1.30 28.37 30.08
N ILE A 816 -2.53 27.87 30.28
CA ILE A 816 -2.81 26.87 31.32
C ILE A 816 -2.26 25.49 31.00
N SER A 817 -2.00 25.18 29.73
CA SER A 817 -1.43 23.90 29.28
C SER A 817 0.09 23.80 29.53
N ARG A 818 0.75 24.92 29.86
CA ARG A 818 2.20 24.99 30.09
C ARG A 818 2.70 23.98 31.12
N GLU A 819 1.94 23.74 32.18
CA GLU A 819 2.34 22.85 33.27
C GLU A 819 2.25 21.35 32.92
N PHE A 820 1.58 20.98 31.82
CA PHE A 820 1.35 19.59 31.43
C PHE A 820 2.19 19.11 30.24
N HIS A 821 2.87 20.02 29.53
CA HIS A 821 3.83 19.72 28.46
C HIS A 821 3.31 18.83 27.29
N TYR A 822 2.02 18.91 26.97
CA TYR A 822 1.47 18.20 25.81
C TYR A 822 1.80 18.89 24.49
N ALA A 823 2.31 18.15 23.51
CA ALA A 823 2.53 18.65 22.15
C ALA A 823 1.24 18.67 21.33
N ALA A 824 1.08 19.62 20.40
CA ALA A 824 -0.09 19.70 19.52
C ALA A 824 -0.40 18.38 18.77
N GLY A 825 0.63 17.65 18.36
CA GLY A 825 0.51 16.36 17.66
C GLY A 825 0.19 15.16 18.54
N SER A 826 0.16 15.32 19.87
CA SER A 826 -0.03 14.21 20.81
C SER A 826 -1.45 13.62 20.76
N PRO A 827 -1.63 12.29 20.93
CA PRO A 827 -2.95 11.66 21.03
C PRO A 827 -3.85 12.29 22.08
N GLU A 828 -3.27 12.69 23.23
CA GLU A 828 -3.94 13.31 24.36
C GLU A 828 -4.64 14.61 23.96
N ILE A 829 -3.98 15.49 23.20
CA ILE A 829 -4.59 16.72 22.66
C ILE A 829 -5.69 16.39 21.64
N GLY A 830 -5.53 15.33 20.85
CA GLY A 830 -6.58 14.85 19.95
C GLY A 830 -7.83 14.39 20.70
N GLN A 831 -7.66 13.67 21.81
CA GLN A 831 -8.74 13.21 22.68
C GLN A 831 -9.40 14.36 23.44
N LEU A 832 -8.62 15.33 23.94
CA LEU A 832 -9.13 16.56 24.55
C LEU A 832 -10.01 17.33 23.57
N MET A 833 -9.52 17.56 22.34
CA MET A 833 -10.24 18.26 21.29
C MET A 833 -11.59 17.57 20.97
N GLY A 834 -11.59 16.24 20.81
CA GLY A 834 -12.81 15.46 20.60
C GLY A 834 -13.79 15.55 21.77
N SER A 835 -13.27 15.46 23.00
CA SER A 835 -14.09 15.52 24.23
C SER A 835 -14.73 16.90 24.42
N LEU A 836 -13.99 17.98 24.20
CA LEU A 836 -14.51 19.36 24.25
C LEU A 836 -15.59 19.58 23.19
N LEU A 837 -15.39 19.07 21.97
CA LEU A 837 -16.37 19.18 20.90
C LEU A 837 -17.66 18.41 21.22
N MET A 838 -17.56 17.16 21.69
CA MET A 838 -18.72 16.36 22.12
C MET A 838 -19.42 16.98 23.33
N ALA A 839 -18.69 17.61 24.25
CA ALA A 839 -19.27 18.40 25.34
C ALA A 839 -20.03 19.63 24.82
N ALA A 840 -19.47 20.36 23.85
CA ALA A 840 -20.16 21.49 23.20
C ALA A 840 -21.48 21.03 22.56
N MET A 841 -21.43 19.94 21.79
CA MET A 841 -22.60 19.33 21.17
C MET A 841 -23.62 18.88 22.21
N SER A 842 -23.19 18.27 23.32
CA SER A 842 -24.09 17.87 24.41
C SER A 842 -24.82 19.06 25.03
N LYS A 843 -24.12 20.19 25.25
CA LYS A 843 -24.75 21.41 25.79
C LYS A 843 -25.73 22.02 24.78
N LEU A 844 -25.36 22.01 23.49
CA LEU A 844 -26.20 22.51 22.40
C LEU A 844 -27.48 21.67 22.25
N ALA A 845 -27.37 20.34 22.33
CA ALA A 845 -28.51 19.42 22.35
C ALA A 845 -29.44 19.69 23.55
N GLY A 846 -28.85 19.99 24.72
CA GLY A 846 -29.57 20.35 25.94
C GLY A 846 -30.40 21.64 25.86
N MET A 847 -30.18 22.50 24.85
CA MET A 847 -31.05 23.66 24.59
C MET A 847 -32.42 23.25 24.02
N ARG A 848 -32.58 22.00 23.57
CA ARG A 848 -33.85 21.47 23.06
C ARG A 848 -34.48 20.49 24.03
N THR A 849 -35.81 20.52 24.10
CA THR A 849 -36.61 19.55 24.85
C THR A 849 -36.80 18.22 24.11
N SER A 850 -36.62 18.21 22.78
CA SER A 850 -36.72 17.01 21.93
C SER A 850 -35.84 17.12 20.68
N ALA A 851 -35.46 15.97 20.11
CA ALA A 851 -34.71 15.89 18.86
C ALA A 851 -35.54 16.41 17.66
N PRO A 852 -34.91 17.06 16.67
CA PRO A 852 -35.58 17.48 15.44
C PRO A 852 -36.10 16.28 14.63
N VAL A 853 -37.10 16.56 13.79
CA VAL A 853 -37.55 15.61 12.76
C VAL A 853 -36.45 15.47 11.69
N VAL A 854 -36.45 14.36 10.96
CA VAL A 854 -35.57 14.19 9.79
C VAL A 854 -35.91 15.23 8.73
N LEU A 855 -34.91 15.98 8.26
CA LEU A 855 -35.06 17.12 7.35
C LEU A 855 -33.90 17.12 6.33
N ASP A 856 -34.19 17.44 5.07
CA ASP A 856 -33.13 17.60 4.05
C ASP A 856 -32.28 18.84 4.32
N THR A 857 -32.91 19.95 4.71
CA THR A 857 -32.25 21.24 5.00
C THR A 857 -32.54 21.68 6.43
N ALA A 858 -31.49 22.00 7.20
CA ALA A 858 -31.64 22.51 8.55
C ALA A 858 -31.94 24.02 8.51
N GLU A 859 -33.08 24.42 9.05
CA GLU A 859 -33.48 25.84 9.14
C GLU A 859 -33.18 26.43 10.52
N ASP A 860 -33.32 25.63 11.59
CA ASP A 860 -33.12 26.11 12.96
C ASP A 860 -31.63 26.17 13.34
N THR A 861 -31.22 27.23 14.04
CA THR A 861 -29.82 27.51 14.39
C THR A 861 -29.16 26.35 15.16
N VAL A 862 -29.88 25.68 16.06
CA VAL A 862 -29.32 24.60 16.88
C VAL A 862 -28.99 23.38 16.00
N THR A 863 -29.88 22.99 15.10
CA THR A 863 -29.65 21.88 14.15
C THR A 863 -28.56 22.23 13.13
N ARG A 864 -28.53 23.48 12.64
CA ARG A 864 -27.49 23.97 11.73
C ARG A 864 -26.10 23.88 12.37
N LEU A 865 -25.96 24.40 13.59
CA LEU A 865 -24.73 24.28 14.38
C LEU A 865 -24.39 22.81 14.65
N MET A 866 -25.38 21.98 15.05
CA MET A 866 -25.15 20.55 15.29
C MET A 866 -24.59 19.83 14.06
N ARG A 867 -25.10 20.12 12.85
CA ARG A 867 -24.56 19.57 11.59
C ARG A 867 -23.12 20.01 11.34
N GLY A 868 -22.81 21.30 11.53
CA GLY A 868 -21.46 21.85 11.41
C GLY A 868 -20.47 21.15 12.36
N LEU A 869 -20.83 21.04 13.64
CA LEU A 869 -20.02 20.38 14.67
C LEU A 869 -19.87 18.88 14.40
N PHE A 870 -20.92 18.20 13.93
CA PHE A 870 -20.84 16.78 13.58
C PHE A 870 -19.85 16.53 12.44
N GLY A 871 -19.83 17.38 11.41
CA GLY A 871 -18.85 17.29 10.34
C GLY A 871 -17.42 17.51 10.84
N SER A 872 -17.22 18.48 11.73
CA SER A 872 -15.94 18.69 12.44
C SER A 872 -15.56 17.47 13.30
N LEU A 873 -16.51 16.83 13.98
CA LEU A 873 -16.28 15.63 14.79
C LEU A 873 -15.84 14.44 13.93
N MET A 874 -16.52 14.19 12.80
CA MET A 874 -16.18 13.09 11.89
C MET A 874 -14.81 13.29 11.22
N THR A 875 -14.48 14.53 10.85
CA THR A 875 -13.16 14.85 10.26
C THR A 875 -12.03 14.83 11.30
N ILE A 876 -12.32 15.11 12.57
CA ILE A 876 -11.39 14.87 13.68
C ILE A 876 -11.17 13.35 13.86
N ALA A 877 -12.25 12.57 13.96
CA ALA A 877 -12.19 11.13 14.14
C ALA A 877 -11.36 10.44 13.03
N GLY A 878 -11.55 10.85 11.77
CA GLY A 878 -10.82 10.31 10.61
C GLY A 878 -9.39 10.85 10.40
N SER A 879 -8.96 11.86 11.17
CA SER A 879 -7.67 12.54 10.97
C SER A 879 -6.46 11.73 11.44
N GLY A 880 -5.29 12.05 10.87
CA GLY A 880 -4.00 11.39 11.18
C GLY A 880 -3.65 10.24 10.25
N VAL A 881 -2.41 9.74 10.35
CA VAL A 881 -1.95 8.54 9.61
C VAL A 881 -2.77 7.32 10.06
N ARG A 882 -3.13 7.27 11.33
CA ARG A 882 -4.14 6.38 11.91
C ARG A 882 -5.30 7.25 12.43
N PRO A 883 -6.57 6.94 12.11
CA PRO A 883 -7.73 7.64 12.64
C PRO A 883 -7.72 7.68 14.17
N LEU A 884 -8.12 8.81 14.75
CA LEU A 884 -8.33 8.94 16.20
C LEU A 884 -9.47 8.05 16.71
N SER A 885 -10.51 7.84 15.88
CA SER A 885 -11.60 6.93 16.18
C SER A 885 -12.24 6.43 14.88
N MET A 886 -12.71 5.19 14.88
CA MET A 886 -13.42 4.58 13.75
C MET A 886 -14.93 4.90 13.75
N VAL A 887 -15.41 5.76 14.66
CA VAL A 887 -16.83 6.09 14.81
C VAL A 887 -17.48 6.66 13.54
N TRP A 888 -16.70 7.26 12.64
CA TRP A 888 -17.14 7.72 11.32
C TRP A 888 -17.72 6.59 10.46
N GLN A 889 -17.42 5.32 10.75
CA GLN A 889 -18.02 4.16 10.09
C GLN A 889 -19.54 4.08 10.29
N LEU A 890 -20.09 4.64 11.37
CA LEU A 890 -21.54 4.64 11.62
C LEU A 890 -22.32 5.48 10.60
N VAL A 891 -21.65 6.40 9.90
CA VAL A 891 -22.26 7.25 8.85
C VAL A 891 -21.83 6.85 7.44
N GLY A 892 -21.38 5.61 7.23
CA GLY A 892 -21.10 5.03 5.90
C GLY A 892 -22.29 4.27 5.30
N LEU A 893 -22.34 4.15 3.96
CA LEU A 893 -23.37 3.35 3.26
C LEU A 893 -23.15 1.83 3.36
N ALA A 894 -21.90 1.37 3.28
CA ALA A 894 -21.53 -0.04 3.41
C ALA A 894 -20.19 -0.18 4.15
N PRO A 895 -20.09 0.30 5.39
CA PRO A 895 -18.84 0.34 6.13
C PRO A 895 -18.41 -1.08 6.53
N GLN A 896 -17.10 -1.32 6.54
CA GLN A 896 -16.51 -2.46 7.25
C GLN A 896 -16.23 -2.02 8.68
N TYR A 897 -17.03 -2.49 9.64
CA TYR A 897 -16.92 -2.02 11.03
C TYR A 897 -15.68 -2.55 11.72
N ASP A 898 -14.84 -1.70 12.30
CA ASP A 898 -13.85 -2.14 13.27
C ASP A 898 -14.42 -2.02 14.68
N ILE A 899 -14.24 -3.06 15.50
CA ILE A 899 -14.76 -3.07 16.87
C ILE A 899 -13.80 -2.27 17.76
N PRO A 900 -14.30 -1.27 18.53
CA PRO A 900 -13.50 -0.51 19.49
C PRO A 900 -12.74 -1.41 20.45
N ALA A 901 -11.48 -1.07 20.74
CA ALA A 901 -10.60 -1.90 21.57
C ALA A 901 -10.62 -1.48 23.05
N SER A 902 -10.94 -0.22 23.35
CA SER A 902 -10.90 0.37 24.69
C SER A 902 -12.20 1.07 25.09
N TYR A 903 -12.41 1.27 26.41
CA TYR A 903 -13.52 2.06 26.94
C TYR A 903 -13.50 3.52 26.43
N THR A 904 -12.31 4.10 26.26
CA THR A 904 -12.12 5.45 25.71
C THR A 904 -12.59 5.53 24.26
N ASP A 905 -12.36 4.49 23.46
CA ASP A 905 -12.86 4.42 22.08
C ASP A 905 -14.40 4.29 22.06
N TRP A 906 -14.96 3.49 22.97
CA TRP A 906 -16.41 3.33 23.10
C TRP A 906 -17.13 4.64 23.46
N ALA A 907 -16.50 5.52 24.23
CA ALA A 907 -17.06 6.82 24.57
C ALA A 907 -17.38 7.68 23.33
N TRP A 908 -16.60 7.56 22.24
CA TRP A 908 -16.93 8.23 20.97
C TRP A 908 -18.24 7.72 20.38
N TYR A 909 -18.43 6.40 20.37
CA TYR A 909 -19.65 5.78 19.83
C TYR A 909 -20.86 6.11 20.71
N GLU A 910 -20.71 6.10 22.02
CA GLU A 910 -21.75 6.50 22.98
C GLU A 910 -22.25 7.92 22.69
N ASN A 911 -21.34 8.91 22.68
CA ASN A 911 -21.70 10.30 22.42
C ASN A 911 -22.26 10.50 21.00
N VAL A 912 -21.68 9.86 19.98
CA VAL A 912 -22.18 9.99 18.61
C VAL A 912 -23.59 9.42 18.48
N VAL A 913 -23.88 8.25 19.06
CA VAL A 913 -25.23 7.66 19.02
C VAL A 913 -26.23 8.52 19.79
N GLU A 914 -25.84 9.10 20.92
CA GLU A 914 -26.70 9.99 21.70
C GLU A 914 -26.99 11.32 20.98
N LEU A 915 -26.00 11.91 20.29
CA LEU A 915 -26.09 13.24 19.69
C LEU A 915 -26.60 13.23 18.25
N TYR A 916 -26.44 12.13 17.51
CA TYR A 916 -26.80 12.04 16.09
C TYR A 916 -28.24 12.49 15.78
N PRO A 917 -29.27 12.16 16.59
CA PRO A 917 -30.63 12.63 16.34
C PRO A 917 -30.78 14.15 16.25
N TYR A 918 -29.91 14.92 16.92
CA TYR A 918 -29.95 16.38 16.92
C TYR A 918 -29.45 17.02 15.61
N THR A 919 -28.94 16.23 14.67
CA THR A 919 -28.56 16.69 13.32
C THR A 919 -29.74 16.82 12.36
N GLY A 920 -30.86 16.15 12.66
CA GLY A 920 -31.99 16.02 11.72
C GLY A 920 -31.66 15.20 10.47
N TRP A 921 -30.57 14.43 10.46
CA TRP A 921 -30.23 13.51 9.35
C TRP A 921 -31.00 12.18 9.44
N PRO A 922 -31.00 11.35 8.37
CA PRO A 922 -31.73 10.09 8.36
C PRO A 922 -31.27 9.09 9.43
N LEU A 923 -32.17 8.72 10.34
CA LEU A 923 -31.93 7.81 11.46
C LEU A 923 -31.93 6.32 11.08
N GLU A 924 -32.70 5.93 10.06
CA GLU A 924 -32.90 4.51 9.71
C GLU A 924 -31.58 3.82 9.34
N GLN A 925 -30.81 4.42 8.42
CA GLN A 925 -29.50 3.91 8.03
C GLN A 925 -28.49 3.94 9.19
N PHE A 926 -28.56 4.96 10.06
CA PHE A 926 -27.69 5.09 11.24
C PHE A 926 -27.96 3.97 12.24
N HIS A 927 -29.23 3.73 12.59
CA HIS A 927 -29.64 2.64 13.46
C HIS A 927 -29.31 1.27 12.86
N GLU A 928 -29.48 1.09 11.55
CA GLU A 928 -29.04 -0.14 10.88
C GLU A 928 -27.52 -0.34 11.04
N ASN A 929 -26.74 0.73 10.93
CA ASN A 929 -25.29 0.67 11.10
C ASN A 929 -24.87 0.36 12.54
N VAL A 930 -25.55 0.94 13.54
CA VAL A 930 -25.33 0.61 14.96
C VAL A 930 -25.70 -0.85 15.25
N ALA A 931 -26.80 -1.34 14.69
CA ALA A 931 -27.21 -2.74 14.82
C ALA A 931 -26.19 -3.70 14.19
N LYS A 932 -25.66 -3.39 12.99
CA LYS A 932 -24.62 -4.19 12.32
C LYS A 932 -23.29 -4.19 13.10
N LEU A 933 -22.94 -3.08 13.75
CA LEU A 933 -21.78 -3.04 14.66
C LEU A 933 -21.98 -4.02 15.82
N LEU A 934 -23.14 -3.99 16.48
CA LEU A 934 -23.48 -4.93 17.55
C LEU A 934 -23.52 -6.38 17.06
N ASP A 935 -24.04 -6.63 15.85
CA ASP A 935 -23.99 -7.96 15.23
C ASP A 935 -22.54 -8.46 15.16
N LYS A 936 -21.62 -7.61 14.68
CA LYS A 936 -20.19 -7.96 14.58
C LYS A 936 -19.59 -8.25 15.96
N VAL A 937 -19.94 -7.48 17.00
CA VAL A 937 -19.48 -7.69 18.38
C VAL A 937 -19.93 -9.06 18.91
N ILE A 938 -21.22 -9.39 18.78
CA ILE A 938 -21.78 -10.67 19.24
C ILE A 938 -21.15 -11.85 18.47
N LEU A 939 -21.00 -11.72 17.15
CA LEU A 939 -20.39 -12.77 16.33
C LEU A 939 -18.91 -12.99 16.62
N ARG A 940 -18.16 -11.92 16.91
CA ARG A 940 -16.74 -12.01 17.31
C ARG A 940 -16.59 -12.75 18.63
N PHE A 941 -17.47 -12.47 19.60
CA PHE A 941 -17.48 -13.19 20.88
C PHE A 941 -17.66 -14.69 20.69
N ILE A 942 -18.62 -15.11 19.87
CA ILE A 942 -18.88 -16.54 19.60
C ILE A 942 -17.69 -17.17 18.86
N SER A 943 -17.23 -16.53 17.80
CA SER A 943 -16.16 -17.08 16.95
C SER A 943 -14.83 -17.22 17.69
N LYS A 944 -14.55 -16.35 18.68
CA LYS A 944 -13.32 -16.42 19.51
C LYS A 944 -13.34 -17.62 20.47
N ASN A 945 -14.52 -18.07 20.87
CA ASN A 945 -14.70 -19.17 21.83
C ASN A 945 -14.93 -20.54 21.15
N GLU A 946 -14.90 -20.56 19.82
CA GLU A 946 -15.07 -21.77 19.01
C GLU A 946 -13.72 -22.42 18.64
N ASP A 947 -13.67 -23.74 18.71
CA ASP A 947 -12.53 -24.51 18.21
C ASP A 947 -12.60 -24.58 16.66
N THR A 948 -12.06 -23.54 16.02
CA THR A 948 -12.09 -23.38 14.56
C THR A 948 -11.47 -24.55 13.80
N ALA A 949 -10.54 -25.30 14.40
CA ALA A 949 -9.93 -26.49 13.79
C ALA A 949 -10.93 -27.65 13.72
N LYS A 950 -11.66 -27.92 14.80
CA LYS A 950 -12.74 -28.93 14.82
C LYS A 950 -13.95 -28.52 13.98
N ILE A 951 -14.28 -27.23 13.92
CA ILE A 951 -15.41 -26.76 13.09
C ILE A 951 -15.13 -26.97 11.60
N LYS A 952 -13.91 -26.71 11.13
CA LYS A 952 -13.50 -27.02 9.75
C LYS A 952 -13.54 -28.52 9.48
N ALA A 953 -13.13 -29.35 10.45
CA ALA A 953 -13.24 -30.81 10.36
C ALA A 953 -14.71 -31.29 10.31
N ASN A 954 -15.60 -30.72 11.13
CA ASN A 954 -17.03 -31.03 11.15
C ASN A 954 -17.77 -30.51 9.91
N ALA A 955 -17.36 -29.38 9.33
CA ALA A 955 -17.88 -28.90 8.06
C ALA A 955 -17.50 -29.84 6.91
N ALA A 956 -16.27 -30.36 6.91
CA ALA A 956 -15.85 -31.39 5.96
C ALA A 956 -16.67 -32.69 6.15
N LEU A 957 -16.87 -33.15 7.38
CA LEU A 957 -17.73 -34.31 7.68
C LEU A 957 -19.19 -34.09 7.30
N SER A 958 -19.73 -32.90 7.54
CA SER A 958 -21.10 -32.52 7.16
C SER A 958 -21.25 -32.44 5.64
N MET A 959 -20.22 -31.96 4.93
CA MET A 959 -20.17 -31.96 3.46
C MET A 959 -20.05 -33.38 2.91
N ILE A 960 -19.28 -34.26 3.57
CA ILE A 960 -19.20 -35.69 3.22
C ILE A 960 -20.58 -36.36 3.41
N GLN A 961 -21.25 -36.12 4.54
CA GLN A 961 -22.59 -36.64 4.80
C GLN A 961 -23.63 -36.06 3.82
N TYR A 962 -23.55 -34.77 3.50
CA TYR A 962 -24.35 -34.14 2.44
C TYR A 962 -24.16 -34.87 1.11
N CYS A 963 -22.91 -35.09 0.69
CA CYS A 963 -22.59 -35.78 -0.56
C CYS A 963 -23.11 -37.22 -0.54
N LYS A 964 -22.97 -37.94 0.59
CA LYS A 964 -23.48 -39.31 0.76
C LYS A 964 -25.00 -39.37 0.58
N LEU A 965 -25.77 -38.59 1.34
CA LEU A 965 -27.24 -38.54 1.23
C LEU A 965 -27.69 -38.10 -0.17
N ARG A 966 -26.92 -37.20 -0.78
CA ARG A 966 -27.20 -36.73 -2.14
C ARG A 966 -26.97 -37.82 -3.20
N ASN A 967 -25.94 -38.64 -3.05
CA ASN A 967 -25.64 -39.73 -3.98
C ASN A 967 -26.68 -40.85 -3.88
N ILE A 968 -27.16 -41.20 -2.68
CA ILE A 968 -28.29 -42.15 -2.49
C ILE A 968 -29.52 -41.68 -3.25
N GLN A 969 -29.87 -40.40 -3.15
CA GLN A 969 -30.98 -39.85 -3.92
C GLN A 969 -30.74 -39.95 -5.44
N LEU A 970 -29.52 -39.70 -5.90
CA LEU A 970 -29.18 -39.76 -7.33
C LEU A 970 -29.25 -41.18 -7.87
N GLU A 971 -28.92 -42.18 -7.07
CA GLU A 971 -29.06 -43.60 -7.40
C GLU A 971 -30.52 -43.96 -7.67
N HIS A 972 -31.45 -43.62 -6.76
CA HIS A 972 -32.87 -43.85 -7.01
C HIS A 972 -33.39 -43.05 -8.22
N CYS A 973 -32.97 -41.79 -8.38
CA CYS A 973 -33.30 -41.02 -9.59
C CYS A 973 -32.79 -41.71 -10.87
N ARG A 974 -31.58 -42.30 -10.85
CA ARG A 974 -31.00 -43.04 -11.97
C ARG A 974 -31.86 -44.26 -12.32
N THR A 975 -32.23 -45.06 -11.32
CA THR A 975 -33.08 -46.24 -11.51
C THR A 975 -34.44 -45.87 -12.09
N ILE A 976 -35.08 -44.84 -11.54
CA ILE A 976 -36.36 -44.34 -12.07
C ILE A 976 -36.21 -43.88 -13.51
N VAL A 977 -35.20 -43.04 -13.82
CA VAL A 977 -35.00 -42.53 -15.18
C VAL A 977 -34.70 -43.66 -16.17
N THR A 978 -33.88 -44.65 -15.79
CA THR A 978 -33.56 -45.78 -16.66
C THR A 978 -34.77 -46.67 -16.91
N ALA A 979 -35.57 -46.95 -15.88
CA ALA A 979 -36.82 -47.71 -16.04
C ALA A 979 -37.81 -46.97 -16.96
N PHE A 980 -37.95 -45.64 -16.78
CA PHE A 980 -38.78 -44.81 -17.67
C PHE A 980 -38.26 -44.81 -19.10
N LYS A 981 -36.94 -44.73 -19.30
CA LYS A 981 -36.33 -44.78 -20.62
C LYS A 981 -36.70 -46.11 -21.32
N ARG A 982 -36.55 -47.25 -20.65
CA ARG A 982 -36.89 -48.57 -21.22
C ARG A 982 -38.39 -48.70 -21.47
N MET A 983 -39.22 -48.31 -20.50
CA MET A 983 -40.67 -48.32 -20.61
C MET A 983 -41.21 -47.48 -21.77
N PHE A 984 -40.56 -46.35 -22.10
CA PHE A 984 -40.97 -45.49 -23.22
C PHE A 984 -40.32 -45.84 -24.56
N THR A 985 -39.40 -46.80 -24.60
CA THR A 985 -38.77 -47.26 -25.85
C THR A 985 -39.49 -48.46 -26.44
N ASP A 986 -40.23 -49.22 -25.63
CA ASP A 986 -40.97 -50.41 -26.03
C ASP A 986 -42.48 -50.10 -26.11
N ASP A 987 -43.02 -50.05 -27.33
CA ASP A 987 -44.42 -49.66 -27.61
C ASP A 987 -45.44 -50.67 -27.05
N ASP A 988 -45.01 -51.91 -26.73
CA ASP A 988 -45.85 -52.97 -26.15
C ASP A 988 -45.81 -53.03 -24.61
N SER A 989 -45.10 -52.09 -23.96
CA SER A 989 -44.95 -52.04 -22.51
C SER A 989 -46.23 -51.63 -21.77
N ASP A 990 -46.65 -52.42 -20.78
CA ASP A 990 -47.73 -52.06 -19.85
C ASP A 990 -47.25 -50.98 -18.85
N VAL A 991 -47.39 -49.73 -19.26
CA VAL A 991 -46.95 -48.53 -18.51
C VAL A 991 -47.53 -48.49 -17.10
N ALA A 992 -48.80 -48.88 -16.92
CA ALA A 992 -49.46 -48.84 -15.61
C ALA A 992 -48.87 -49.91 -14.68
N ALA A 993 -48.67 -51.13 -15.17
CA ALA A 993 -48.06 -52.21 -14.40
C ALA A 993 -46.59 -51.93 -14.06
N ILE A 994 -45.81 -51.42 -15.02
CA ILE A 994 -44.38 -51.08 -14.81
C ILE A 994 -44.23 -49.93 -13.80
N ALA A 995 -45.03 -48.86 -13.95
CA ALA A 995 -45.01 -47.74 -13.00
C ALA A 995 -45.49 -48.15 -11.60
N GLY A 996 -46.46 -49.07 -11.51
CA GLY A 996 -46.91 -49.67 -10.25
C GLY A 996 -45.79 -50.43 -9.54
N ARG A 997 -45.13 -51.37 -10.25
CA ARG A 997 -43.99 -52.13 -9.71
C ARG A 997 -42.85 -51.22 -9.27
N LEU A 998 -42.52 -50.21 -10.07
CA LEU A 998 -41.44 -49.26 -9.75
C LEU A 998 -41.78 -48.41 -8.51
N LEU A 999 -43.04 -48.01 -8.34
CA LEU A 999 -43.50 -47.27 -7.17
C LEU A 999 -43.45 -48.10 -5.88
N GLU A 1000 -43.71 -49.40 -5.95
CA GLU A 1000 -43.66 -50.30 -4.79
C GLU A 1000 -42.22 -50.56 -4.32
N ASN A 1001 -41.25 -50.49 -5.22
CA ASN A 1001 -39.86 -50.85 -4.93
C ASN A 1001 -38.90 -49.65 -4.74
N VAL A 1002 -39.38 -48.41 -4.95
CA VAL A 1002 -38.59 -47.19 -4.72
C VAL A 1002 -39.05 -46.47 -3.46
N PRO A 1003 -38.14 -45.95 -2.61
CA PRO A 1003 -38.52 -45.24 -1.38
C PRO A 1003 -39.46 -44.05 -1.65
N THR A 1004 -40.57 -43.99 -0.92
CA THR A 1004 -41.57 -42.90 -1.07
C THR A 1004 -41.08 -41.56 -0.51
N LYS A 1005 -40.12 -41.59 0.41
CA LYS A 1005 -39.41 -40.44 0.99
C LYS A 1005 -37.95 -40.82 1.26
N LEU A 1006 -37.07 -39.84 1.10
CA LEU A 1006 -35.65 -39.97 1.45
C LEU A 1006 -35.32 -38.95 2.54
N GLU A 1007 -34.29 -39.24 3.35
CA GLU A 1007 -33.77 -38.32 4.39
C GLU A 1007 -33.46 -36.94 3.81
N LYS A 1008 -32.99 -36.91 2.56
CA LYS A 1008 -32.88 -35.70 1.75
C LYS A 1008 -33.43 -35.94 0.36
N GLN A 1009 -34.41 -35.13 -0.05
CA GLN A 1009 -35.05 -35.23 -1.37
C GLN A 1009 -35.12 -33.87 -2.06
N THR A 1010 -34.92 -33.84 -3.38
CA THR A 1010 -35.21 -32.63 -4.16
C THR A 1010 -36.64 -32.59 -4.63
N SER A 1011 -37.11 -31.38 -4.93
CA SER A 1011 -38.36 -31.14 -5.66
C SER A 1011 -38.48 -31.99 -6.93
N GLY A 1012 -37.37 -32.26 -7.64
CA GLY A 1012 -37.32 -33.17 -8.78
C GLY A 1012 -37.74 -34.60 -8.43
N PHE A 1013 -37.15 -35.21 -7.40
CA PHE A 1013 -37.52 -36.55 -6.94
C PHE A 1013 -38.99 -36.59 -6.47
N THR A 1014 -39.44 -35.59 -5.71
CA THR A 1014 -40.85 -35.50 -5.29
C THR A 1014 -41.81 -35.44 -6.49
N LYS A 1015 -41.45 -34.69 -7.54
CA LYS A 1015 -42.25 -34.61 -8.77
C LYS A 1015 -42.23 -35.94 -9.54
N MET A 1016 -41.08 -36.61 -9.62
CA MET A 1016 -40.98 -37.93 -10.25
C MET A 1016 -41.89 -38.95 -9.54
N MET A 1017 -41.86 -39.02 -8.21
CA MET A 1017 -42.74 -39.91 -7.44
C MET A 1017 -44.23 -39.58 -7.60
N LYS A 1018 -44.60 -38.31 -7.80
CA LYS A 1018 -45.99 -37.91 -8.10
C LYS A 1018 -46.41 -38.40 -9.49
N TYR A 1019 -45.53 -38.30 -10.48
CA TYR A 1019 -45.83 -38.74 -11.84
C TYR A 1019 -45.88 -40.26 -11.96
N LEU A 1020 -44.98 -40.98 -11.28
CA LEU A 1020 -45.04 -42.43 -11.08
C LEU A 1020 -46.42 -42.90 -10.59
N ARG A 1021 -46.96 -42.23 -9.56
CA ARG A 1021 -48.32 -42.48 -9.03
C ARG A 1021 -49.46 -42.17 -10.01
N HIS A 1022 -49.23 -41.23 -10.93
CA HIS A 1022 -50.22 -40.89 -11.96
C HIS A 1022 -50.24 -41.97 -13.04
N LEU A 1023 -49.07 -42.38 -13.53
CA LEU A 1023 -48.94 -43.45 -14.54
C LEU A 1023 -49.42 -44.81 -13.99
N SER A 1024 -49.10 -45.16 -12.74
CA SER A 1024 -49.54 -46.43 -12.14
C SER A 1024 -51.05 -46.58 -12.00
N LYS A 1025 -51.80 -45.47 -12.07
CA LYS A 1025 -53.27 -45.45 -12.06
C LYS A 1025 -53.88 -45.44 -13.46
N GLY A 1026 -53.09 -45.71 -14.51
CA GLY A 1026 -53.52 -45.67 -15.90
C GLY A 1026 -53.62 -44.25 -16.47
N GLY A 1027 -52.97 -43.27 -15.85
CA GLY A 1027 -52.94 -41.90 -16.35
C GLY A 1027 -52.07 -41.75 -17.61
N GLU A 1028 -52.49 -40.90 -18.54
CA GLU A 1028 -51.72 -40.60 -19.76
C GLU A 1028 -50.41 -39.85 -19.47
N ARG A 1029 -49.46 -39.99 -20.40
CA ARG A 1029 -48.17 -39.30 -20.40
C ARG A 1029 -48.35 -37.78 -20.50
N ARG A 1030 -47.56 -37.00 -19.73
CA ARG A 1030 -47.64 -35.53 -19.65
C ARG A 1030 -46.27 -34.90 -19.92
N SER A 1031 -46.23 -34.02 -20.92
CA SER A 1031 -45.01 -33.31 -21.33
C SER A 1031 -44.36 -32.47 -20.22
N VAL A 1032 -45.16 -31.89 -19.30
CA VAL A 1032 -44.65 -31.11 -18.14
C VAL A 1032 -43.91 -31.99 -17.15
N ASP A 1033 -44.39 -33.21 -16.94
CA ASP A 1033 -43.74 -34.16 -16.05
C ASP A 1033 -42.50 -34.75 -16.74
N ASP A 1034 -42.58 -35.14 -18.02
CA ASP A 1034 -41.44 -35.64 -18.81
C ASP A 1034 -40.27 -34.64 -18.86
N LEU A 1035 -40.56 -33.33 -18.89
CA LEU A 1035 -39.54 -32.27 -18.79
C LEU A 1035 -38.73 -32.36 -17.48
N VAL A 1036 -39.35 -32.78 -16.37
CA VAL A 1036 -38.65 -32.98 -15.09
C VAL A 1036 -37.66 -34.14 -15.20
N TYR A 1037 -38.06 -35.26 -15.81
CA TYR A 1037 -37.21 -36.44 -16.00
C TYR A 1037 -36.07 -36.14 -16.97
N ALA A 1038 -36.37 -35.55 -18.12
CA ALA A 1038 -35.38 -35.11 -19.11
C ALA A 1038 -34.37 -34.14 -18.47
N SER A 1039 -34.83 -33.19 -17.65
CA SER A 1039 -33.96 -32.25 -16.93
C SER A 1039 -33.10 -32.89 -15.86
N VAL A 1040 -33.59 -33.94 -15.18
CA VAL A 1040 -32.80 -34.70 -14.21
C VAL A 1040 -31.73 -35.51 -14.95
N TYR A 1041 -32.12 -36.17 -16.06
CA TYR A 1041 -31.23 -36.92 -16.93
C TYR A 1041 -30.10 -36.06 -17.48
N THR A 1042 -30.40 -34.93 -18.12
CA THR A 1042 -29.36 -34.06 -18.72
C THR A 1042 -28.41 -33.47 -17.68
N LYS A 1043 -28.88 -33.21 -16.45
CA LYS A 1043 -28.06 -32.66 -15.36
C LYS A 1043 -27.19 -33.69 -14.65
N ARG A 1044 -27.45 -34.99 -14.78
CA ARG A 1044 -26.84 -36.01 -13.92
C ARG A 1044 -26.21 -37.16 -14.68
N SER A 1045 -26.70 -37.54 -15.85
CA SER A 1045 -26.15 -38.65 -16.64
C SER A 1045 -24.78 -38.38 -17.26
N ALA A 1046 -24.32 -37.12 -17.26
CA ALA A 1046 -23.17 -36.66 -18.02
C ALA A 1046 -23.26 -36.97 -19.54
N ALA A 1047 -24.48 -37.05 -20.09
CA ALA A 1047 -24.74 -37.39 -21.49
C ALA A 1047 -24.05 -36.47 -22.53
N PHE A 1048 -23.57 -35.31 -22.11
CA PHE A 1048 -22.85 -34.35 -22.96
C PHE A 1048 -21.35 -34.28 -22.70
N LYS A 1049 -20.82 -35.06 -21.73
CA LYS A 1049 -19.42 -34.95 -21.28
C LYS A 1049 -18.45 -35.14 -22.43
N GLU A 1050 -18.52 -36.28 -23.13
CA GLU A 1050 -17.59 -36.62 -24.21
C GLU A 1050 -17.65 -35.60 -25.35
N LEU A 1051 -18.87 -35.24 -25.80
CA LEU A 1051 -19.07 -34.25 -26.86
C LEU A 1051 -18.52 -32.87 -26.46
N LYS A 1052 -18.75 -32.41 -25.23
CA LYS A 1052 -18.24 -31.12 -24.76
C LYS A 1052 -16.74 -31.12 -24.50
N THR A 1053 -16.18 -32.26 -24.09
CA THR A 1053 -14.73 -32.43 -23.99
C THR A 1053 -14.09 -32.34 -25.38
N ALA A 1054 -14.65 -33.01 -26.39
CA ALA A 1054 -14.18 -32.92 -27.78
C ALA A 1054 -14.21 -31.47 -28.31
N VAL A 1055 -15.30 -30.72 -28.05
CA VAL A 1055 -15.35 -29.28 -28.41
C VAL A 1055 -14.25 -28.49 -27.69
N ALA A 1056 -14.03 -28.73 -26.40
CA ALA A 1056 -13.03 -28.02 -25.63
C ALA A 1056 -11.60 -28.33 -26.09
N GLU A 1057 -11.32 -29.59 -26.45
CA GLU A 1057 -10.04 -30.00 -27.04
C GLU A 1057 -9.82 -29.32 -28.40
N ALA A 1058 -10.81 -29.36 -29.30
CA ALA A 1058 -10.73 -28.68 -30.59
C ALA A 1058 -10.55 -27.15 -30.45
N CYS A 1059 -11.23 -26.53 -29.48
CA CYS A 1059 -11.04 -25.11 -29.13
C CYS A 1059 -9.62 -24.81 -28.59
N GLY A 1060 -9.05 -25.72 -27.79
CA GLY A 1060 -7.68 -25.58 -27.27
C GLY A 1060 -6.62 -25.72 -28.35
N GLU A 1061 -6.84 -26.62 -29.31
CA GLU A 1061 -6.01 -26.84 -30.50
C GLU A 1061 -6.22 -25.78 -31.59
N LYS A 1062 -7.23 -24.91 -31.44
CA LYS A 1062 -7.68 -23.92 -32.43
C LYS A 1062 -8.14 -24.53 -33.77
N ASP A 1063 -8.61 -25.78 -33.76
CA ASP A 1063 -9.26 -26.44 -34.89
C ASP A 1063 -10.75 -26.02 -34.94
N TRP A 1064 -11.02 -24.89 -35.60
CA TRP A 1064 -12.34 -24.27 -35.57
C TRP A 1064 -13.41 -25.05 -36.36
N ASP A 1065 -13.03 -25.76 -37.42
CA ASP A 1065 -13.96 -26.55 -38.21
C ASP A 1065 -14.43 -27.78 -37.43
N LYS A 1066 -13.50 -28.45 -36.76
CA LYS A 1066 -13.83 -29.54 -35.84
C LYS A 1066 -14.63 -29.04 -34.64
N ALA A 1067 -14.25 -27.90 -34.04
CA ALA A 1067 -15.00 -27.32 -32.93
C ALA A 1067 -16.46 -26.97 -33.30
N LYS A 1068 -16.70 -26.39 -34.49
CA LYS A 1068 -18.06 -26.09 -34.98
C LYS A 1068 -18.86 -27.36 -35.27
N LYS A 1069 -18.23 -28.38 -35.87
CA LYS A 1069 -18.86 -29.70 -36.10
C LYS A 1069 -19.26 -30.38 -34.80
N ASP A 1070 -18.37 -30.39 -33.81
CA ASP A 1070 -18.62 -31.01 -32.51
C ASP A 1070 -19.65 -30.20 -31.70
N CYS A 1071 -19.67 -28.87 -31.83
CA CYS A 1071 -20.76 -28.03 -31.30
C CYS A 1071 -22.11 -28.42 -31.89
N GLN A 1072 -22.18 -28.71 -33.20
CA GLN A 1072 -23.41 -29.17 -33.84
C GLN A 1072 -23.83 -30.54 -33.28
N ALA A 1073 -22.89 -31.46 -33.05
CA ALA A 1073 -23.18 -32.75 -32.41
C ALA A 1073 -23.76 -32.59 -30.99
N VAL A 1074 -23.30 -31.59 -30.21
CA VAL A 1074 -23.90 -31.25 -28.90
C VAL A 1074 -25.35 -30.79 -29.06
N LEU A 1075 -25.67 -30.00 -30.09
CA LEU A 1075 -27.03 -29.54 -30.36
C LEU A 1075 -27.95 -30.64 -30.89
N ASP A 1076 -27.42 -31.53 -31.72
CA ASP A 1076 -28.16 -32.67 -32.25
C ASP A 1076 -28.50 -33.65 -31.11
N LYS A 1077 -27.54 -33.88 -30.19
CA LYS A 1077 -27.80 -34.68 -28.98
C LYS A 1077 -28.84 -34.03 -28.07
N HIS A 1078 -28.87 -32.70 -28.00
CA HIS A 1078 -29.89 -31.95 -27.25
C HIS A 1078 -31.29 -32.14 -27.87
N LYS A 1079 -31.41 -32.08 -29.20
CA LYS A 1079 -32.67 -32.34 -29.92
C LYS A 1079 -33.11 -33.80 -29.81
N GLU A 1080 -32.18 -34.74 -29.92
CA GLU A 1080 -32.43 -36.18 -29.76
C GLU A 1080 -33.06 -36.48 -28.39
N ILE A 1081 -32.45 -35.97 -27.31
CA ILE A 1081 -32.98 -36.17 -25.95
C ILE A 1081 -34.35 -35.49 -25.80
N ALA A 1082 -34.53 -34.28 -26.31
CA ALA A 1082 -35.80 -33.57 -26.24
C ALA A 1082 -36.92 -34.33 -26.98
N SER A 1083 -36.64 -34.83 -28.18
CA SER A 1083 -37.57 -35.63 -28.99
C SER A 1083 -37.94 -36.94 -28.29
N PHE A 1084 -36.97 -37.67 -27.73
CA PHE A 1084 -37.22 -38.91 -26.97
C PHE A 1084 -38.21 -38.68 -25.80
N TYR A 1085 -38.03 -37.59 -25.06
CA TYR A 1085 -38.92 -37.26 -23.95
C TYR A 1085 -40.22 -36.54 -24.36
N GLN A 1086 -40.47 -36.30 -25.66
CA GLN A 1086 -41.61 -35.53 -26.18
C GLN A 1086 -41.70 -34.11 -25.58
N VAL A 1087 -40.54 -33.47 -25.42
CA VAL A 1087 -40.41 -32.10 -24.88
C VAL A 1087 -39.84 -31.19 -25.95
N GLU A 1088 -40.32 -29.95 -26.01
CA GLU A 1088 -39.74 -28.92 -26.88
C GLU A 1088 -38.27 -28.68 -26.53
N PRO A 1089 -37.33 -28.71 -27.50
CA PRO A 1089 -35.91 -28.49 -27.25
C PRO A 1089 -35.60 -27.20 -26.49
N GLU A 1090 -36.34 -26.08 -26.71
CA GLU A 1090 -36.10 -24.83 -25.97
C GLU A 1090 -36.40 -24.94 -24.47
N LYS A 1091 -37.32 -25.83 -24.07
CA LYS A 1091 -37.70 -26.03 -22.67
C LYS A 1091 -36.70 -26.93 -21.94
N LEU A 1092 -35.97 -27.79 -22.65
CA LEU A 1092 -34.98 -28.70 -22.07
C LEU A 1092 -33.69 -27.95 -21.70
N LYS A 1093 -33.48 -27.76 -20.40
CA LYS A 1093 -32.30 -27.04 -19.88
C LYS A 1093 -31.05 -27.94 -19.88
N VAL A 1094 -30.05 -27.55 -20.65
CA VAL A 1094 -28.69 -28.11 -20.65
C VAL A 1094 -27.69 -27.02 -20.27
N GLN A 1095 -26.72 -27.35 -19.42
CA GLN A 1095 -25.70 -26.41 -18.97
C GLN A 1095 -24.95 -25.80 -20.16
N ASN A 1096 -24.79 -24.48 -20.17
CA ASN A 1096 -24.02 -23.70 -21.16
C ASN A 1096 -24.38 -23.94 -22.65
N ILE A 1097 -25.56 -24.51 -22.96
CA ILE A 1097 -25.93 -24.87 -24.35
C ILE A 1097 -25.94 -23.67 -25.31
N HIS A 1098 -26.22 -22.46 -24.82
CA HIS A 1098 -26.19 -21.23 -25.62
C HIS A 1098 -24.79 -20.92 -26.16
N THR A 1099 -23.74 -21.17 -25.38
CA THR A 1099 -22.36 -20.86 -25.75
C THR A 1099 -21.89 -21.72 -26.93
N TYR A 1100 -22.35 -22.97 -27.00
CA TYR A 1100 -22.08 -23.85 -28.14
C TYR A 1100 -22.80 -23.37 -29.41
N ARG A 1101 -24.01 -22.77 -29.31
CA ARG A 1101 -24.68 -22.12 -30.44
C ARG A 1101 -23.92 -20.87 -30.90
N GLU A 1102 -23.44 -20.07 -29.96
CA GLU A 1102 -22.66 -18.86 -30.23
C GLU A 1102 -21.38 -19.19 -31.01
N LEU A 1103 -20.67 -20.27 -30.66
CA LEU A 1103 -19.44 -20.67 -31.37
C LEU A 1103 -19.70 -21.10 -32.81
N ILE A 1104 -20.81 -21.80 -33.09
CA ILE A 1104 -21.18 -22.20 -34.46
C ILE A 1104 -21.33 -20.95 -35.35
N SER A 1105 -22.01 -19.92 -34.81
CA SER A 1105 -22.23 -18.65 -35.50
C SER A 1105 -21.05 -17.67 -35.43
N ALA A 1106 -19.97 -18.01 -34.70
CA ALA A 1106 -18.86 -17.09 -34.49
C ALA A 1106 -17.99 -16.97 -35.75
N ASP A 1107 -17.59 -15.74 -36.06
CA ASP A 1107 -16.49 -15.50 -37.00
C ASP A 1107 -15.16 -15.75 -36.27
N VAL A 1108 -14.42 -16.72 -36.82
CA VAL A 1108 -13.14 -17.24 -36.32
C VAL A 1108 -12.01 -16.92 -37.28
N SER A 1109 -12.27 -16.13 -38.32
CA SER A 1109 -11.27 -15.71 -39.30
C SER A 1109 -10.20 -14.82 -38.67
N ALA A 1110 -8.98 -14.90 -39.20
CA ALA A 1110 -7.89 -14.01 -38.80
C ALA A 1110 -8.20 -12.53 -39.11
N ASP A 1111 -9.13 -12.28 -40.04
CA ASP A 1111 -9.51 -10.95 -40.54
C ASP A 1111 -10.71 -10.33 -39.79
N ALA A 1112 -11.30 -11.04 -38.82
CA ALA A 1112 -12.40 -10.52 -38.02
C ALA A 1112 -11.98 -9.28 -37.21
N ASP A 1113 -12.92 -8.35 -37.00
CA ASP A 1113 -12.69 -7.14 -36.21
C ASP A 1113 -12.37 -7.46 -34.73
N GLN A 1114 -11.75 -6.52 -34.02
CA GLN A 1114 -11.27 -6.74 -32.65
C GLN A 1114 -12.41 -7.02 -31.65
N ALA A 1115 -13.60 -6.44 -31.85
CA ALA A 1115 -14.75 -6.70 -30.98
C ALA A 1115 -15.26 -8.14 -31.18
N THR A 1116 -15.30 -8.60 -32.43
CA THR A 1116 -15.65 -9.97 -32.79
C THR A 1116 -14.62 -10.97 -32.27
N LYS A 1117 -13.32 -10.69 -32.40
CA LYS A 1117 -12.23 -11.52 -31.81
C LYS A 1117 -12.35 -11.62 -30.29
N ASN A 1118 -12.64 -10.52 -29.59
CA ASN A 1118 -12.85 -10.52 -28.14
C ASN A 1118 -14.09 -11.31 -27.71
N LYS A 1119 -15.18 -11.21 -28.49
CA LYS A 1119 -16.41 -11.99 -28.26
C LYS A 1119 -16.17 -13.48 -28.48
N THR A 1120 -15.46 -13.86 -29.54
CA THR A 1120 -15.07 -15.24 -29.84
C THR A 1120 -14.17 -15.79 -28.73
N LYS A 1121 -13.15 -15.03 -28.28
CA LYS A 1121 -12.28 -15.42 -27.16
C LYS A 1121 -13.05 -15.69 -25.86
N LYS A 1122 -14.02 -14.83 -25.50
CA LYS A 1122 -14.89 -15.04 -24.34
C LYS A 1122 -15.76 -16.28 -24.48
N THR A 1123 -16.26 -16.55 -25.69
CA THR A 1123 -17.07 -17.73 -26.00
C THR A 1123 -16.25 -19.01 -25.85
N VAL A 1124 -15.03 -19.03 -26.39
CA VAL A 1124 -14.08 -20.14 -26.25
C VAL A 1124 -13.71 -20.39 -24.78
N GLN A 1125 -13.41 -19.34 -24.02
CA GLN A 1125 -13.09 -19.48 -22.60
C GLN A 1125 -14.23 -20.13 -21.80
N ARG A 1126 -15.49 -19.74 -22.06
CA ARG A 1126 -16.66 -20.35 -21.42
C ARG A 1126 -16.85 -21.83 -21.74
N ILE A 1127 -16.40 -22.28 -22.92
CA ILE A 1127 -16.40 -23.70 -23.31
C ILE A 1127 -15.26 -24.44 -22.61
N LEU A 1128 -14.07 -23.83 -22.51
CA LEU A 1128 -12.94 -24.37 -21.76
C LEU A 1128 -13.26 -24.49 -20.25
N ASP A 1129 -14.11 -23.63 -19.71
CA ASP A 1129 -14.51 -23.66 -18.30
C ASP A 1129 -15.80 -24.44 -18.03
N ASP A 1130 -16.35 -25.16 -19.02
CA ASP A 1130 -17.62 -25.88 -18.83
C ASP A 1130 -17.45 -27.06 -17.85
N ALA A 1131 -18.08 -26.94 -16.68
CA ALA A 1131 -18.01 -27.92 -15.61
C ALA A 1131 -18.62 -29.30 -15.96
N GLU A 1132 -19.40 -29.44 -17.05
CA GLU A 1132 -19.89 -30.75 -17.53
C GLU A 1132 -18.74 -31.71 -17.87
N LYS A 1133 -17.59 -31.19 -18.32
CA LYS A 1133 -16.43 -31.99 -18.74
C LYS A 1133 -15.81 -32.79 -17.59
N MET A 1134 -15.92 -32.27 -16.37
CA MET A 1134 -15.40 -32.90 -15.16
C MET A 1134 -16.48 -33.70 -14.41
N ARG A 1135 -17.70 -33.81 -14.97
CA ARG A 1135 -18.80 -34.51 -14.31
C ARG A 1135 -18.59 -36.02 -14.32
N VAL A 1136 -18.94 -36.67 -13.22
CA VAL A 1136 -19.10 -38.12 -13.12
C VAL A 1136 -20.60 -38.43 -13.14
N PRO A 1137 -21.08 -39.36 -14.01
CA PRO A 1137 -22.50 -39.70 -14.08
C PRO A 1137 -23.09 -40.07 -12.73
N TRP A 1138 -24.21 -39.45 -12.37
CA TRP A 1138 -25.02 -39.72 -11.19
C TRP A 1138 -24.29 -39.58 -9.83
N GLN A 1139 -23.19 -38.82 -9.77
CA GLN A 1139 -22.39 -38.60 -8.56
C GLN A 1139 -22.19 -37.12 -8.20
N VAL A 1140 -21.96 -36.85 -6.91
CA VAL A 1140 -21.47 -35.58 -6.36
C VAL A 1140 -20.25 -35.85 -5.45
N GLY A 1141 -19.11 -35.18 -5.71
CA GLY A 1141 -17.86 -35.29 -4.93
C GLY A 1141 -16.67 -35.85 -5.73
N LYS A 1142 -15.44 -35.75 -5.19
CA LYS A 1142 -14.18 -36.17 -5.84
C LYS A 1142 -13.74 -37.62 -5.55
N ASP A 1143 -14.29 -38.26 -4.51
CA ASP A 1143 -13.84 -39.59 -4.06
C ASP A 1143 -14.68 -40.72 -4.69
N ALA A 1144 -14.34 -41.09 -5.93
CA ALA A 1144 -14.94 -42.22 -6.63
C ALA A 1144 -14.55 -43.58 -6.04
N GLU A 1145 -13.37 -43.69 -5.42
CA GLU A 1145 -12.81 -44.98 -4.96
C GLU A 1145 -13.38 -45.51 -3.63
N LYS A 1146 -14.04 -44.67 -2.81
CA LYS A 1146 -14.58 -45.09 -1.50
C LYS A 1146 -16.11 -45.20 -1.45
N ASN A 1147 -16.81 -44.63 -2.42
CA ASN A 1147 -18.28 -44.53 -2.43
C ASN A 1147 -18.83 -44.92 -3.82
N GLY A 1148 -18.29 -45.97 -4.43
CA GLY A 1148 -18.67 -46.41 -5.77
C GLY A 1148 -20.18 -46.46 -5.90
N ILE A 1149 -20.73 -45.77 -6.91
CA ILE A 1149 -22.14 -45.96 -7.27
C ILE A 1149 -22.25 -47.44 -7.65
N GLU A 1150 -23.07 -48.20 -6.92
CA GLU A 1150 -23.32 -49.58 -7.26
C GLU A 1150 -23.76 -49.65 -8.75
N PRO A 1151 -23.24 -50.61 -9.52
CA PRO A 1151 -23.69 -50.79 -10.89
C PRO A 1151 -25.21 -50.94 -10.90
N LEU A 1152 -25.84 -50.41 -11.96
CA LEU A 1152 -27.28 -50.47 -12.12
C LEU A 1152 -27.72 -51.94 -12.02
N ASP A 1153 -28.58 -52.28 -11.06
CA ASP A 1153 -29.08 -53.64 -10.88
C ASP A 1153 -30.01 -53.97 -12.06
N GLU A 1154 -29.41 -54.61 -13.07
CA GLU A 1154 -30.11 -55.03 -14.29
C GLU A 1154 -31.17 -56.09 -14.00
N GLY A 1155 -30.97 -56.92 -12.97
CA GLY A 1155 -31.95 -57.91 -12.53
C GLY A 1155 -33.17 -57.25 -11.88
N PHE A 1156 -32.94 -56.20 -11.08
CA PHE A 1156 -34.01 -55.34 -10.56
C PHE A 1156 -34.75 -54.61 -11.68
N LEU A 1157 -34.05 -54.04 -12.66
CA LEU A 1157 -34.72 -53.40 -13.80
C LEU A 1157 -35.55 -54.38 -14.63
N GLU A 1158 -35.06 -55.60 -14.87
CA GLU A 1158 -35.79 -56.64 -15.57
C GLU A 1158 -37.04 -57.07 -14.78
N LEU A 1159 -36.94 -57.19 -13.45
CA LEU A 1159 -38.09 -57.42 -12.57
C LEU A 1159 -39.13 -56.30 -12.68
N ILE A 1160 -38.71 -55.03 -12.67
CA ILE A 1160 -39.62 -53.89 -12.80
C ILE A 1160 -40.31 -53.88 -14.17
N LEU A 1161 -39.57 -54.17 -15.26
CA LEU A 1161 -40.11 -54.12 -16.61
C LEU A 1161 -41.00 -55.31 -16.94
N THR A 1162 -40.62 -56.53 -16.54
CA THR A 1162 -41.29 -57.77 -16.96
C THR A 1162 -42.14 -58.45 -15.88
N GLY A 1163 -41.94 -58.10 -14.60
CA GLY A 1163 -42.55 -58.77 -13.46
C GLY A 1163 -41.97 -60.15 -13.13
N LYS A 1164 -40.93 -60.61 -13.86
CA LYS A 1164 -40.27 -61.91 -13.64
C LYS A 1164 -38.98 -61.70 -12.84
N LYS A 1165 -38.83 -62.43 -11.74
CA LYS A 1165 -37.68 -62.33 -10.84
C LYS A 1165 -36.55 -63.23 -11.36
N PRO A 1166 -35.32 -62.73 -11.58
CA PRO A 1166 -34.14 -63.59 -11.69
C PRO A 1166 -33.89 -64.26 -10.33
N GLU A 1167 -33.66 -65.57 -10.31
CA GLU A 1167 -33.33 -66.31 -9.09
C GLU A 1167 -31.90 -66.01 -8.66
N THR A 1168 -31.69 -65.24 -7.58
CA THR A 1168 -30.78 -65.65 -6.49
C THR A 1168 -30.95 -64.86 -5.18
N GLU A 1169 -31.03 -65.66 -4.12
CA GLU A 1169 -30.57 -65.57 -2.73
C GLU A 1169 -30.84 -64.35 -1.80
N SER A 1170 -31.33 -64.75 -0.63
CA SER A 1170 -31.70 -64.00 0.56
C SER A 1170 -30.62 -64.09 1.63
N GLU A 1171 -30.37 -63.02 2.37
CA GLU A 1171 -29.93 -62.96 3.79
C GLU A 1171 -29.79 -61.46 4.16
N GLU A 1172 -30.04 -60.93 5.35
CA GLU A 1172 -30.79 -61.33 6.54
C GLU A 1172 -31.11 -60.02 7.30
N THR A 1173 -32.20 -60.02 8.07
CA THR A 1173 -32.74 -58.87 8.80
C THR A 1173 -31.93 -58.44 10.04
N SER A 1174 -31.78 -57.12 10.18
CA SER A 1174 -31.99 -56.32 11.41
C SER A 1174 -31.35 -56.75 12.74
N GLN A 1175 -30.43 -55.92 13.24
CA GLN A 1175 -30.31 -55.67 14.69
C GLN A 1175 -30.51 -54.20 15.01
N ALA A 1176 -31.55 -53.94 15.80
CA ALA A 1176 -31.81 -52.66 16.43
C ALA A 1176 -30.81 -52.45 17.57
N VAL A 1177 -30.12 -51.30 17.58
CA VAL A 1177 -29.35 -50.83 18.73
C VAL A 1177 -30.12 -49.71 19.40
N THR A 1178 -30.56 -49.99 20.61
CA THR A 1178 -31.06 -49.06 21.62
C THR A 1178 -29.97 -48.05 21.96
N ALA A 1179 -30.20 -46.76 21.71
CA ALA A 1179 -29.36 -45.70 22.25
C ALA A 1179 -29.84 -45.33 23.67
N PRO A 1180 -28.93 -45.16 24.64
CA PRO A 1180 -29.29 -44.81 26.01
C PRO A 1180 -29.76 -43.36 26.12
N SER A 1181 -30.74 -43.12 27.00
CA SER A 1181 -31.13 -41.78 27.41
C SER A 1181 -29.94 -41.07 28.06
N ALA A 1182 -29.51 -39.95 27.50
CA ALA A 1182 -28.58 -39.05 28.16
C ALA A 1182 -29.34 -38.23 29.22
N ALA A 1183 -28.79 -38.25 30.43
CA ALA A 1183 -29.20 -37.40 31.55
C ALA A 1183 -29.27 -35.93 31.14
N ALA A 1184 -30.14 -35.16 31.82
CA ALA A 1184 -30.29 -33.72 31.64
C ALA A 1184 -28.94 -33.00 31.82
N LYS A 1185 -28.26 -32.73 30.71
CA LYS A 1185 -27.09 -31.84 30.61
C LYS A 1185 -27.59 -30.40 30.41
N GLY A 1186 -26.84 -29.40 30.89
CA GLY A 1186 -27.19 -27.98 30.70
C GLY A 1186 -27.33 -27.59 29.23
N GLU A 1187 -28.10 -26.55 28.92
CA GLU A 1187 -28.44 -26.14 27.54
C GLU A 1187 -27.21 -25.90 26.63
N PHE A 1188 -26.06 -25.50 27.20
CA PHE A 1188 -24.80 -25.29 26.48
C PHE A 1188 -23.85 -26.49 26.51
N SER A 1189 -24.06 -27.44 27.43
CA SER A 1189 -23.28 -28.68 27.56
C SER A 1189 -23.37 -29.57 26.31
N GLN A 1190 -24.39 -29.40 25.44
CA GLN A 1190 -24.48 -30.09 24.15
C GLN A 1190 -23.38 -29.66 23.14
N PHE A 1191 -22.71 -28.52 23.38
CA PHE A 1191 -21.61 -28.03 22.54
C PHE A 1191 -20.22 -28.38 23.12
N GLU A 1192 -20.17 -29.22 24.15
CA GLU A 1192 -18.95 -29.75 24.74
C GLU A 1192 -18.06 -30.36 23.64
N GLY A 1193 -16.88 -29.76 23.42
CA GLY A 1193 -15.95 -30.15 22.36
C GLY A 1193 -16.02 -29.33 21.06
N SER A 1194 -17.01 -28.44 20.87
CA SER A 1194 -17.05 -27.42 19.79
C SER A 1194 -16.66 -26.02 20.26
N VAL A 1195 -16.86 -25.72 21.54
CA VAL A 1195 -16.54 -24.44 22.18
C VAL A 1195 -15.65 -24.68 23.40
N LEU A 1196 -14.94 -23.64 23.85
CA LEU A 1196 -14.05 -23.73 25.01
C LEU A 1196 -14.82 -24.09 26.30
N PRO A 1197 -14.27 -24.93 27.20
CA PRO A 1197 -14.94 -25.28 28.46
C PRO A 1197 -15.28 -24.06 29.35
N ALA A 1198 -14.40 -23.06 29.38
CA ALA A 1198 -14.62 -21.81 30.10
C ALA A 1198 -15.82 -21.00 29.56
N PHE A 1199 -16.10 -21.11 28.26
CA PHE A 1199 -17.28 -20.49 27.64
C PHE A 1199 -18.57 -21.18 28.09
N ILE A 1200 -18.61 -22.52 28.12
CA ILE A 1200 -19.78 -23.27 28.62
C ILE A 1200 -20.05 -22.92 30.09
N SER A 1201 -19.02 -22.94 30.93
CA SER A 1201 -19.12 -22.58 32.35
C SER A 1201 -19.61 -21.14 32.57
N THR A 1202 -19.28 -20.22 31.66
CA THR A 1202 -19.74 -18.82 31.74
C THR A 1202 -21.21 -18.69 31.31
N MET A 1203 -21.61 -19.34 30.22
CA MET A 1203 -22.98 -19.27 29.69
C MET A 1203 -24.02 -20.02 30.54
N GLU A 1204 -23.59 -21.00 31.34
CA GLU A 1204 -24.46 -21.75 32.27
C GLU A 1204 -24.75 -20.99 33.59
N LYS A 1205 -23.99 -19.94 33.93
CA LYS A 1205 -24.30 -19.06 35.07
C LYS A 1205 -25.44 -18.11 34.72
N ASP A 1206 -26.26 -17.70 35.68
CA ASP A 1206 -27.20 -16.59 35.48
C ASP A 1206 -26.42 -15.29 35.24
N LEU A 1207 -26.64 -14.71 34.06
CA LEU A 1207 -25.94 -13.51 33.60
C LEU A 1207 -26.82 -12.30 33.90
N SER A 1208 -26.27 -11.31 34.58
CA SER A 1208 -26.82 -9.96 34.63
C SER A 1208 -26.56 -9.20 33.33
N ALA A 1209 -27.16 -8.02 33.18
CA ALA A 1209 -26.91 -7.16 32.03
C ALA A 1209 -25.46 -6.62 32.02
N GLU A 1210 -24.91 -6.37 33.21
CA GLU A 1210 -23.52 -5.98 33.44
C GLU A 1210 -22.56 -7.11 33.04
N ASP A 1211 -22.86 -8.36 33.39
CA ASP A 1211 -22.07 -9.52 32.96
C ASP A 1211 -22.03 -9.63 31.43
N VAL A 1212 -23.15 -9.37 30.74
CA VAL A 1212 -23.19 -9.37 29.26
C VAL A 1212 -22.29 -8.28 28.68
N CYS A 1213 -22.29 -7.08 29.29
CA CYS A 1213 -21.45 -5.97 28.87
C CYS A 1213 -19.96 -6.31 29.00
N ASP A 1214 -19.56 -6.91 30.12
CA ASP A 1214 -18.19 -7.35 30.37
C ASP A 1214 -17.78 -8.49 29.41
N ILE A 1215 -18.68 -9.45 29.15
CA ILE A 1215 -18.47 -10.54 28.20
C ILE A 1215 -18.25 -10.03 26.77
N LEU A 1216 -19.04 -9.05 26.33
CA LEU A 1216 -18.95 -8.46 25.01
C LEU A 1216 -17.87 -7.38 24.90
N ASN A 1217 -17.27 -6.99 26.03
CA ASN A 1217 -16.33 -5.87 26.13
C ASN A 1217 -16.94 -4.55 25.58
N VAL A 1218 -18.21 -4.31 25.91
CA VAL A 1218 -18.95 -3.07 25.63
C VAL A 1218 -19.29 -2.42 26.96
N PRO A 1219 -18.97 -1.13 27.20
CA PRO A 1219 -19.31 -0.48 28.46
C PRO A 1219 -20.83 -0.45 28.68
N ALA A 1220 -21.27 -0.65 29.92
CA ALA A 1220 -22.70 -0.64 30.26
C ALA A 1220 -23.39 0.69 29.88
N SER A 1221 -22.69 1.82 30.00
CA SER A 1221 -23.18 3.14 29.55
C SER A 1221 -23.45 3.15 28.04
N SER A 1222 -22.49 2.70 27.24
CA SER A 1222 -22.61 2.68 25.78
C SER A 1222 -23.69 1.69 25.32
N MET A 1223 -23.77 0.51 25.94
CA MET A 1223 -24.83 -0.46 25.66
C MET A 1223 -26.21 0.12 25.97
N ARG A 1224 -26.39 0.84 27.09
CA ARG A 1224 -27.67 1.51 27.41
C ARG A 1224 -28.05 2.55 26.36
N VAL A 1225 -27.09 3.35 25.89
CA VAL A 1225 -27.34 4.34 24.83
C VAL A 1225 -27.74 3.64 23.52
N PHE A 1226 -27.07 2.56 23.15
CA PHE A 1226 -27.39 1.81 21.93
C PHE A 1226 -28.76 1.15 22.01
N ILE A 1227 -29.09 0.53 23.15
CA ILE A 1227 -30.40 -0.05 23.40
C ILE A 1227 -31.48 1.03 23.31
N LYS A 1228 -31.28 2.18 23.95
CA LYS A 1228 -32.23 3.30 23.89
C LYS A 1228 -32.43 3.81 22.46
N ALA A 1229 -31.40 3.80 21.62
CA ALA A 1229 -31.50 4.22 20.22
C ALA A 1229 -32.19 3.17 19.33
N LEU A 1230 -31.90 1.89 19.53
CA LEU A 1230 -32.38 0.79 18.69
C LEU A 1230 -33.75 0.23 19.11
N SER A 1231 -34.01 0.14 20.41
CA SER A 1231 -35.22 -0.37 21.01
C SER A 1231 -35.52 0.36 22.34
N PRO A 1232 -36.11 1.57 22.29
CA PRO A 1232 -36.34 2.41 23.48
C PRO A 1232 -37.12 1.74 24.62
N ASP A 1233 -38.02 0.81 24.29
CA ASP A 1233 -38.89 0.11 25.24
C ASP A 1233 -38.24 -1.16 25.84
N PHE A 1234 -36.97 -1.42 25.55
CA PHE A 1234 -36.27 -2.61 26.03
C PHE A 1234 -35.95 -2.52 27.53
N VAL A 1235 -36.26 -3.59 28.27
CA VAL A 1235 -35.99 -3.69 29.71
C VAL A 1235 -34.54 -4.15 29.94
N TRP A 1236 -33.72 -3.30 30.56
CA TRP A 1236 -32.28 -3.55 30.80
C TRP A 1236 -31.98 -4.93 31.40
N ASN A 1237 -32.77 -5.34 32.40
CA ASN A 1237 -32.57 -6.61 33.11
C ASN A 1237 -32.80 -7.85 32.24
N ASP A 1238 -33.52 -7.73 31.12
CA ASP A 1238 -33.79 -8.85 30.22
C ASP A 1238 -32.58 -9.18 29.33
N LEU A 1239 -31.56 -8.30 29.29
CA LEU A 1239 -30.38 -8.45 28.43
C LEU A 1239 -29.64 -9.77 28.67
N GLY A 1240 -29.47 -10.17 29.94
CA GLY A 1240 -28.80 -11.42 30.33
C GLY A 1240 -29.45 -12.67 29.77
N GLN A 1241 -30.77 -12.82 29.98
CA GLN A 1241 -31.53 -13.97 29.50
C GLN A 1241 -31.58 -14.00 27.97
N ARG A 1242 -31.76 -12.84 27.33
CA ARG A 1242 -31.83 -12.74 25.86
C ARG A 1242 -30.51 -13.00 25.20
N PHE A 1243 -29.41 -12.55 25.79
CA PHE A 1243 -28.07 -12.85 25.33
C PHE A 1243 -27.82 -14.36 25.30
N LYS A 1244 -28.19 -15.09 26.35
CA LYS A 1244 -28.12 -16.55 26.37
C LYS A 1244 -28.92 -17.18 25.22
N MET A 1245 -30.18 -16.80 25.04
CA MET A 1245 -31.03 -17.33 23.96
C MET A 1245 -30.45 -17.07 22.56
N VAL A 1246 -29.90 -15.86 22.34
CA VAL A 1246 -29.29 -15.49 21.05
C VAL A 1246 -28.01 -16.29 20.81
N VAL A 1247 -27.12 -16.40 21.80
CA VAL A 1247 -25.89 -17.19 21.70
C VAL A 1247 -26.21 -18.66 21.45
N LEU A 1248 -27.20 -19.23 22.15
CA LEU A 1248 -27.66 -20.60 21.96
C LEU A 1248 -28.14 -20.81 20.50
N GLY A 1249 -29.02 -19.94 20.00
CA GLY A 1249 -29.49 -20.02 18.62
C GLY A 1249 -28.41 -19.83 17.55
N LEU A 1250 -27.34 -19.07 17.85
CA LEU A 1250 -26.19 -18.89 16.95
C LEU A 1250 -25.23 -20.09 16.97
N LEU A 1251 -25.18 -20.85 18.08
CA LEU A 1251 -24.44 -22.10 18.18
C LEU A 1251 -25.18 -23.25 17.48
N GLU A 1252 -26.52 -23.26 17.55
CA GLU A 1252 -27.40 -24.20 16.83
C GLU A 1252 -27.38 -23.97 15.31
N ASN A 1253 -27.43 -22.72 14.86
CA ASN A 1253 -27.48 -22.37 13.43
C ASN A 1253 -26.20 -21.64 12.97
N ARG A 1254 -25.15 -22.42 12.70
CA ARG A 1254 -23.83 -21.89 12.35
C ARG A 1254 -23.71 -21.30 10.94
N THR A 1255 -24.55 -21.75 10.00
CA THR A 1255 -24.41 -21.44 8.56
C THR A 1255 -24.97 -20.08 8.15
N ASN A 1256 -25.91 -19.50 8.91
CA ASN A 1256 -26.57 -18.23 8.57
C ASN A 1256 -26.43 -17.17 9.68
N ARG A 1257 -25.28 -17.12 10.34
CA ARG A 1257 -25.08 -16.28 11.53
C ARG A 1257 -25.20 -14.79 11.25
N VAL A 1258 -24.67 -14.32 10.13
CA VAL A 1258 -24.74 -12.90 9.73
C VAL A 1258 -26.15 -12.54 9.30
N GLU A 1259 -26.82 -13.41 8.53
CA GLU A 1259 -28.21 -13.20 8.10
C GLU A 1259 -29.20 -13.27 9.28
N SER A 1260 -28.82 -13.87 10.41
CA SER A 1260 -29.68 -14.00 11.59
C SER A 1260 -29.87 -12.72 12.41
N ARG A 1261 -29.17 -11.62 12.06
CA ARG A 1261 -29.24 -10.30 12.72
C ARG A 1261 -29.29 -10.40 14.26
N PRO A 1262 -28.24 -10.92 14.91
CA PRO A 1262 -28.26 -11.27 16.32
C PRO A 1262 -28.55 -10.11 17.29
N ALA A 1263 -28.15 -8.88 16.97
CA ALA A 1263 -28.50 -7.69 17.73
C ALA A 1263 -30.01 -7.39 17.68
N ALA A 1264 -30.64 -7.58 16.52
CA ALA A 1264 -32.09 -7.41 16.38
C ALA A 1264 -32.86 -8.44 17.23
N ARG A 1265 -32.38 -9.70 17.29
CA ARG A 1265 -32.93 -10.74 18.17
C ARG A 1265 -32.68 -10.47 19.65
N LEU A 1266 -31.49 -9.96 19.98
CA LEU A 1266 -31.13 -9.58 21.34
C LEU A 1266 -32.07 -8.51 21.88
N LEU A 1267 -32.44 -7.54 21.04
CA LEU A 1267 -33.18 -6.34 21.43
C LEU A 1267 -34.67 -6.34 21.05
N ASN A 1268 -35.25 -7.44 20.56
CA ASN A 1268 -36.67 -7.49 20.08
C ASN A 1268 -37.02 -6.52 18.94
N MET A 1269 -36.09 -6.28 18.02
CA MET A 1269 -36.36 -5.42 16.86
C MET A 1269 -37.04 -6.18 15.70
N LEU A 1270 -37.46 -7.44 15.90
CA LEU A 1270 -38.04 -8.35 14.90
C LEU A 1270 -39.42 -8.86 15.31
#